data_AF-A0A1V6SC05-F1
#
_entry.id   AF-A0A1V6SC05-F1
#
_cell.length_a   1.000
_cell.length_b   1.000
_cell.length_c   1.000
_cell.angle_alpha   90.00
_cell.angle_beta   90.00
_cell.angle_gamma   90.00
#
_symmetry.space_group_name_H-M   'P 1'
#
loop_
_entity.id
_entity.type
_entity.pdbx_description
1 polymer ?
#
loop_
_entity_poly.entity_id
_entity_poly.type
_entity_poly.pdbx_seq_one_letter_code
_entity_poly.pdbx_strand_id
1 'polypeptide(L)'
;MAILDITKDLPTLFKRQVQTTPDAIALEDETTTYTYTQLDQEVEALASRLRTYGVSRDTLVGVLLPRSAHYVIACLAALRAGGAFLVLELAYPADLLADVIEDANPAVIITHKSEIDKIKAPVPLIALDAPVAEVNGHAKEPSPLPADDDLDRLAFVSYSSGTTGKPKGIANPHRAPVLSYDLRFAVQDVQPGDRVACNVFFIWEMLRPLLRGATVVIVPDETSYDPAALVDLLSAKKVTETLMTPTLLATVLSRYPRFGTRVPDLRIIWLNGEVVTTDLARKAIKILPNTRLLNCYSACETHEIACGDIRDMVDSDSIYCPVGPSIVPRHTYVLNEDGQEVEVGTSGELFIGGPLLAREYINLPETTAKAFAPDTFDSTPGARMYRTGDLARKLPSGYLEITGRVGAMIKLRGYSVVPAKVESEICQYLAVSQCVVTAYGDGLERQLVAYVVADKEASSDRPSVVINESGHSPSARRALENRLAQYMIPALWVALDQLPTNEVSGKVDMKNLPSPRSSSPNGSEQSAGKDPIGLNDIATIWEAVLKVSKSLIKAEDNFFDLGGHSLSLADLSSKLSRRFGFRIPIPRLAENTTLSGHLDTVRAVRDGHTEEVQANLPAVLLSDATLDEDIQPTNTAITSITSADTVLLTGVTGFLGAFLLNDLIENTTAKIICLVRFNDPERDDQAAGVARIRRNLLDMGLWRDSILERLEILPGNLSRPRLGLGEEEFENVAARVQVIVHAAATVNLVYPYAALRGANVGGTREILRLAAKGGATVQYVSTNGVLPPSGVNGWPETTMLDVEDVPKKLLDGYGQTKWVAEQLVLKAGERGLPVKIHRCGTISGHSVTGSANAWDLLTALIVESIQLGYAPDVEGWRAEMTPVNFVSNSIVHLATQTQADQTVFHLGDPTPVDIRSVFEDLKGLGYETQPVPWDDWVAMWFEKRGSSKGGDGSFTVDILRSGMPTVEFLRDIVVLDNALTRPFRAVIERPKVDSLLLETYTRHWFARGWLPRAPCRQSALNRPTAVVKGPLSGQVAVVTGASSGIGAAVAAALAKQGCAVALGARRLDALEATKRKVEAHGVKCIIRSTDVTSKSQVEALVQAASEELGPVDILVACAGVMYFTMMANTQMDEWERTVDVNCKGILYSLSSTVPGMLSRGRGHVVAISSDAGRKVFPGLGVYSASKFFVEATLQALRLETAGTGLRVTSIQPGNTSTDLLGMSTDAEAIKKFGEPSGAKILDPSDVANSIVYALTQPEHVSVNEILVEPRDEPI
;
A
#
# COMPACT_ATOMS: atom_id res chain seq x y z
N MET A 1 7.92 46.14 5.11
CA MET A 1 7.38 47.52 5.29
C MET A 1 7.19 47.77 6.77
N ALA A 2 7.70 48.87 7.32
CA ALA A 2 7.85 49.04 8.76
C ALA A 2 6.55 49.42 9.48
N ILE A 3 6.20 48.59 10.47
CA ILE A 3 5.37 48.82 11.66
C ILE A 3 3.84 48.79 11.45
N LEU A 4 3.21 47.77 12.03
CA LEU A 4 1.79 47.74 12.31
C LEU A 4 1.48 48.88 13.31
N ASP A 5 0.41 49.65 13.10
CA ASP A 5 0.04 50.71 14.06
C ASP A 5 -0.45 50.08 15.38
N ILE A 6 0.50 49.83 16.29
CA ILE A 6 0.24 49.15 17.57
C ILE A 6 -0.64 49.98 18.53
N THR A 7 -1.06 51.19 18.13
CA THR A 7 -2.01 52.01 18.87
C THR A 7 -3.46 51.76 18.47
N LYS A 8 -3.70 50.86 17.50
CA LYS A 8 -5.03 50.59 16.94
C LYS A 8 -5.46 49.14 17.11
N ASP A 9 -6.75 48.95 17.32
CA ASP A 9 -7.34 47.63 17.52
C ASP A 9 -7.33 46.77 16.24
N LEU A 10 -7.57 45.46 16.42
CA LEU A 10 -7.54 44.49 15.33
C LEU A 10 -8.58 44.79 14.22
N PRO A 11 -9.85 45.13 14.52
CA PRO A 11 -10.83 45.54 13.50
C PRO A 11 -10.39 46.72 12.65
N THR A 12 -9.73 47.71 13.26
CA THR A 12 -9.27 48.92 12.57
C THR A 12 -8.08 48.59 11.67
N LEU A 13 -7.13 47.81 12.17
CA LEU A 13 -5.99 47.33 11.38
C LEU A 13 -6.45 46.48 10.18
N PHE A 14 -7.41 45.57 10.38
CA PHE A 14 -8.00 44.79 9.29
C PHE A 14 -8.69 45.69 8.26
N LYS A 15 -9.50 46.67 8.70
CA LYS A 15 -10.19 47.61 7.79
C LYS A 15 -9.22 48.43 6.94
N ARG A 16 -8.09 48.86 7.52
CA ARG A 16 -7.02 49.54 6.78
C ARG A 16 -6.40 48.64 5.71
N GLN A 17 -6.21 47.35 6.02
CA GLN A 17 -5.71 46.39 5.03
C GLN A 17 -6.74 46.15 3.90
N VAL A 18 -8.03 46.04 4.22
CA VAL A 18 -9.11 45.92 3.22
C VAL A 18 -9.06 47.09 2.22
N GLN A 19 -8.85 48.31 2.70
CA GLN A 19 -8.70 49.50 1.85
C GLN A 19 -7.42 49.49 1.01
N THR A 20 -6.37 48.81 1.48
CA THR A 20 -5.07 48.76 0.82
C THR A 20 -5.04 47.73 -0.32
N THR A 21 -5.66 46.56 -0.13
CA THR A 21 -5.67 45.46 -1.11
C THR A 21 -7.07 44.85 -1.28
N PRO A 22 -8.06 45.63 -1.74
CA PRO A 22 -9.48 45.23 -1.74
C PRO A 22 -9.79 44.00 -2.57
N ASP A 23 -9.08 43.83 -3.70
CA ASP A 23 -9.30 42.75 -4.67
C ASP A 23 -8.39 41.53 -4.43
N ALA A 24 -7.46 41.61 -3.48
CA ALA A 24 -6.60 40.48 -3.13
C ALA A 24 -7.39 39.41 -2.39
N ILE A 25 -7.02 38.14 -2.57
CA ILE A 25 -7.64 37.02 -1.84
C ILE A 25 -7.21 37.08 -0.38
N ALA A 26 -8.18 37.21 0.53
CA ALA A 26 -7.94 37.31 1.96
C ALA A 26 -8.09 35.94 2.66
N LEU A 27 -9.12 35.18 2.30
CA LEU A 27 -9.52 33.98 3.01
C LEU A 27 -10.01 32.92 2.02
N GLU A 28 -9.54 31.68 2.20
CA GLU A 28 -9.85 30.57 1.32
C GLU A 28 -9.98 29.27 2.12
N ASP A 29 -11.01 28.48 1.82
CA ASP A 29 -11.15 27.10 2.29
C ASP A 29 -11.31 26.12 1.11
N GLU A 30 -11.88 24.93 1.34
CA GLU A 30 -12.04 23.91 0.28
C GLU A 30 -13.01 24.37 -0.81
N THR A 31 -14.10 25.05 -0.44
CA THR A 31 -15.23 25.34 -1.34
C THR A 31 -15.38 26.82 -1.65
N THR A 32 -14.79 27.70 -0.85
CA THR A 32 -15.06 29.14 -0.91
C THR A 32 -13.78 29.97 -0.91
N THR A 33 -13.84 31.13 -1.56
CA THR A 33 -12.74 32.10 -1.62
C THR A 33 -13.32 33.50 -1.49
N TYR A 34 -12.73 34.30 -0.60
CA TYR A 34 -13.12 35.68 -0.34
C TYR A 34 -11.94 36.60 -0.64
N THR A 35 -12.20 37.62 -1.47
CA THR A 35 -11.36 38.82 -1.52
C THR A 35 -11.47 39.59 -0.21
N TYR A 36 -10.53 40.51 0.07
CA TYR A 36 -10.60 41.39 1.24
C TYR A 36 -11.93 42.16 1.32
N THR A 37 -12.44 42.65 0.19
CA THR A 37 -13.72 43.38 0.14
C THR A 37 -14.90 42.46 0.45
N GLN A 38 -14.93 41.26 -0.13
CA GLN A 38 -16.01 40.29 0.14
C GLN A 38 -15.97 39.81 1.59
N LEU A 39 -14.78 39.58 2.14
CA LEU A 39 -14.61 39.22 3.55
C LEU A 39 -15.12 40.33 4.48
N ASP A 40 -14.79 41.59 4.20
CA ASP A 40 -15.26 42.73 5.01
C ASP A 40 -16.80 42.87 4.95
N GLN A 41 -17.43 42.57 3.81
CA GLN A 41 -18.89 42.57 3.67
C GLN A 41 -19.56 41.49 4.53
N GLU A 42 -19.06 40.25 4.52
CA GLU A 42 -19.57 39.17 5.37
C GLU A 42 -19.37 39.47 6.86
N VAL A 43 -18.20 40.01 7.21
CA VAL A 43 -17.88 40.46 8.57
C VAL A 43 -18.82 41.57 9.03
N GLU A 44 -19.11 42.56 8.19
CA GLU A 44 -20.00 43.68 8.52
C GLU A 44 -21.46 43.22 8.67
N ALA A 45 -21.93 42.32 7.81
CA ALA A 45 -23.27 41.76 7.89
C ALA A 45 -23.47 40.98 9.20
N LEU A 46 -22.52 40.10 9.55
CA LEU A 46 -22.58 39.34 10.79
C LEU A 46 -22.38 40.23 12.02
N ALA A 47 -21.47 41.21 11.98
CA ALA A 47 -21.25 42.16 13.07
C ALA A 47 -22.52 42.99 13.37
N SER A 48 -23.21 43.45 12.33
CA SER A 48 -24.49 44.16 12.46
C SER A 48 -25.55 43.29 13.14
N ARG A 49 -25.62 42.01 12.80
CA ARG A 49 -26.50 41.05 13.47
C ARG A 49 -26.10 40.83 14.93
N LEU A 50 -24.82 40.64 15.23
CA LEU A 50 -24.32 40.45 16.59
C LEU A 50 -24.66 41.62 17.52
N ARG A 51 -24.64 42.86 17.01
CA ARG A 51 -25.05 44.04 17.79
C ARG A 51 -26.52 43.98 18.27
N THR A 52 -27.40 43.26 17.58
CA THR A 52 -28.79 43.06 18.02
C THR A 52 -28.93 42.12 19.23
N TYR A 53 -27.87 41.37 19.56
CA TYR A 53 -27.77 40.53 20.77
C TYR A 53 -27.03 41.25 21.91
N GLY A 54 -26.83 42.57 21.82
CA GLY A 54 -26.23 43.36 22.88
C GLY A 54 -24.70 43.28 22.98
N VAL A 55 -24.02 42.78 21.93
CA VAL A 55 -22.56 42.74 21.88
C VAL A 55 -21.99 44.17 21.99
N SER A 56 -21.11 44.37 22.96
CA SER A 56 -20.44 45.64 23.28
C SER A 56 -19.06 45.39 23.92
N ARG A 57 -18.38 46.44 24.43
CA ARG A 57 -17.06 46.34 25.07
C ARG A 57 -17.00 45.17 26.07
N ASP A 58 -15.99 44.31 25.94
CA ASP A 58 -15.74 43.12 26.76
C ASP A 58 -16.86 42.05 26.76
N THR A 59 -17.90 42.20 25.93
CA THR A 59 -18.95 41.19 25.77
C THR A 59 -18.44 40.02 24.93
N LEU A 60 -18.66 38.78 25.39
CA LEU A 60 -18.20 37.58 24.69
C LEU A 60 -19.22 37.07 23.67
N VAL A 61 -18.73 36.71 22.49
CA VAL A 61 -19.46 35.99 21.45
C VAL A 61 -18.86 34.60 21.33
N GLY A 62 -19.62 33.55 21.67
CA GLY A 62 -19.16 32.17 21.55
C GLY A 62 -19.04 31.76 20.09
N VAL A 63 -17.91 31.18 19.70
CA VAL A 63 -17.69 30.63 18.35
C VAL A 63 -17.53 29.13 18.48
N LEU A 64 -18.59 28.37 18.16
CA LEU A 64 -18.61 26.91 18.15
C LEU A 64 -18.84 26.44 16.71
N LEU A 65 -17.78 26.47 15.91
CA LEU A 65 -17.80 26.18 14.48
C LEU A 65 -16.65 25.24 14.11
N PRO A 66 -16.80 24.40 13.08
CA PRO A 66 -15.67 23.67 12.51
C PRO A 66 -14.68 24.65 11.85
N ARG A 67 -13.44 24.21 11.71
CA ARG A 67 -12.37 24.95 11.01
C ARG A 67 -12.78 25.24 9.57
N SER A 68 -13.22 26.47 9.31
CA SER A 68 -13.79 26.92 8.03
C SER A 68 -13.62 28.43 7.86
N ALA A 69 -13.92 28.97 6.67
CA ALA A 69 -13.95 30.42 6.49
C ALA A 69 -14.95 31.11 7.44
N HIS A 70 -16.07 30.45 7.75
CA HIS A 70 -17.08 30.96 8.69
C HIS A 70 -16.52 31.17 10.11
N TYR A 71 -15.56 30.35 10.55
CA TYR A 71 -14.89 30.54 11.83
C TYR A 71 -14.16 31.89 11.88
N VAL A 72 -13.39 32.21 10.84
CA VAL A 72 -12.65 33.47 10.73
C VAL A 72 -13.60 34.67 10.66
N ILE A 73 -14.66 34.56 9.86
CA ILE A 73 -15.70 35.58 9.72
C ILE A 73 -16.37 35.84 11.09
N ALA A 74 -16.72 34.80 11.84
CA ALA A 74 -17.31 34.91 13.16
C ALA A 74 -16.39 35.63 14.16
N CYS A 75 -15.09 35.29 14.19
CA CYS A 75 -14.11 35.97 15.03
C CYS A 75 -13.97 37.46 14.66
N LEU A 76 -13.80 37.78 13.38
CA LEU A 76 -13.69 39.17 12.92
C LEU A 76 -14.97 39.96 13.18
N ALA A 77 -16.14 39.35 13.00
CA ALA A 77 -17.44 39.97 13.24
C ALA A 77 -17.67 40.28 14.71
N ALA A 78 -17.27 39.39 15.64
CA ALA A 78 -17.33 39.65 17.08
C ALA A 78 -16.49 40.88 17.45
N LEU A 79 -15.28 40.98 16.91
CA LEU A 79 -14.40 42.13 17.13
C LEU A 79 -14.97 43.42 16.51
N ARG A 80 -15.51 43.35 15.28
CA ARG A 80 -16.14 44.47 14.55
C ARG A 80 -17.41 44.98 15.25
N ALA A 81 -18.17 44.08 15.89
CA ALA A 81 -19.35 44.42 16.69
C ALA A 81 -19.00 45.09 18.04
N GLY A 82 -17.71 45.18 18.39
CA GLY A 82 -17.21 45.83 19.60
C GLY A 82 -16.98 44.89 20.79
N GLY A 83 -17.25 43.59 20.62
CA GLY A 83 -17.01 42.56 21.64
C GLY A 83 -15.71 41.79 21.42
N ALA A 84 -15.63 40.64 22.07
CA ALA A 84 -14.54 39.67 21.99
C ALA A 84 -15.09 38.29 21.61
N PHE A 85 -14.33 37.51 20.84
CA PHE A 85 -14.73 36.13 20.55
C PHE A 85 -14.27 35.18 21.65
N LEU A 86 -15.14 34.24 22.02
CA LEU A 86 -14.86 33.15 22.93
C LEU A 86 -14.65 31.88 22.10
N VAL A 87 -13.48 31.28 22.24
CA VAL A 87 -13.13 30.01 21.57
C VAL A 87 -13.87 28.87 22.27
N LEU A 88 -14.80 28.23 21.56
CA LEU A 88 -15.49 27.02 22.00
C LEU A 88 -15.08 25.83 21.13
N GLU A 89 -14.78 24.70 21.75
CA GLU A 89 -14.23 23.53 21.07
C GLU A 89 -15.31 22.48 20.78
N LEU A 90 -15.41 22.05 19.52
CA LEU A 90 -16.33 20.98 19.10
C LEU A 90 -16.00 19.63 19.75
N ALA A 91 -14.77 19.46 20.21
CA ALA A 91 -14.28 18.26 20.87
C ALA A 91 -14.65 18.17 22.36
N TYR A 92 -15.22 19.23 22.95
CA TYR A 92 -15.65 19.19 24.35
C TYR A 92 -16.92 18.36 24.51
N PRO A 93 -16.99 17.45 25.50
CA PRO A 93 -18.24 16.83 25.91
C PRO A 93 -19.26 17.91 26.29
N ALA A 94 -20.55 17.63 26.05
CA ALA A 94 -21.62 18.61 26.25
C ALA A 94 -21.66 19.21 27.67
N ASP A 95 -21.31 18.43 28.70
CA ASP A 95 -21.30 18.91 30.09
C ASP A 95 -20.11 19.85 30.36
N LEU A 96 -18.92 19.54 29.83
CA LEU A 96 -17.76 20.43 29.91
C LEU A 96 -17.99 21.72 29.12
N LEU A 97 -18.61 21.61 27.94
CA LEU A 97 -19.00 22.76 27.14
C LEU A 97 -20.02 23.64 27.88
N ALA A 98 -20.99 23.03 28.57
CA ALA A 98 -21.94 23.75 29.40
C ALA A 98 -21.25 24.51 30.54
N ASP A 99 -20.31 23.88 31.26
CA ASP A 99 -19.52 24.52 32.32
C ASP A 99 -18.75 25.75 31.80
N VAL A 100 -18.15 25.64 30.61
CA VAL A 100 -17.42 26.75 29.96
C VAL A 100 -18.37 27.87 29.54
N ILE A 101 -19.54 27.54 28.98
CA ILE A 101 -20.54 28.54 28.57
C ILE A 101 -21.13 29.24 29.79
N GLU A 102 -21.38 28.53 30.89
CA GLU A 102 -21.88 29.10 32.14
C GLU A 102 -20.87 30.07 32.77
N ASP A 103 -19.59 29.69 32.82
CA ASP A 103 -18.52 30.56 33.35
C ASP A 103 -18.29 31.78 32.44
N ALA A 104 -18.25 31.60 31.12
CA ALA A 104 -17.99 32.69 30.19
C ALA A 104 -19.19 33.63 29.98
N ASN A 105 -20.42 33.13 30.17
CA ASN A 105 -21.68 33.83 29.96
C ASN A 105 -21.74 34.67 28.66
N PRO A 106 -21.56 34.07 27.47
CA PRO A 106 -21.56 34.80 26.21
C PRO A 106 -22.95 35.34 25.86
N ALA A 107 -23.00 36.50 25.19
CA ALA A 107 -24.27 37.12 24.81
C ALA A 107 -25.02 36.34 23.72
N VAL A 108 -24.26 35.63 22.87
CA VAL A 108 -24.76 34.79 21.79
C VAL A 108 -23.67 33.79 21.38
N ILE A 109 -24.07 32.61 20.91
CA ILE A 109 -23.18 31.62 20.31
C ILE A 109 -23.47 31.49 18.81
N ILE A 110 -22.42 31.61 18.00
CA ILE A 110 -22.45 31.34 16.56
C ILE A 110 -22.09 29.87 16.34
N THR A 111 -22.92 29.16 15.58
CA THR A 111 -22.73 27.73 15.32
C THR A 111 -23.39 27.28 14.01
N HIS A 112 -23.36 25.98 13.71
CA HIS A 112 -24.15 25.35 12.65
C HIS A 112 -25.31 24.56 13.26
N LYS A 113 -26.36 24.31 12.48
CA LYS A 113 -27.56 23.59 12.94
C LYS A 113 -27.23 22.21 13.50
N SER A 114 -26.22 21.52 12.95
CA SER A 114 -25.78 20.19 13.40
C SER A 114 -25.20 20.18 14.82
N GLU A 115 -24.72 21.32 15.33
CA GLU A 115 -24.02 21.40 16.60
C GLU A 115 -24.88 21.95 17.74
N ILE A 116 -26.11 22.40 17.44
CA ILE A 116 -27.02 23.02 18.41
C ILE A 116 -27.28 22.10 19.60
N ASP A 117 -27.49 20.80 19.37
CA ASP A 117 -27.82 19.83 20.43
C ASP A 117 -26.68 19.62 21.45
N LYS A 118 -25.45 20.03 21.12
CA LYS A 118 -24.32 20.01 22.06
C LYS A 118 -24.40 21.14 23.08
N ILE A 119 -25.13 22.21 22.77
CA ILE A 119 -25.27 23.40 23.62
C ILE A 119 -26.45 23.19 24.57
N LYS A 120 -26.16 22.67 25.77
CA LYS A 120 -27.18 22.44 26.82
C LYS A 120 -27.55 23.70 27.61
N ALA A 121 -26.82 24.80 27.43
CA ALA A 121 -27.03 26.05 28.16
C ALA A 121 -28.11 26.94 27.49
N PRO A 122 -28.94 27.65 28.26
CA PRO A 122 -29.97 28.54 27.73
C PRO A 122 -29.37 29.88 27.25
N VAL A 123 -28.69 29.86 26.10
CA VAL A 123 -28.01 31.01 25.48
C VAL A 123 -28.55 31.29 24.07
N PRO A 124 -28.67 32.55 23.63
CA PRO A 124 -29.07 32.86 22.25
C PRO A 124 -28.11 32.25 21.22
N LEU A 125 -28.67 31.75 20.11
CA LEU A 125 -27.91 31.07 19.05
C LEU A 125 -28.07 31.76 17.70
N ILE A 126 -26.98 31.80 16.93
CA ILE A 126 -26.96 32.12 15.51
C ILE A 126 -26.47 30.89 14.75
N ALA A 127 -27.37 30.20 14.06
CA ALA A 127 -27.01 29.17 13.09
C ALA A 127 -26.71 29.82 11.73
N LEU A 128 -25.49 29.65 11.21
CA LEU A 128 -25.06 30.25 9.93
C LEU A 128 -25.65 29.55 8.69
N ASP A 129 -26.03 28.28 8.83
CA ASP A 129 -26.57 27.40 7.80
C ASP A 129 -28.11 27.31 7.81
N ALA A 130 -28.78 28.13 8.64
CA ALA A 130 -30.23 28.22 8.69
C ALA A 130 -30.72 29.51 8.00
N PRO A 131 -31.93 29.52 7.41
CA PRO A 131 -32.56 30.76 6.97
C PRO A 131 -32.56 31.76 8.13
N VAL A 132 -32.29 33.03 7.84
CA VAL A 132 -32.34 34.10 8.84
C VAL A 132 -33.77 34.17 9.36
N ALA A 133 -34.05 33.50 10.48
CA ALA A 133 -35.29 33.66 11.22
C ALA A 133 -35.38 35.11 11.70
N GLU A 134 -36.59 35.65 11.85
CA GLU A 134 -36.81 37.00 12.37
C GLU A 134 -35.95 37.25 13.62
N VAL A 135 -35.28 38.41 13.64
CA VAL A 135 -34.28 38.82 14.63
C VAL A 135 -34.77 38.53 16.06
N ASN A 136 -34.24 37.47 16.69
CA ASN A 136 -34.50 37.13 18.09
C ASN A 136 -33.47 37.78 19.05
N GLY A 137 -32.78 38.82 18.59
CA GLY A 137 -31.90 39.63 19.42
C GLY A 137 -32.69 40.35 20.52
N HIS A 138 -32.16 40.38 21.73
CA HIS A 138 -32.84 40.98 22.89
C HIS A 138 -32.53 42.47 23.09
N ALA A 139 -31.59 43.05 22.33
CA ALA A 139 -31.23 44.46 22.45
C ALA A 139 -32.17 45.34 21.62
N LYS A 140 -32.79 46.33 22.27
CA LYS A 140 -33.72 47.28 21.62
C LYS A 140 -32.99 48.35 20.79
N GLU A 141 -31.80 48.76 21.23
CA GLU A 141 -30.91 49.67 20.52
C GLU A 141 -29.45 49.22 20.69
N PRO A 142 -28.61 49.26 19.65
CA PRO A 142 -27.25 48.75 19.75
C PRO A 142 -26.31 49.78 20.40
N SER A 143 -25.50 49.34 21.37
CA SER A 143 -24.54 50.17 22.09
C SER A 143 -23.54 50.89 21.15
N PRO A 144 -23.00 52.06 21.56
CA PRO A 144 -21.90 52.69 20.84
C PRO A 144 -20.69 51.76 20.72
N LEU A 145 -20.02 51.78 19.57
CA LEU A 145 -18.78 51.03 19.38
C LEU A 145 -17.66 51.61 20.26
N PRO A 146 -16.76 50.77 20.82
CA PRO A 146 -15.56 51.25 21.51
C PRO A 146 -14.68 52.12 20.60
N ALA A 147 -13.85 52.96 21.21
CA ALA A 147 -12.85 53.73 20.47
C ALA A 147 -11.80 52.79 19.85
N ASP A 148 -11.25 53.17 18.70
CA ASP A 148 -10.30 52.34 17.94
C ASP A 148 -8.91 52.23 18.60
N ASP A 149 -8.66 53.03 19.64
CA ASP A 149 -7.47 53.06 20.49
C ASP A 149 -7.70 52.48 21.90
N ASP A 150 -8.89 51.94 22.22
CA ASP A 150 -9.16 51.20 23.46
C ASP A 150 -8.58 49.79 23.37
N LEU A 151 -7.26 49.67 23.52
CA LEU A 151 -6.56 48.40 23.39
C LEU A 151 -6.65 47.50 24.63
N ASP A 152 -7.19 48.00 25.75
CA ASP A 152 -7.40 47.23 26.98
C ASP A 152 -8.73 46.46 26.98
N ARG A 153 -9.62 46.74 26.02
CA ARG A 153 -10.79 45.89 25.77
C ARG A 153 -10.37 44.51 25.26
N LEU A 154 -11.18 43.50 25.56
CA LEU A 154 -10.94 42.13 25.15
C LEU A 154 -10.98 41.99 23.63
N ALA A 155 -10.02 41.23 23.11
CA ALA A 155 -10.03 40.68 21.76
C ALA A 155 -10.61 39.26 21.76
N PHE A 156 -10.14 38.41 22.67
CA PHE A 156 -10.64 37.04 22.77
C PHE A 156 -10.48 36.44 24.17
N VAL A 157 -11.26 35.39 24.42
CA VAL A 157 -11.10 34.49 25.57
C VAL A 157 -10.90 33.06 25.07
N SER A 158 -9.90 32.38 25.62
CA SER A 158 -9.63 30.96 25.36
C SER A 158 -9.53 30.20 26.67
N TYR A 159 -10.14 29.03 26.75
CA TYR A 159 -10.08 28.19 27.95
C TYR A 159 -8.88 27.25 27.95
N SER A 160 -8.28 27.04 29.12
CA SER A 160 -7.24 26.03 29.35
C SER A 160 -7.58 25.11 30.53
N SER A 161 -6.97 23.93 30.58
CA SER A 161 -7.13 22.98 31.69
C SER A 161 -6.48 23.53 32.96
N GLY A 162 -7.30 23.94 33.92
CA GLY A 162 -6.82 24.54 35.16
C GLY A 162 -6.12 23.54 36.09
N THR A 163 -5.08 24.00 36.80
CA THR A 163 -4.41 23.26 37.89
C THR A 163 -5.33 22.85 39.05
N THR A 164 -6.48 23.52 39.19
CA THR A 164 -7.51 23.27 40.21
C THR A 164 -8.65 22.38 39.70
N GLY A 165 -8.57 21.91 38.45
CA GLY A 165 -9.52 20.96 37.86
C GLY A 165 -10.75 21.56 37.15
N LYS A 166 -11.00 22.86 37.26
CA LYS A 166 -11.97 23.56 36.39
C LYS A 166 -11.24 24.28 35.25
N PRO A 167 -11.78 24.29 34.01
CA PRO A 167 -11.24 25.12 32.93
C PRO A 167 -11.11 26.59 33.36
N LYS A 168 -10.08 27.28 32.87
CA LYS A 168 -9.84 28.70 33.18
C LYS A 168 -9.89 29.52 31.89
N GLY A 169 -10.77 30.51 31.81
CA GLY A 169 -10.86 31.39 30.65
C GLY A 169 -9.79 32.48 30.70
N ILE A 170 -8.88 32.50 29.74
CA ILE A 170 -7.77 33.46 29.64
C ILE A 170 -8.24 34.68 28.84
N ALA A 171 -8.31 35.83 29.48
CA ALA A 171 -8.84 37.05 28.87
C ALA A 171 -7.76 37.88 28.20
N ASN A 172 -7.75 37.93 26.85
CA ASN A 172 -6.71 38.59 26.08
C ASN A 172 -7.19 39.96 25.56
N PRO A 173 -6.57 41.08 25.99
CA PRO A 173 -6.89 42.41 25.49
C PRO A 173 -6.25 42.66 24.12
N HIS A 174 -6.77 43.58 23.32
CA HIS A 174 -6.23 43.90 21.98
C HIS A 174 -4.74 44.27 21.95
N ARG A 175 -4.22 44.97 22.97
CA ARG A 175 -2.81 45.39 23.05
C ARG A 175 -1.83 44.22 22.89
N ALA A 176 -2.16 43.06 23.43
CA ALA A 176 -1.26 41.92 23.46
C ALA A 176 -1.07 41.25 22.08
N PRO A 177 -2.12 40.76 21.38
CA PRO A 177 -1.97 40.19 20.05
C PRO A 177 -1.52 41.22 19.02
N VAL A 178 -1.95 42.50 19.09
CA VAL A 178 -1.50 43.53 18.15
C VAL A 178 0.01 43.72 18.23
N LEU A 179 0.56 43.92 19.43
CA LEU A 179 2.00 44.03 19.63
C LEU A 179 2.72 42.74 19.23
N SER A 180 2.15 41.58 19.59
CA SER A 180 2.73 40.29 19.25
C SER A 180 2.84 40.08 17.74
N TYR A 181 1.83 40.51 16.98
CA TYR A 181 1.83 40.40 15.51
C TYR A 181 2.85 41.33 14.87
N ASP A 182 3.02 42.56 15.37
CA ASP A 182 4.08 43.47 14.93
C ASP A 182 5.47 42.86 15.16
N LEU A 183 5.70 42.32 16.36
CA LEU A 183 6.95 41.65 16.71
C LEU A 183 7.20 40.40 15.85
N ARG A 184 6.15 39.63 15.52
CA ARG A 184 6.25 38.49 14.60
C ARG A 184 6.64 38.92 13.19
N PHE A 185 6.13 40.04 12.69
CA PHE A 185 6.55 40.55 11.38
C PHE A 185 8.03 40.95 11.35
N ALA A 186 8.60 41.36 12.48
CA ALA A 186 10.04 41.60 12.59
C ALA A 186 10.88 40.30 12.52
N VAL A 187 10.34 39.17 12.97
CA VAL A 187 10.97 37.84 12.85
C VAL A 187 10.80 37.26 11.45
N GLN A 188 9.57 37.30 10.94
CA GLN A 188 9.18 36.84 9.61
C GLN A 188 7.98 37.64 9.11
N ASP A 189 8.25 38.54 8.16
CA ASP A 189 7.22 39.33 7.50
C ASP A 189 6.41 38.47 6.51
N VAL A 190 5.19 38.92 6.20
CA VAL A 190 4.34 38.35 5.14
C VAL A 190 3.86 39.48 4.24
N GLN A 191 3.72 39.19 2.95
CA GLN A 191 3.37 40.18 1.94
C GLN A 191 2.07 39.81 1.22
N PRO A 192 1.44 40.77 0.51
CA PRO A 192 0.41 40.43 -0.46
C PRO A 192 0.89 39.36 -1.45
N GLY A 193 0.09 38.32 -1.63
CA GLY A 193 0.44 37.14 -2.44
C GLY A 193 1.01 35.96 -1.65
N ASP A 194 1.45 36.17 -0.40
CA ASP A 194 1.76 35.05 0.50
C ASP A 194 0.50 34.33 0.94
N ARG A 195 0.64 33.02 1.20
CA ARG A 195 -0.46 32.11 1.48
C ARG A 195 -0.13 31.33 2.74
N VAL A 196 -0.80 31.69 3.83
CA VAL A 196 -0.57 31.14 5.17
C VAL A 196 -1.62 30.10 5.49
N ALA A 197 -1.22 28.84 5.66
CA ALA A 197 -2.12 27.79 6.11
C ALA A 197 -2.37 27.89 7.62
N CYS A 198 -3.62 28.16 8.00
CA CYS A 198 -4.10 28.09 9.36
C CYS A 198 -4.33 26.61 9.71
N ASN A 199 -3.28 25.96 10.21
CA ASN A 199 -3.22 24.50 10.36
C ASN A 199 -3.51 24.04 11.79
N VAL A 200 -2.77 24.54 12.77
CA VAL A 200 -3.01 24.19 14.18
C VAL A 200 -4.12 25.06 14.79
N PHE A 201 -4.55 26.09 14.06
CA PHE A 201 -5.62 27.01 14.44
C PHE A 201 -5.27 27.88 15.65
N PHE A 202 -3.98 28.18 15.84
CA PHE A 202 -3.61 29.26 16.75
C PHE A 202 -4.14 30.58 16.20
N ILE A 203 -4.70 31.43 17.07
CA ILE A 203 -5.41 32.66 16.68
C ILE A 203 -4.58 33.56 15.75
N TRP A 204 -3.26 33.54 15.91
CA TRP A 204 -2.34 34.31 15.08
C TRP A 204 -2.12 33.73 13.69
N GLU A 205 -2.30 32.42 13.46
CA GLU A 205 -2.29 31.85 12.11
C GLU A 205 -3.44 32.41 11.27
N MET A 206 -4.56 32.72 11.93
CA MET A 206 -5.76 33.29 11.32
C MET A 206 -5.67 34.81 11.16
N LEU A 207 -5.39 35.56 12.23
CA LEU A 207 -5.55 37.02 12.21
C LEU A 207 -4.34 37.78 11.66
N ARG A 208 -3.12 37.36 11.99
CA ARG A 208 -1.89 38.06 11.60
C ARG A 208 -1.75 38.26 10.08
N PRO A 209 -1.85 37.23 9.22
CA PRO A 209 -1.71 37.43 7.77
C PRO A 209 -2.73 38.40 7.18
N LEU A 210 -3.94 38.46 7.74
CA LEU A 210 -4.99 39.36 7.28
C LEU A 210 -4.65 40.84 7.49
N LEU A 211 -3.70 41.16 8.38
CA LEU A 211 -3.24 42.54 8.62
C LEU A 211 -2.15 43.00 7.63
N ARG A 212 -1.71 42.11 6.72
CA ARG A 212 -0.59 42.36 5.78
C ARG A 212 -0.91 42.06 4.31
N GLY A 213 -2.16 41.74 4.00
CA GLY A 213 -2.59 41.46 2.61
C GLY A 213 -2.37 40.02 2.15
N ALA A 214 -1.93 39.14 3.04
CA ALA A 214 -1.71 37.73 2.74
C ALA A 214 -3.02 36.93 2.78
N THR A 215 -3.07 35.83 2.03
CA THR A 215 -4.20 34.90 2.05
C THR A 215 -4.10 33.94 3.23
N VAL A 216 -5.17 33.82 4.02
CA VAL A 216 -5.38 32.73 4.98
C VAL A 216 -6.00 31.55 4.27
N VAL A 217 -5.33 30.40 4.29
CA VAL A 217 -5.85 29.14 3.80
C VAL A 217 -6.27 28.29 5.00
N ILE A 218 -7.55 27.96 5.09
CA ILE A 218 -8.07 27.17 6.19
C ILE A 218 -7.75 25.69 5.98
N VAL A 219 -7.14 25.06 6.99
CA VAL A 219 -6.94 23.61 7.03
C VAL A 219 -8.02 22.99 7.92
N PRO A 220 -8.94 22.19 7.36
CA PRO A 220 -9.94 21.47 8.15
C PRO A 220 -9.30 20.54 9.18
N ASP A 221 -9.98 20.26 10.29
CA ASP A 221 -9.49 19.36 11.34
C ASP A 221 -9.05 18.01 10.76
N GLU A 222 -9.88 17.43 9.92
CA GLU A 222 -9.62 16.12 9.33
C GLU A 222 -8.43 16.10 8.36
N THR A 223 -8.14 17.24 7.73
CA THR A 223 -6.95 17.40 6.90
C THR A 223 -5.71 17.63 7.74
N SER A 224 -5.81 18.42 8.82
CA SER A 224 -4.70 18.72 9.73
C SER A 224 -4.11 17.44 10.35
N TYR A 225 -4.98 16.49 10.70
CA TYR A 225 -4.56 15.23 11.30
C TYR A 225 -4.11 14.16 10.30
N ASP A 226 -4.49 14.24 9.02
CA ASP A 226 -4.01 13.32 7.97
C ASP A 226 -2.78 13.92 7.26
N PRO A 227 -1.56 13.39 7.50
CA PRO A 227 -0.36 13.92 6.87
C PRO A 227 -0.40 13.89 5.33
N ALA A 228 -1.17 12.97 4.72
CA ALA A 228 -1.31 12.91 3.27
C ALA A 228 -2.15 14.07 2.75
N ALA A 229 -3.36 14.20 3.29
CA ALA A 229 -4.28 15.25 2.92
C ALA A 229 -3.69 16.63 3.23
N LEU A 230 -2.96 16.78 4.33
CA LEU A 230 -2.25 18.02 4.66
C LEU A 230 -1.22 18.37 3.58
N VAL A 231 -0.35 17.43 3.20
CA VAL A 231 0.67 17.68 2.15
C VAL A 231 0.01 18.03 0.81
N ASP A 232 -1.05 17.31 0.44
CA ASP A 232 -1.78 17.56 -0.80
C ASP A 232 -2.46 18.95 -0.78
N LEU A 233 -3.06 19.35 0.35
CA LEU A 233 -3.64 20.68 0.52
C LEU A 233 -2.57 21.77 0.45
N LEU A 234 -1.47 21.62 1.19
CA LEU A 234 -0.35 22.59 1.18
C LEU A 234 0.19 22.79 -0.25
N SER A 235 0.29 21.69 -1.02
CA SER A 235 0.75 21.71 -2.41
C SER A 235 -0.28 22.34 -3.35
N ALA A 236 -1.53 21.87 -3.33
CA ALA A 236 -2.60 22.34 -4.20
C ALA A 236 -2.91 23.82 -3.99
N LYS A 237 -2.89 24.26 -2.73
CA LYS A 237 -3.12 25.66 -2.35
C LYS A 237 -1.84 26.49 -2.37
N LYS A 238 -0.69 25.98 -2.84
CA LYS A 238 0.59 26.70 -2.96
C LYS A 238 0.95 27.48 -1.70
N VAL A 239 0.86 26.80 -0.56
CA VAL A 239 1.06 27.42 0.75
C VAL A 239 2.52 27.84 0.91
N THR A 240 2.74 29.09 1.30
CA THR A 240 4.08 29.65 1.50
C THR A 240 4.55 29.56 2.95
N GLU A 241 3.61 29.50 3.89
CA GLU A 241 3.88 29.46 5.32
C GLU A 241 2.84 28.61 6.06
N THR A 242 3.28 27.81 7.03
CA THR A 242 2.38 27.02 7.89
C THR A 242 2.98 26.84 9.28
N LEU A 243 2.14 26.45 10.25
CA LEU A 243 2.57 26.01 11.57
C LEU A 243 2.34 24.52 11.75
N MET A 244 3.27 23.86 12.43
CA MET A 244 3.13 22.48 12.89
C MET A 244 3.63 22.36 14.33
N THR A 245 3.10 21.41 15.09
CA THR A 245 3.82 20.94 16.27
C THR A 245 5.04 20.12 15.83
N PRO A 246 6.11 20.06 16.63
CA PRO A 246 7.24 19.17 16.36
C PRO A 246 6.81 17.71 16.09
N THR A 247 5.82 17.19 16.83
CA THR A 247 5.26 15.86 16.60
C THR A 247 4.57 15.71 15.23
N LEU A 248 3.79 16.71 14.81
CA LEU A 248 3.16 16.71 13.49
C LEU A 248 4.20 16.74 12.37
N LEU A 249 5.22 17.61 12.48
CA LEU A 249 6.30 17.67 11.51
C LEU A 249 7.06 16.34 11.43
N ALA A 250 7.37 15.71 12.57
CA ALA A 250 8.02 14.41 12.60
C ALA A 250 7.21 13.34 11.85
N THR A 251 5.88 13.37 12.01
CA THR A 251 4.95 12.45 11.33
C THR A 251 4.97 12.68 9.81
N VAL A 252 4.84 13.93 9.37
CA VAL A 252 4.89 14.31 7.95
C VAL A 252 6.21 13.89 7.33
N LEU A 253 7.35 14.20 7.95
CA LEU A 253 8.68 13.85 7.44
C LEU A 253 8.99 12.35 7.48
N SER A 254 8.30 11.57 8.33
CA SER A 254 8.40 10.12 8.36
C SER A 254 7.67 9.49 7.16
N ARG A 255 6.48 9.99 6.85
CA ARG A 255 5.63 9.46 5.79
C ARG A 255 5.99 9.99 4.40
N TYR A 256 6.55 11.20 4.33
CA TYR A 256 6.93 11.87 3.09
C TYR A 256 8.42 12.23 3.09
N PRO A 257 9.32 11.28 2.78
CA PRO A 257 10.77 11.56 2.72
C PRO A 257 11.14 12.63 1.69
N ARG A 258 10.29 12.86 0.68
CA ARG A 258 10.40 13.91 -0.34
C ARG A 258 9.45 15.09 -0.10
N PHE A 259 9.11 15.38 1.15
CA PHE A 259 8.17 16.46 1.50
C PHE A 259 8.54 17.79 0.81
N GLY A 260 9.80 18.20 0.85
CA GLY A 260 10.24 19.45 0.22
C GLY A 260 10.00 19.56 -1.29
N THR A 261 9.99 18.45 -2.05
CA THR A 261 9.68 18.51 -3.49
C THR A 261 8.17 18.56 -3.77
N ARG A 262 7.33 18.13 -2.82
CA ARG A 262 5.87 18.13 -2.94
C ARG A 262 5.27 19.51 -2.66
N VAL A 263 5.93 20.30 -1.82
CA VAL A 263 5.51 21.66 -1.43
C VAL A 263 6.57 22.69 -1.82
N PRO A 264 6.84 22.88 -3.13
CA PRO A 264 7.94 23.73 -3.60
C PRO A 264 7.77 25.21 -3.20
N ASP A 265 6.53 25.66 -2.99
CA ASP A 265 6.21 27.02 -2.58
C ASP A 265 6.38 27.27 -1.07
N LEU A 266 6.57 26.21 -0.26
CA LEU A 266 6.64 26.32 1.19
C LEU A 266 7.99 26.88 1.65
N ARG A 267 7.98 28.15 2.07
CA ARG A 267 9.18 28.90 2.47
C ARG A 267 9.40 28.90 3.98
N ILE A 268 8.34 28.85 4.78
CA ILE A 268 8.41 28.99 6.25
C ILE A 268 7.60 27.89 6.94
N ILE A 269 8.19 27.25 7.95
CA ILE A 269 7.45 26.42 8.92
C ILE A 269 7.74 26.95 10.32
N TRP A 270 6.67 27.28 11.04
CA TRP A 270 6.73 27.54 12.47
C TRP A 270 6.54 26.24 13.25
N LEU A 271 7.38 26.03 14.26
CA LEU A 271 7.26 24.94 15.22
C LEU A 271 6.89 25.51 16.57
N ASN A 272 5.79 25.06 17.18
CA ASN A 272 5.35 25.60 18.46
C ASN A 272 4.61 24.53 19.28
N GLY A 273 4.48 24.76 20.58
CA GLY A 273 3.71 23.93 21.50
C GLY A 273 4.47 22.75 22.13
N GLU A 274 5.64 22.39 21.61
CA GLU A 274 6.51 21.33 22.14
C GLU A 274 7.99 21.69 21.93
N VAL A 275 8.90 21.05 22.67
CA VAL A 275 10.35 21.17 22.43
C VAL A 275 10.73 20.50 21.10
N VAL A 276 11.71 21.06 20.40
CA VAL A 276 12.24 20.50 19.15
C VAL A 276 13.47 19.68 19.45
N THR A 277 13.49 18.40 19.09
CA THR A 277 14.68 17.56 19.22
C THR A 277 15.69 17.87 18.12
N THR A 278 16.98 17.77 18.45
CA THR A 278 18.07 17.98 17.50
C THR A 278 18.03 17.00 16.34
N ASP A 279 17.52 15.78 16.54
CA ASP A 279 17.30 14.79 15.47
C ASP A 279 16.21 15.23 14.48
N LEU A 280 15.07 15.71 14.99
CA LEU A 280 13.99 16.22 14.14
C LEU A 280 14.47 17.45 13.35
N ALA A 281 15.17 18.38 14.01
CA ALA A 281 15.76 19.55 13.37
C ALA A 281 16.69 19.16 12.21
N ARG A 282 17.65 18.26 12.44
CA ARG A 282 18.58 17.78 11.39
C ARG A 282 17.84 17.15 10.22
N LYS A 283 16.84 16.29 10.50
CA LYS A 283 16.03 15.64 9.47
C LYS A 283 15.24 16.67 8.66
N ALA A 284 14.61 17.64 9.32
CA ALA A 284 13.84 18.69 8.68
C ALA A 284 14.70 19.59 7.80
N ILE A 285 15.87 20.05 8.29
CA ILE A 285 16.82 20.86 7.52
C ILE A 285 17.25 20.13 6.24
N LYS A 286 17.53 18.82 6.34
CA LYS A 286 17.93 18.01 5.18
C LYS A 286 16.83 17.88 4.13
N ILE A 287 15.58 17.65 4.56
CA ILE A 287 14.44 17.42 3.65
C ILE A 287 13.91 18.74 3.06
N LEU A 288 14.03 19.84 3.79
CA LEU A 288 13.50 21.15 3.43
C LEU A 288 14.62 22.20 3.31
N PRO A 289 15.59 22.03 2.39
CA PRO A 289 16.79 22.88 2.33
C PRO A 289 16.49 24.36 2.02
N ASN A 290 15.34 24.64 1.39
CA ASN A 290 14.93 26.01 1.04
C ASN A 290 13.88 26.61 1.97
N THR A 291 13.50 25.91 3.04
CA THR A 291 12.46 26.34 3.99
C THR A 291 13.09 26.73 5.32
N ARG A 292 12.75 27.91 5.85
CA ARG A 292 13.13 28.33 7.21
C ARG A 292 12.31 27.59 8.24
N LEU A 293 12.95 27.12 9.29
CA LEU A 293 12.32 26.37 10.39
C LEU A 293 12.40 27.21 11.65
N LEU A 294 11.30 27.86 12.03
CA LEU A 294 11.26 28.81 13.14
C LEU A 294 10.78 28.11 14.41
N ASN A 295 11.62 28.03 15.44
CA ASN A 295 11.22 27.49 16.74
C ASN A 295 10.52 28.57 17.57
N CYS A 296 9.22 28.38 17.77
CA CYS A 296 8.23 29.14 18.52
C CYS A 296 8.13 28.80 20.01
N TYR A 297 8.26 29.74 20.95
CA TYR A 297 7.64 29.59 22.27
C TYR A 297 6.66 30.72 22.55
N SER A 298 5.42 30.34 22.82
CA SER A 298 4.32 31.23 23.18
C SER A 298 3.37 30.54 24.16
N ALA A 299 2.69 31.32 24.99
CA ALA A 299 1.55 30.87 25.78
C ALA A 299 0.36 31.81 25.57
N CYS A 300 -0.86 31.34 25.83
CA CYS A 300 -2.06 32.16 25.67
C CYS A 300 -2.05 33.36 26.64
N GLU A 301 -1.46 33.19 27.83
CA GLU A 301 -1.32 34.22 28.84
C GLU A 301 -0.28 35.31 28.52
N THR A 302 0.62 35.08 27.56
CA THR A 302 1.79 35.94 27.32
C THR A 302 2.08 36.23 25.86
N HIS A 303 1.36 35.59 24.92
CA HIS A 303 1.67 35.57 23.50
C HIS A 303 3.14 35.16 23.22
N GLU A 304 3.80 35.79 22.25
CA GLU A 304 5.13 35.39 21.77
C GLU A 304 6.26 35.87 22.68
N ILE A 305 7.07 34.91 23.13
CA ILE A 305 8.15 35.19 24.08
C ILE A 305 9.50 35.10 23.40
N ALA A 306 9.75 34.03 22.64
CA ALA A 306 11.02 33.77 21.99
C ALA A 306 10.81 33.07 20.65
N CYS A 307 11.65 33.42 19.67
CA CYS A 307 11.68 32.73 18.39
C CYS A 307 13.02 32.87 17.68
N GLY A 308 13.53 31.78 17.10
CA GLY A 308 14.70 31.78 16.25
C GLY A 308 14.65 30.75 15.13
N ASP A 309 15.49 30.94 14.12
CA ASP A 309 15.67 29.97 13.03
C ASP A 309 16.55 28.82 13.51
N ILE A 310 16.01 27.60 13.46
CA ILE A 310 16.68 26.40 13.98
C ILE A 310 18.05 26.21 13.33
N ARG A 311 18.23 26.62 12.07
CA ARG A 311 19.52 26.49 11.37
C ARG A 311 20.63 27.30 12.01
N ASP A 312 20.29 28.44 12.60
CA ASP A 312 21.25 29.34 13.25
C ASP A 312 21.54 28.92 14.70
N MET A 313 20.80 27.94 15.22
CA MET A 313 20.77 27.59 16.64
C MET A 313 21.08 26.13 16.94
N VAL A 314 21.02 25.24 15.93
CA VAL A 314 21.17 23.80 16.13
C VAL A 314 22.60 23.48 16.58
N ASP A 315 22.70 22.83 17.73
CA ASP A 315 23.93 22.28 18.28
C ASP A 315 23.83 20.75 18.27
N SER A 316 24.83 20.09 17.69
CA SER A 316 24.83 18.63 17.52
C SER A 316 25.02 17.87 18.82
N ASP A 317 25.60 18.51 19.84
CA ASP A 317 25.88 17.91 21.15
C ASP A 317 24.71 18.10 22.15
N SER A 318 23.70 18.88 21.77
CA SER A 318 22.51 19.17 22.58
C SER A 318 21.33 18.26 22.19
N ILE A 319 20.52 17.86 23.18
CA ILE A 319 19.36 16.97 22.97
C ILE A 319 18.20 17.74 22.30
N TYR A 320 17.98 18.99 22.72
CA TYR A 320 16.92 19.86 22.22
C TYR A 320 17.52 21.10 21.57
N CYS A 321 16.83 21.62 20.56
CA CYS A 321 17.14 22.92 20.00
C CYS A 321 16.57 24.01 20.91
N PRO A 322 17.33 25.09 21.19
CA PRO A 322 16.78 26.23 21.89
C PRO A 322 15.66 26.87 21.05
N VAL A 323 14.80 27.63 21.72
CA VAL A 323 13.72 28.37 21.06
C VAL A 323 14.28 29.55 20.28
N GLY A 324 15.27 30.24 20.86
CA GLY A 324 15.96 31.36 20.23
C GLY A 324 15.95 32.62 21.08
N PRO A 325 16.26 33.78 20.48
CA PRO A 325 16.28 35.04 21.21
C PRO A 325 14.90 35.38 21.78
N SER A 326 14.89 35.95 22.98
CA SER A 326 13.68 36.57 23.51
C SER A 326 13.30 37.78 22.66
N ILE A 327 12.03 37.87 22.33
CA ILE A 327 11.42 38.97 21.58
C ILE A 327 11.14 40.15 22.53
N VAL A 328 10.98 39.88 23.83
CA VAL A 328 10.79 40.87 24.91
C VAL A 328 11.86 40.69 26.01
N PRO A 329 13.15 40.89 25.70
CA PRO A 329 14.25 40.48 26.59
C PRO A 329 14.26 41.19 27.93
N ARG A 330 13.78 42.45 27.99
CA ARG A 330 13.65 43.22 29.25
C ARG A 330 12.58 42.67 30.19
N HIS A 331 11.66 41.87 29.67
CA HIS A 331 10.53 41.29 30.39
C HIS A 331 10.57 39.76 30.42
N THR A 332 11.72 39.15 30.13
CA THR A 332 11.89 37.68 30.17
C THR A 332 12.87 37.31 31.26
N TYR A 333 12.36 36.74 32.34
CA TYR A 333 13.10 36.44 33.56
C TYR A 333 13.18 34.92 33.77
N VAL A 334 14.34 34.42 34.20
CA VAL A 334 14.49 33.03 34.63
C VAL A 334 14.90 33.10 36.10
N LEU A 335 13.99 32.71 36.99
CA LEU A 335 14.09 32.96 38.43
C LEU A 335 14.32 31.66 39.21
N ASN A 336 15.03 31.76 40.33
CA ASN A 336 15.12 30.70 41.33
C ASN A 336 13.91 30.74 42.30
N GLU A 337 13.89 29.81 43.28
CA GLU A 337 12.80 29.72 44.27
C GLU A 337 12.68 30.96 45.17
N ASP A 338 13.76 31.73 45.35
CA ASP A 338 13.79 32.99 46.11
C ASP A 338 13.37 34.21 45.28
N GLY A 339 13.01 34.02 44.01
CA GLY A 339 12.58 35.09 43.10
C GLY A 339 13.72 35.94 42.53
N GLN A 340 14.97 35.46 42.57
CA GLN A 340 16.14 36.13 42.00
C GLN A 340 16.49 35.55 40.62
N GLU A 341 16.99 36.38 39.70
CA GLU A 341 17.46 35.89 38.40
C GLU A 341 18.63 34.91 38.56
N VAL A 342 18.57 33.79 37.85
CA VAL A 342 19.64 32.79 37.84
C VAL A 342 20.80 33.20 36.92
N GLU A 343 21.99 32.67 37.18
CA GLU A 343 23.15 32.84 36.29
C GLU A 343 22.91 32.20 34.90
N VAL A 344 23.57 32.74 33.87
CA VAL A 344 23.53 32.19 32.51
C VAL A 344 23.92 30.71 32.51
N GLY A 345 23.13 29.87 31.81
CA GLY A 345 23.29 28.42 31.75
C GLY A 345 22.60 27.64 32.87
N THR A 346 22.17 28.31 33.95
CA THR A 346 21.44 27.70 35.06
C THR A 346 19.94 27.63 34.75
N SER A 347 19.31 26.49 35.07
CA SER A 347 17.87 26.32 34.92
C SER A 347 17.12 26.98 36.07
N GLY A 348 16.04 27.69 35.75
CA GLY A 348 15.09 28.27 36.71
C GLY A 348 13.68 28.30 36.12
N GLU A 349 12.72 28.85 36.87
CA GLU A 349 11.35 29.02 36.40
C GLU A 349 11.22 30.27 35.52
N LEU A 350 10.49 30.16 34.42
CA LEU A 350 10.29 31.22 33.44
C LEU A 350 9.14 32.16 33.87
N PHE A 351 9.44 33.45 33.91
CA PHE A 351 8.48 34.52 34.19
C PHE A 351 8.52 35.56 33.06
N ILE A 352 7.34 36.06 32.70
CA ILE A 352 7.18 37.00 31.59
C ILE A 352 6.44 38.25 32.06
N GLY A 353 7.04 39.42 31.90
CA GLY A 353 6.42 40.71 32.21
C GLY A 353 5.87 41.45 30.98
N GLY A 354 5.38 42.66 31.20
CA GLY A 354 5.18 43.65 30.15
C GLY A 354 3.87 43.55 29.34
N PRO A 355 3.81 44.18 28.16
CA PRO A 355 2.55 44.48 27.45
C PRO A 355 1.92 43.30 26.70
N LEU A 356 2.57 42.14 26.62
CA LEU A 356 2.04 40.94 25.96
C LEU A 356 1.16 40.08 26.89
N LEU A 357 1.04 40.46 28.16
CA LEU A 357 0.25 39.72 29.14
C LEU A 357 -1.25 39.81 28.87
N ALA A 358 -1.92 38.67 28.99
CA ALA A 358 -3.35 38.58 29.20
C ALA A 358 -3.78 39.44 30.40
N ARG A 359 -5.05 39.84 30.40
CA ARG A 359 -5.61 40.68 31.46
C ARG A 359 -5.75 39.89 32.75
N GLU A 360 -6.37 38.71 32.69
CA GLU A 360 -6.75 37.90 33.83
C GLU A 360 -7.22 36.49 33.42
N TYR A 361 -7.48 35.63 34.41
CA TYR A 361 -8.42 34.52 34.26
C TYR A 361 -9.83 35.00 34.67
N ILE A 362 -10.81 34.92 33.77
CA ILE A 362 -12.17 35.40 34.03
C ILE A 362 -12.77 34.69 35.25
N ASN A 363 -13.53 35.43 36.06
CA ASN A 363 -14.19 34.98 37.29
C ASN A 363 -13.27 34.33 38.35
N LEU A 364 -11.94 34.42 38.21
CA LEU A 364 -10.97 33.76 39.07
C LEU A 364 -9.92 34.75 39.62
N PRO A 365 -10.31 35.76 40.42
CA PRO A 365 -9.40 36.81 40.89
C PRO A 365 -8.24 36.30 41.75
N GLU A 366 -8.47 35.32 42.63
CA GLU A 366 -7.41 34.74 43.46
C GLU A 366 -6.38 33.94 42.64
N THR A 367 -6.86 33.20 41.63
CA THR A 367 -5.98 32.46 40.72
C THR A 367 -5.18 33.42 39.84
N THR A 368 -5.83 34.49 39.38
CA THR A 368 -5.20 35.58 38.63
C THR A 368 -4.09 36.23 39.45
N ALA A 369 -4.33 36.60 40.70
CA ALA A 369 -3.32 37.24 41.55
C ALA A 369 -2.08 36.34 41.80
N LYS A 370 -2.27 35.01 41.87
CA LYS A 370 -1.17 34.06 42.02
C LYS A 370 -0.36 33.86 40.73
N ALA A 371 -1.02 33.91 39.58
CA ALA A 371 -0.38 33.66 38.29
C ALA A 371 0.24 34.93 37.68
N PHE A 372 -0.41 36.09 37.86
CA PHE A 372 0.03 37.41 37.41
C PHE A 372 0.49 38.24 38.61
N ALA A 373 1.66 37.91 39.13
CA ALA A 373 2.26 38.56 40.30
C ALA A 373 2.79 39.96 39.96
N PRO A 374 3.00 40.85 40.95
CA PRO A 374 3.71 42.12 40.72
C PRO A 374 5.10 41.87 40.13
N ASP A 375 5.47 42.63 39.10
CA ASP A 375 6.81 42.57 38.51
C ASP A 375 7.76 43.45 39.32
N THR A 376 8.67 42.83 40.06
CA THR A 376 9.67 43.54 40.88
C THR A 376 10.87 44.04 40.07
N PHE A 377 10.98 43.65 38.81
CA PHE A 377 12.07 44.04 37.90
C PHE A 377 11.69 45.23 37.01
N ASP A 378 10.40 45.56 36.92
CA ASP A 378 9.88 46.74 36.21
C ASP A 378 9.44 47.83 37.20
N SER A 379 10.07 49.00 37.09
CA SER A 379 9.74 50.17 37.91
C SER A 379 8.39 50.82 37.59
N THR A 380 7.71 50.39 36.51
CA THR A 380 6.42 50.95 36.09
C THR A 380 5.34 50.64 37.13
N PRO A 381 4.60 51.64 37.65
CA PRO A 381 3.54 51.39 38.62
C PRO A 381 2.49 50.40 38.10
N GLY A 382 2.24 49.33 38.86
CA GLY A 382 1.27 48.30 38.49
C GLY A 382 1.78 47.27 37.46
N ALA A 383 3.08 47.24 37.17
CA ALA A 383 3.67 46.20 36.34
C ALA A 383 3.43 44.80 36.95
N ARG A 384 3.12 43.84 36.08
CA ARG A 384 2.84 42.45 36.45
C ARG A 384 3.72 41.53 35.61
N MET A 385 4.04 40.37 36.18
CA MET A 385 4.67 39.26 35.49
C MET A 385 3.87 37.98 35.65
N TYR A 386 3.73 37.24 34.57
CA TYR A 386 3.10 35.93 34.53
C TYR A 386 4.11 34.83 34.84
N ARG A 387 3.75 33.97 35.78
CA ARG A 387 4.47 32.74 36.14
C ARG A 387 4.07 31.62 35.17
N THR A 388 4.95 31.23 34.25
CA THR A 388 4.57 30.28 33.19
C THR A 388 4.45 28.84 33.67
N GLY A 389 5.12 28.50 34.76
CA GLY A 389 5.28 27.11 35.20
C GLY A 389 6.21 26.29 34.29
N ASP A 390 6.92 26.91 33.36
CA ASP A 390 7.95 26.26 32.54
C ASP A 390 9.34 26.46 33.18
N LEU A 391 10.19 25.43 33.11
CA LEU A 391 11.61 25.54 33.43
C LEU A 391 12.37 25.93 32.16
N ALA A 392 13.26 26.90 32.29
CA ALA A 392 14.07 27.39 31.18
C ALA A 392 15.47 27.79 31.66
N ARG A 393 16.38 27.99 30.71
CA ARG A 393 17.66 28.65 30.95
C ARG A 393 18.03 29.59 29.79
N LYS A 394 18.75 30.66 30.11
CA LYS A 394 19.40 31.53 29.13
C LYS A 394 20.75 30.90 28.79
N LEU A 395 20.99 30.52 27.53
CA LEU A 395 22.27 29.97 27.09
C LEU A 395 23.35 31.07 26.99
N PRO A 396 24.66 30.73 26.97
CA PRO A 396 25.73 31.71 26.72
C PRO A 396 25.57 32.51 25.41
N SER A 397 24.88 31.94 24.42
CA SER A 397 24.51 32.62 23.17
C SER A 397 23.43 33.69 23.35
N GLY A 398 22.78 33.75 24.51
CA GLY A 398 21.61 34.61 24.78
C GLY A 398 20.27 33.98 24.37
N TYR A 399 20.27 32.77 23.79
CA TYR A 399 19.04 32.07 23.41
C TYR A 399 18.35 31.45 24.63
N LEU A 400 17.01 31.43 24.58
CA LEU A 400 16.17 30.76 25.56
C LEU A 400 16.03 29.27 25.20
N GLU A 401 16.32 28.39 26.14
CA GLU A 401 16.06 26.96 26.04
C GLU A 401 15.04 26.54 27.10
N ILE A 402 14.00 25.79 26.69
CA ILE A 402 13.00 25.21 27.60
C ILE A 402 13.49 23.84 28.06
N THR A 403 13.67 23.67 29.36
CA THR A 403 14.29 22.48 29.97
C THR A 403 13.28 21.59 30.68
N GLY A 404 12.04 22.04 30.90
CA GLY A 404 10.99 21.23 31.53
C GLY A 404 9.79 22.05 32.01
N ARG A 405 9.02 21.51 32.95
CA ARG A 405 7.94 22.20 33.67
C ARG A 405 8.09 22.09 35.17
N VAL A 406 7.68 23.14 35.88
CA VAL A 406 7.49 23.16 37.32
C VAL A 406 6.18 22.44 37.66
N GLY A 407 6.24 21.48 38.58
CA GLY A 407 5.07 20.78 39.10
C GLY A 407 4.34 19.94 38.05
N ALA A 408 4.83 18.73 37.79
CA ALA A 408 4.21 17.58 37.12
C ALA A 408 3.40 17.78 35.82
N MET A 409 3.19 18.98 35.28
CA MET A 409 2.33 19.22 34.12
C MET A 409 2.94 18.61 32.85
N ILE A 410 2.14 17.85 32.10
CA ILE A 410 2.57 17.05 30.94
C ILE A 410 2.10 17.72 29.65
N LYS A 411 3.02 17.93 28.70
CA LYS A 411 2.69 18.26 27.30
C LYS A 411 2.54 16.98 26.48
N LEU A 412 1.36 16.76 25.93
CA LEU A 412 1.05 15.61 25.08
C LEU A 412 0.53 16.09 23.73
N ARG A 413 1.35 16.01 22.68
CA ARG A 413 0.96 16.36 21.30
C ARG A 413 0.41 17.78 21.18
N GLY A 414 1.01 18.73 21.91
CA GLY A 414 0.57 20.14 22.01
C GLY A 414 -0.43 20.45 23.14
N TYR A 415 -1.19 19.47 23.64
CA TYR A 415 -2.13 19.67 24.74
C TYR A 415 -1.44 19.73 26.11
N SER A 416 -1.93 20.59 26.99
CA SER A 416 -1.49 20.65 28.40
C SER A 416 -2.38 19.76 29.27
N VAL A 417 -1.78 18.77 29.93
CA VAL A 417 -2.45 17.89 30.89
C VAL A 417 -1.88 18.14 32.28
N VAL A 418 -2.76 18.30 33.27
CA VAL A 418 -2.38 18.42 34.68
C VAL A 418 -2.62 17.07 35.35
N PRO A 419 -1.57 16.30 35.72
CA PRO A 419 -1.75 14.98 36.34
C PRO A 419 -2.66 14.97 37.56
N ALA A 420 -2.51 15.94 38.46
CA ALA A 420 -3.33 16.04 39.67
C ALA A 420 -4.84 16.06 39.40
N LYS A 421 -5.29 16.65 38.27
CA LYS A 421 -6.70 16.61 37.87
C LYS A 421 -7.11 15.19 37.48
N VAL A 422 -6.30 14.54 36.65
CA VAL A 422 -6.55 13.16 36.22
C VAL A 422 -6.56 12.21 37.42
N GLU A 423 -5.58 12.35 38.32
CA GLU A 423 -5.47 11.60 39.58
C GLU A 423 -6.71 11.79 40.47
N SER A 424 -7.18 13.04 40.62
CA SER A 424 -8.37 13.34 41.42
C SER A 424 -9.64 12.70 40.84
N GLU A 425 -9.85 12.76 39.53
CA GLU A 425 -11.01 12.12 38.88
C GLU A 425 -10.94 10.60 39.01
N ILE A 426 -9.74 10.01 38.88
CA ILE A 426 -9.52 8.58 39.10
C ILE A 426 -9.89 8.17 40.52
N CYS A 427 -9.36 8.86 41.54
CA CYS A 427 -9.66 8.53 42.94
C CYS A 427 -11.13 8.77 43.31
N GLN A 428 -11.77 9.78 42.72
CA GLN A 428 -13.15 10.13 43.01
C GLN A 428 -14.16 9.15 42.41
N TYR A 429 -13.93 8.69 41.17
CA TYR A 429 -14.93 7.93 40.41
C TYR A 429 -14.59 6.45 40.22
N LEU A 430 -13.38 6.02 40.55
CA LEU A 430 -12.97 4.61 40.53
C LEU A 430 -12.69 4.12 41.95
N ALA A 431 -12.72 2.79 42.16
CA ALA A 431 -12.31 2.17 43.43
C ALA A 431 -10.78 2.21 43.60
N VAL A 432 -10.22 3.42 43.63
CA VAL A 432 -8.80 3.73 43.74
C VAL A 432 -8.59 4.63 44.96
N SER A 433 -7.70 4.22 45.85
CA SER A 433 -7.39 4.96 47.09
C SER A 433 -6.25 5.95 46.88
N GLN A 434 -5.31 5.63 45.99
CA GLN A 434 -4.19 6.50 45.62
C GLN A 434 -3.90 6.35 44.12
N CYS A 435 -3.64 7.47 43.44
CA CYS A 435 -3.29 7.50 42.03
C CYS A 435 -2.14 8.50 41.78
N VAL A 436 -1.23 8.14 40.88
CA VAL A 436 -0.22 9.04 40.31
C VAL A 436 -0.21 8.88 38.81
N VAL A 437 -0.22 10.00 38.08
CA VAL A 437 -0.19 10.04 36.62
C VAL A 437 1.12 10.64 36.13
N THR A 438 1.76 9.97 35.17
CA THR A 438 3.02 10.44 34.54
C THR A 438 3.00 10.17 33.03
N ALA A 439 3.96 10.74 32.32
CA ALA A 439 4.19 10.44 30.90
C ALA A 439 5.18 9.27 30.76
N TYR A 440 4.94 8.40 29.79
CA TYR A 440 5.83 7.30 29.40
C TYR A 440 6.02 7.29 27.89
N GLY A 441 7.24 6.95 27.43
CA GLY A 441 7.64 7.02 26.02
C GLY A 441 8.06 8.42 25.55
N ASP A 442 8.63 8.47 24.33
CA ASP A 442 9.14 9.70 23.70
C ASP A 442 8.47 9.93 22.33
N GLY A 443 8.43 11.19 21.88
CA GLY A 443 7.91 11.56 20.56
C GLY A 443 6.46 11.09 20.32
N LEU A 444 6.25 10.28 19.27
CA LEU A 444 4.93 9.76 18.89
C LEU A 444 4.37 8.71 19.87
N GLU A 445 5.26 8.02 20.58
CA GLU A 445 4.92 6.94 21.52
C GLU A 445 4.66 7.49 22.94
N ARG A 446 4.79 8.80 23.14
CA ARG A 446 4.50 9.46 24.43
C ARG A 446 3.01 9.32 24.77
N GLN A 447 2.73 8.76 25.94
CA GLN A 447 1.38 8.51 26.45
C GLN A 447 1.29 8.76 27.97
N LEU A 448 0.07 8.87 28.51
CA LEU A 448 -0.19 8.97 29.95
C LEU A 448 -0.28 7.58 30.58
N VAL A 449 0.36 7.40 31.74
CA VAL A 449 0.31 6.19 32.57
C VAL A 449 -0.23 6.53 33.94
N ALA A 450 -1.23 5.79 34.41
CA ALA A 450 -1.77 5.87 35.77
C ALA A 450 -1.25 4.71 36.64
N TYR A 451 -0.57 5.06 37.73
CA TYR A 451 -0.21 4.14 38.79
C TYR A 451 -1.27 4.21 39.88
N VAL A 452 -1.94 3.09 40.16
CA VAL A 452 -3.14 3.07 41.01
C VAL A 452 -3.02 2.05 42.13
N VAL A 453 -3.50 2.42 43.32
CA VAL A 453 -3.66 1.54 44.48
C VAL A 453 -5.15 1.31 44.68
N ALA A 454 -5.58 0.05 44.70
CA ALA A 454 -6.99 -0.30 44.84
C ALA A 454 -7.54 0.18 46.19
N ASP A 455 -8.77 0.71 46.18
CA ASP A 455 -9.53 0.98 47.40
C ASP A 455 -10.31 -0.27 47.80
N LYS A 456 -9.88 -0.92 48.90
CA LYS A 456 -10.48 -2.17 49.38
C LYS A 456 -11.78 -1.94 50.17
N GLU A 457 -12.14 -0.69 50.45
CA GLU A 457 -13.34 -0.30 51.20
C GLU A 457 -14.38 0.45 50.33
N ALA A 458 -14.19 0.47 49.00
CA ALA A 458 -15.05 1.20 48.09
C ALA A 458 -16.51 0.69 48.08
N SER A 459 -17.46 1.64 48.03
CA SER A 459 -18.89 1.34 47.86
C SER A 459 -19.18 0.71 46.48
N SER A 460 -20.34 0.05 46.35
CA SER A 460 -20.83 -0.55 45.08
C SER A 460 -20.92 0.42 43.90
N ASP A 461 -20.86 1.73 44.17
CA ASP A 461 -21.12 2.79 43.20
C ASP A 461 -19.84 3.30 42.50
N ARG A 462 -18.64 2.91 42.99
CA ARG A 462 -17.36 3.20 42.33
C ARG A 462 -16.82 1.94 41.65
N PRO A 463 -16.78 1.87 40.31
CA PRO A 463 -16.31 0.69 39.59
C PRO A 463 -14.84 0.37 39.90
N SER A 464 -14.52 -0.93 39.98
CA SER A 464 -13.15 -1.40 40.16
C SER A 464 -12.30 -1.21 38.90
N VAL A 465 -11.03 -0.89 39.10
CA VAL A 465 -10.05 -0.78 38.02
C VAL A 465 -9.57 -2.18 37.66
N VAL A 466 -10.01 -2.68 36.50
CA VAL A 466 -9.58 -3.96 35.93
C VAL A 466 -8.54 -3.65 34.86
N ILE A 467 -7.29 -4.01 35.12
CA ILE A 467 -6.17 -3.81 34.19
C ILE A 467 -5.93 -5.12 33.44
N ASN A 468 -5.96 -5.09 32.11
CA ASN A 468 -5.71 -6.25 31.27
C ASN A 468 -4.20 -6.59 31.19
N GLU A 469 -3.88 -7.72 30.55
CA GLU A 469 -2.49 -8.19 30.42
C GLU A 469 -1.56 -7.23 29.65
N SER A 470 -2.14 -6.34 28.85
CA SER A 470 -1.44 -5.30 28.08
C SER A 470 -1.29 -3.99 28.84
N GLY A 471 -1.69 -3.92 30.11
CA GLY A 471 -1.59 -2.72 30.93
C GLY A 471 -2.66 -1.66 30.66
N HIS A 472 -3.80 -2.00 30.06
CA HIS A 472 -4.91 -1.06 29.77
C HIS A 472 -6.14 -1.36 30.64
N SER A 473 -6.99 -0.37 30.89
CA SER A 473 -8.23 -0.55 31.67
C SER A 473 -9.47 0.06 30.98
N PRO A 474 -10.14 -0.71 30.10
CA PRO A 474 -11.32 -0.24 29.35
C PRO A 474 -12.51 0.17 30.25
N SER A 475 -12.65 -0.45 31.42
CA SER A 475 -13.69 -0.09 32.39
C SER A 475 -13.41 1.25 33.08
N ALA A 476 -12.14 1.51 33.43
CA ALA A 476 -11.72 2.76 34.03
C ALA A 476 -11.84 3.94 33.06
N ARG A 477 -11.47 3.74 31.79
CA ARG A 477 -11.65 4.73 30.73
C ARG A 477 -13.12 5.13 30.56
N ARG A 478 -14.04 4.17 30.38
CA ARG A 478 -15.48 4.44 30.22
C ARG A 478 -16.09 5.26 31.36
N ALA A 479 -15.65 5.01 32.59
CA ALA A 479 -16.11 5.78 33.74
C ALA A 479 -15.65 7.25 33.72
N LEU A 480 -14.55 7.55 33.01
CA LEU A 480 -13.92 8.87 32.95
C LEU A 480 -14.25 9.65 31.67
N GLU A 481 -14.77 9.01 30.61
CA GLU A 481 -15.05 9.62 29.29
C GLU A 481 -16.03 10.81 29.34
N ASN A 482 -16.95 10.83 30.30
CA ASN A 482 -17.88 11.95 30.49
C ASN A 482 -17.31 13.09 31.34
N ARG A 483 -16.09 12.96 31.87
CA ARG A 483 -15.47 13.89 32.83
C ARG A 483 -14.16 14.49 32.34
N LEU A 484 -13.41 13.73 31.54
CA LEU A 484 -12.12 14.10 31.00
C LEU A 484 -12.16 14.09 29.48
N ALA A 485 -11.49 15.06 28.86
CA ALA A 485 -11.27 15.02 27.40
C ALA A 485 -10.44 13.78 27.03
N GLN A 486 -10.63 13.23 25.83
CA GLN A 486 -10.00 11.97 25.41
C GLN A 486 -8.46 11.96 25.58
N TYR A 487 -7.78 13.09 25.38
CA TYR A 487 -6.33 13.22 25.53
C TYR A 487 -5.84 13.28 26.99
N MET A 488 -6.73 13.47 27.97
CA MET A 488 -6.43 13.50 29.40
C MET A 488 -6.56 12.12 30.07
N ILE A 489 -7.20 11.15 29.42
CA ILE A 489 -7.44 9.83 29.99
C ILE A 489 -6.17 8.96 29.83
N PRO A 490 -5.64 8.35 30.90
CA PRO A 490 -4.46 7.49 30.84
C PRO A 490 -4.65 6.28 29.91
N ALA A 491 -3.67 6.05 29.03
CA ALA A 491 -3.67 4.89 28.15
C ALA A 491 -3.21 3.65 28.91
N LEU A 492 -2.12 3.76 29.68
CA LEU A 492 -1.57 2.66 30.46
C LEU A 492 -1.93 2.79 31.95
N TRP A 493 -2.08 1.66 32.60
CA TRP A 493 -2.49 1.51 33.98
C TRP A 493 -1.59 0.48 34.66
N VAL A 494 -1.09 0.80 35.84
CA VAL A 494 -0.23 -0.08 36.63
C VAL A 494 -0.80 -0.16 38.04
N ALA A 495 -1.28 -1.35 38.43
CA ALA A 495 -1.71 -1.60 39.79
C ALA A 495 -0.50 -1.79 40.71
N LEU A 496 -0.51 -1.10 41.84
CA LEU A 496 0.48 -1.23 42.91
C LEU A 496 -0.22 -1.58 44.22
N ASP A 497 0.46 -2.34 45.06
CA ASP A 497 0.00 -2.57 46.44
C ASP A 497 0.09 -1.28 47.28
N GLN A 498 1.08 -0.43 46.98
CA GLN A 498 1.27 0.90 47.55
C GLN A 498 2.12 1.76 46.60
N LEU A 499 1.92 3.09 46.59
CA LEU A 499 2.82 3.99 45.86
C LEU A 499 4.20 4.05 46.56
N PRO A 500 5.31 3.95 45.82
CA PRO A 500 6.64 4.17 46.40
C PRO A 500 6.74 5.61 46.89
N THR A 501 7.23 5.83 48.11
CA THR A 501 7.38 7.16 48.72
C THR A 501 8.81 7.38 49.19
N ASN A 502 9.31 8.62 49.09
CA ASN A 502 10.61 9.01 49.64
C ASN A 502 10.59 8.92 51.17
N GLU A 503 11.53 8.17 51.76
CA GLU A 503 11.59 7.88 53.21
C GLU A 503 11.59 9.12 54.11
N VAL A 504 12.13 10.25 53.62
CA VAL A 504 12.27 11.50 54.40
C VAL A 504 11.10 12.47 54.21
N SER A 505 10.50 12.53 53.01
CA SER A 505 9.48 13.54 52.68
C SER A 505 8.04 13.02 52.65
N GLY A 506 7.85 11.70 52.63
CA GLY A 506 6.53 11.07 52.48
C GLY A 506 5.87 11.30 51.12
N LYS A 507 6.52 12.02 50.19
CA LYS A 507 6.03 12.26 48.83
C LYS A 507 6.33 11.07 47.93
N VAL A 508 5.45 10.82 46.96
CA VAL A 508 5.61 9.75 45.97
C VAL A 508 6.95 9.88 45.24
N ASP A 509 7.70 8.79 45.20
CA ASP A 509 8.97 8.69 44.51
C ASP A 509 8.76 8.26 43.06
N MET A 510 8.64 9.27 42.19
CA MET A 510 8.42 9.10 40.76
C MET A 510 9.51 8.28 40.06
N LYS A 511 10.74 8.24 40.60
CA LYS A 511 11.88 7.51 39.99
C LYS A 511 11.79 6.01 40.20
N ASN A 512 11.11 5.58 41.25
CA ASN A 512 10.96 4.17 41.63
C ASN A 512 9.62 3.57 41.18
N LEU A 513 8.85 4.28 40.36
CA LEU A 513 7.66 3.72 39.72
C LEU A 513 8.07 2.64 38.70
N PRO A 514 7.48 1.43 38.75
CA PRO A 514 7.85 0.35 37.84
C PRO A 514 7.45 0.67 36.40
N SER A 515 8.22 0.20 35.42
CA SER A 515 7.85 0.37 34.01
C SER A 515 6.60 -0.46 33.65
N PRO A 516 5.70 0.05 32.79
CA PRO A 516 4.59 -0.74 32.24
C PRO A 516 5.12 -1.99 31.50
N ARG A 517 4.47 -3.16 31.69
CA ARG A 517 4.91 -4.42 31.04
C ARG A 517 4.46 -4.47 29.57
N SER A 518 5.36 -4.88 28.66
CA SER A 518 5.01 -5.32 27.30
C SER A 518 5.00 -6.86 27.25
N SER A 519 3.95 -7.49 26.71
CA SER A 519 3.87 -8.94 26.59
C SER A 519 3.39 -9.43 25.21
N SER A 520 3.97 -10.58 24.82
CA SER A 520 3.71 -11.38 23.61
C SER A 520 2.75 -12.58 23.93
N PRO A 521 2.41 -13.47 22.97
CA PRO A 521 1.03 -13.73 22.51
C PRO A 521 0.37 -14.99 23.07
N ASN A 522 -0.98 -15.04 23.12
CA ASN A 522 -1.79 -16.26 22.95
C ASN A 522 -3.32 -15.97 22.75
N GLY A 523 -3.88 -16.43 21.61
CA GLY A 523 -5.10 -17.25 21.58
C GLY A 523 -6.52 -16.66 21.41
N SER A 524 -6.99 -16.69 20.15
CA SER A 524 -8.36 -16.98 19.63
C SER A 524 -9.51 -15.95 19.68
N GLU A 525 -9.99 -15.62 18.48
CA GLU A 525 -11.21 -14.84 18.17
C GLU A 525 -12.46 -15.74 17.98
N GLN A 526 -13.63 -15.18 18.27
CA GLN A 526 -14.94 -15.65 17.81
C GLN A 526 -15.51 -14.69 16.76
N SER A 527 -16.11 -15.26 15.71
CA SER A 527 -16.71 -14.53 14.59
C SER A 527 -18.19 -14.20 14.81
N ALA A 528 -18.62 -13.02 14.35
CA ALA A 528 -20.00 -12.76 13.95
C ALA A 528 -20.05 -12.20 12.52
N GLY A 529 -21.07 -12.58 11.75
CA GLY A 529 -21.05 -12.60 10.29
C GLY A 529 -21.63 -11.39 9.53
N LYS A 530 -21.32 -11.46 8.23
CA LYS A 530 -21.99 -10.96 7.00
C LYS A 530 -22.14 -9.45 6.76
N ASP A 531 -21.05 -8.89 6.24
CA ASP A 531 -20.95 -7.79 5.26
C ASP A 531 -19.55 -7.94 4.60
N PRO A 532 -19.33 -7.60 3.31
CA PRO A 532 -18.02 -7.71 2.65
C PRO A 532 -16.91 -6.86 3.30
N ILE A 533 -17.27 -5.82 4.05
CA ILE A 533 -16.36 -5.16 4.99
C ILE A 533 -16.58 -5.85 6.32
N GLY A 534 -15.62 -6.66 6.76
CA GLY A 534 -15.67 -7.39 8.02
C GLY A 534 -14.82 -6.75 9.11
N LEU A 535 -15.02 -7.17 10.36
CA LEU A 535 -14.11 -6.85 11.48
C LEU A 535 -12.65 -7.13 11.11
N ASN A 536 -12.43 -8.20 10.35
CA ASN A 536 -11.12 -8.58 9.84
C ASN A 536 -10.44 -7.54 8.94
N ASP A 537 -11.20 -6.80 8.11
CA ASP A 537 -10.65 -5.75 7.27
C ASP A 537 -10.23 -4.54 8.09
N ILE A 538 -11.07 -4.17 9.07
CA ILE A 538 -10.78 -3.08 9.99
C ILE A 538 -9.58 -3.46 10.88
N ALA A 539 -9.53 -4.69 11.38
CA ALA A 539 -8.47 -5.20 12.24
C ALA A 539 -7.12 -5.26 11.52
N THR A 540 -7.10 -5.65 10.23
CA THR A 540 -5.87 -5.59 9.41
C THR A 540 -5.35 -4.15 9.27
N ILE A 541 -6.24 -3.16 9.20
CA ILE A 541 -5.83 -1.76 9.13
C ILE A 541 -5.39 -1.25 10.51
N TRP A 542 -6.09 -1.63 11.59
CA TRP A 542 -5.67 -1.36 12.95
C TRP A 542 -4.29 -1.94 13.24
N GLU A 543 -4.00 -3.17 12.82
CA GLU A 543 -2.67 -3.79 12.95
C GLU A 543 -1.59 -2.92 12.29
N ALA A 544 -1.84 -2.46 11.07
CA ALA A 544 -0.91 -1.60 10.35
C ALA A 544 -0.75 -0.19 10.95
N VAL A 545 -1.69 0.26 11.78
CA VAL A 545 -1.69 1.61 12.40
C VAL A 545 -1.13 1.57 13.82
N LEU A 546 -1.59 0.60 14.62
CA LEU A 546 -1.26 0.43 16.03
C LEU A 546 0.00 -0.42 16.24
N LYS A 547 0.47 -1.13 15.20
CA LYS A 547 1.55 -2.14 15.27
C LYS A 547 1.26 -3.25 16.27
N VAL A 548 -0.02 -3.52 16.53
CA VAL A 548 -0.52 -4.62 17.35
C VAL A 548 -0.93 -5.75 16.42
N SER A 549 -0.47 -6.98 16.70
CA SER A 549 -0.82 -8.15 15.90
C SER A 549 -2.34 -8.28 15.76
N LYS A 550 -2.83 -8.49 14.53
CA LYS A 550 -4.27 -8.66 14.26
C LYS A 550 -4.96 -9.67 15.18
N SER A 551 -4.26 -10.76 15.51
CA SER A 551 -4.76 -11.83 16.39
C SER A 551 -5.04 -11.42 17.85
N LEU A 552 -4.64 -10.20 18.25
CA LEU A 552 -4.87 -9.64 19.58
C LEU A 552 -6.04 -8.66 19.62
N ILE A 553 -6.62 -8.30 18.46
CA ILE A 553 -7.64 -7.27 18.34
C ILE A 553 -9.02 -7.94 18.33
N LYS A 554 -9.84 -7.66 19.34
CA LYS A 554 -11.22 -8.13 19.47
C LYS A 554 -12.21 -7.10 18.94
N ALA A 555 -13.44 -7.54 18.67
CA ALA A 555 -14.50 -6.67 18.14
C ALA A 555 -14.82 -5.49 19.06
N GLU A 556 -14.81 -5.74 20.36
CA GLU A 556 -15.08 -4.78 21.42
C GLU A 556 -13.85 -3.97 21.87
N ASP A 557 -12.66 -4.28 21.33
CA ASP A 557 -11.45 -3.54 21.67
C ASP A 557 -11.54 -2.12 21.15
N ASN A 558 -11.16 -1.16 22.00
CA ASN A 558 -11.14 0.25 21.67
C ASN A 558 -9.81 0.63 21.03
N PHE A 559 -9.87 1.44 19.97
CA PHE A 559 -8.70 1.89 19.20
C PHE A 559 -7.68 2.60 20.09
N PHE A 560 -8.18 3.44 21.02
CA PHE A 560 -7.34 4.17 21.95
C PHE A 560 -6.78 3.27 23.07
N ASP A 561 -7.49 2.20 23.44
CA ASP A 561 -7.02 1.20 24.41
C ASP A 561 -5.92 0.28 23.86
N LEU A 562 -5.67 0.32 22.55
CA LEU A 562 -4.58 -0.42 21.91
C LEU A 562 -3.43 0.51 21.50
N GLY A 563 -3.33 1.69 22.11
CA GLY A 563 -2.28 2.68 21.85
C GLY A 563 -2.60 3.67 20.72
N GLY A 564 -3.83 3.67 20.22
CA GLY A 564 -4.33 4.64 19.26
C GLY A 564 -4.38 6.06 19.83
N HIS A 565 -4.33 7.06 18.95
CA HIS A 565 -4.39 8.48 19.29
C HIS A 565 -4.86 9.29 18.07
N SER A 566 -5.14 10.59 18.21
CA SER A 566 -5.73 11.40 17.12
C SER A 566 -4.96 11.33 15.79
N LEU A 567 -3.63 11.39 15.82
CA LEU A 567 -2.78 11.20 14.62
C LEU A 567 -2.87 9.78 14.03
N SER A 568 -2.94 8.72 14.85
CA SER A 568 -3.09 7.37 14.34
C SER A 568 -4.55 7.07 13.94
N LEU A 569 -5.54 7.76 14.51
CA LEU A 569 -6.94 7.72 14.09
C LEU A 569 -7.11 8.38 12.71
N ALA A 570 -6.34 9.42 12.43
CA ALA A 570 -6.27 10.02 11.10
C ALA A 570 -5.58 9.11 10.09
N ASP A 571 -4.45 8.47 10.46
CA ASP A 571 -3.83 7.44 9.63
C ASP A 571 -4.78 6.26 9.38
N LEU A 572 -5.54 5.86 10.40
CA LEU A 572 -6.62 4.88 10.28
C LEU A 572 -7.68 5.35 9.27
N SER A 573 -8.21 6.56 9.43
CA SER A 573 -9.22 7.13 8.53
C SER A 573 -8.74 7.17 7.08
N SER A 574 -7.50 7.59 6.86
CA SER A 574 -6.85 7.64 5.55
C SER A 574 -6.70 6.25 4.93
N LYS A 575 -6.24 5.26 5.72
CA LYS A 575 -6.09 3.87 5.27
C LYS A 575 -7.43 3.19 5.03
N LEU A 576 -8.44 3.43 5.88
CA LEU A 576 -9.81 2.95 5.67
C LEU A 576 -10.39 3.55 4.39
N SER A 577 -10.27 4.87 4.20
CA SER A 577 -10.75 5.56 3.00
C SER A 577 -10.10 5.03 1.74
N ARG A 578 -8.77 4.82 1.77
CA ARG A 578 -8.01 4.25 0.65
C ARG A 578 -8.37 2.78 0.39
N ARG A 579 -8.58 1.98 1.45
CA ARG A 579 -8.93 0.56 1.34
C ARG A 579 -10.30 0.37 0.70
N PHE A 580 -11.27 1.20 1.08
CA PHE A 580 -12.68 1.00 0.71
C PHE A 580 -13.16 1.92 -0.41
N GLY A 581 -12.39 2.96 -0.76
CA GLY A 581 -12.64 3.78 -1.95
C GLY A 581 -13.64 4.93 -1.76
N PHE A 582 -14.03 5.23 -0.51
CA PHE A 582 -14.88 6.37 -0.14
C PHE A 582 -14.33 7.03 1.12
N ARG A 583 -14.56 8.33 1.29
CA ARG A 583 -13.99 9.12 2.40
C ARG A 583 -14.62 8.72 3.72
N ILE A 584 -13.84 8.18 4.64
CA ILE A 584 -14.22 7.97 6.04
C ILE A 584 -13.88 9.24 6.82
N PRO A 585 -14.86 9.92 7.44
CA PRO A 585 -14.58 11.10 8.25
C PRO A 585 -14.00 10.71 9.62
N ILE A 586 -12.93 11.38 10.04
CA ILE A 586 -12.34 11.20 11.37
C ILE A 586 -13.35 11.41 12.50
N PRO A 587 -14.26 12.41 12.47
CA PRO A 587 -15.24 12.60 13.54
C PRO A 587 -16.11 11.37 13.77
N ARG A 588 -16.49 10.67 12.69
CA ARG A 588 -17.31 9.46 12.77
C ARG A 588 -16.56 8.29 13.41
N LEU A 589 -15.26 8.15 13.13
CA LEU A 589 -14.42 7.15 13.82
C LEU A 589 -14.24 7.51 15.30
N ALA A 590 -14.15 8.80 15.63
CA ALA A 590 -14.02 9.26 17.01
C ALA A 590 -15.30 9.06 17.86
N GLU A 591 -16.47 8.92 17.23
CA GLU A 591 -17.77 8.68 17.90
C GLU A 591 -17.85 7.27 18.50
N ASN A 592 -17.51 6.23 17.73
CA ASN A 592 -17.53 4.85 18.20
C ASN A 592 -16.21 4.14 17.88
N THR A 593 -15.37 4.10 18.90
CA THR A 593 -13.93 3.84 18.76
C THR A 593 -13.55 2.38 18.94
N THR A 594 -14.54 1.49 19.11
CA THR A 594 -14.30 0.05 19.10
C THR A 594 -14.05 -0.47 17.69
N LEU A 595 -13.45 -1.64 17.55
CA LEU A 595 -13.26 -2.28 16.25
C LEU A 595 -14.62 -2.47 15.53
N SER A 596 -15.65 -2.88 16.27
CA SER A 596 -17.04 -2.96 15.81
C SER A 596 -17.63 -1.59 15.48
N GLY A 597 -17.34 -0.56 16.27
CA GLY A 597 -17.80 0.80 16.04
C GLY A 597 -17.22 1.44 14.78
N HIS A 598 -15.92 1.24 14.54
CA HIS A 598 -15.28 1.64 13.31
C HIS A 598 -15.79 0.85 12.10
N LEU A 599 -16.08 -0.44 12.28
CA LEU A 599 -16.73 -1.24 11.25
C LEU A 599 -18.11 -0.69 10.88
N ASP A 600 -18.95 -0.43 11.89
CA ASP A 600 -20.29 0.12 11.71
C ASP A 600 -20.23 1.51 11.08
N THR A 601 -19.28 2.34 11.50
CA THR A 601 -19.00 3.65 10.90
C THR A 601 -18.65 3.54 9.42
N VAL A 602 -17.72 2.65 9.07
CA VAL A 602 -17.30 2.43 7.68
C VAL A 602 -18.48 1.94 6.83
N ARG A 603 -19.31 1.04 7.37
CA ARG A 603 -20.51 0.56 6.68
C ARG A 603 -21.56 1.67 6.54
N ALA A 604 -21.83 2.45 7.58
CA ALA A 604 -22.79 3.55 7.53
C ALA A 604 -22.37 4.65 6.54
N VAL A 605 -21.08 4.99 6.49
CA VAL A 605 -20.55 5.96 5.51
C VAL A 605 -20.60 5.40 4.09
N ARG A 606 -20.29 4.12 3.90
CA ARG A 606 -20.49 3.43 2.61
C ARG A 606 -21.94 3.52 2.17
N ASP A 607 -22.86 3.19 3.07
CA ASP A 607 -24.28 3.08 2.76
C ASP A 607 -24.85 4.46 2.41
N GLY A 608 -24.49 5.51 3.15
CA GLY A 608 -24.85 6.90 2.80
C GLY A 608 -24.25 7.37 1.47
N HIS A 609 -22.99 7.05 1.18
CA HIS A 609 -22.36 7.36 -0.12
C HIS A 609 -23.00 6.57 -1.27
N THR A 610 -23.41 5.33 -1.01
CA THR A 610 -24.09 4.47 -1.97
C THR A 610 -25.52 4.96 -2.23
N GLU A 611 -26.25 5.36 -1.20
CA GLU A 611 -27.60 5.95 -1.29
C GLU A 611 -27.61 7.26 -2.10
N GLU A 612 -26.62 8.14 -1.88
CA GLU A 612 -26.49 9.40 -2.63
C GLU A 612 -26.25 9.18 -4.12
N VAL A 613 -25.40 8.22 -4.49
CA VAL A 613 -25.12 7.88 -5.89
C VAL A 613 -26.26 7.05 -6.53
N GLN A 614 -26.95 6.22 -5.75
CA GLN A 614 -28.09 5.41 -6.21
C GLN A 614 -29.35 6.24 -6.44
N ALA A 615 -29.56 7.34 -5.71
CA ALA A 615 -30.73 8.19 -5.81
C ALA A 615 -30.95 8.79 -7.23
N ASN A 616 -29.92 8.82 -8.08
CA ASN A 616 -30.03 9.24 -9.48
C ASN A 616 -29.08 8.49 -10.44
N LEU A 617 -28.99 7.16 -10.29
CA LEU A 617 -28.06 6.33 -11.06
C LEU A 617 -28.17 6.49 -12.60
N PRO A 618 -29.37 6.57 -13.24
CA PRO A 618 -29.46 6.79 -14.69
C PRO A 618 -28.73 8.05 -15.18
N ALA A 619 -28.87 9.17 -14.47
CA ALA A 619 -28.20 10.43 -14.84
C ALA A 619 -26.67 10.32 -14.68
N VAL A 620 -26.20 9.63 -13.63
CA VAL A 620 -24.77 9.37 -13.42
C VAL A 620 -24.21 8.49 -14.53
N LEU A 621 -24.91 7.40 -14.90
CA LEU A 621 -24.51 6.51 -15.99
C LEU A 621 -24.44 7.27 -17.33
N LEU A 622 -25.41 8.15 -17.62
CA LEU A 622 -25.42 8.96 -18.83
C LEU A 622 -24.25 9.96 -18.88
N SER A 623 -24.02 10.66 -17.77
CA SER A 623 -22.88 11.56 -17.62
C SER A 623 -21.56 10.82 -17.83
N ASP A 624 -21.44 9.63 -17.26
CA ASP A 624 -20.22 8.83 -17.35
C ASP A 624 -20.01 8.17 -18.71
N ALA A 625 -21.10 7.82 -19.41
CA ALA A 625 -21.05 7.32 -20.77
C ALA A 625 -20.72 8.43 -21.79
N THR A 626 -20.60 9.69 -21.37
CA THR A 626 -20.20 10.79 -22.26
C THR A 626 -18.68 10.84 -22.42
N LEU A 627 -18.24 10.94 -23.68
CA LEU A 627 -16.83 10.95 -24.04
C LEU A 627 -16.33 12.40 -24.14
N ASP A 628 -15.26 12.72 -23.42
CA ASP A 628 -14.68 14.06 -23.36
C ASP A 628 -14.31 14.60 -24.76
N GLU A 629 -14.43 15.91 -24.98
CA GLU A 629 -14.20 16.53 -26.29
C GLU A 629 -12.77 16.40 -26.81
N ASP A 630 -11.79 16.24 -25.91
CA ASP A 630 -10.37 16.08 -26.24
C ASP A 630 -10.02 14.68 -26.77
N ILE A 631 -10.92 13.71 -26.62
CA ILE A 631 -10.77 12.37 -27.18
C ILE A 631 -11.27 12.39 -28.62
N GLN A 632 -10.42 12.92 -29.51
CA GLN A 632 -10.64 12.98 -30.96
C GLN A 632 -9.42 12.40 -31.70
N PRO A 633 -9.58 11.27 -32.41
CA PRO A 633 -8.49 10.69 -33.18
C PRO A 633 -8.19 11.53 -34.42
N THR A 634 -6.92 11.60 -34.82
CA THR A 634 -6.49 12.34 -36.02
C THR A 634 -6.17 11.36 -37.16
N ASN A 635 -7.14 11.12 -38.06
CA ASN A 635 -7.00 10.29 -39.27
C ASN A 635 -6.30 8.93 -39.05
N THR A 636 -6.89 8.05 -38.24
CA THR A 636 -6.28 6.83 -37.72
C THR A 636 -6.69 5.58 -38.50
N ALA A 637 -5.72 4.76 -38.92
CA ALA A 637 -5.98 3.47 -39.58
C ALA A 637 -5.92 2.30 -38.59
N ILE A 638 -6.76 1.29 -38.79
CA ILE A 638 -6.72 0.06 -37.99
C ILE A 638 -5.39 -0.67 -38.20
N THR A 639 -4.74 -1.07 -37.11
CA THR A 639 -3.44 -1.77 -37.11
C THR A 639 -3.64 -3.21 -36.64
N SER A 640 -3.13 -4.17 -37.41
CA SER A 640 -3.14 -5.58 -37.00
C SER A 640 -2.17 -5.77 -35.84
N ILE A 641 -2.56 -6.57 -34.84
CA ILE A 641 -1.70 -6.85 -33.69
C ILE A 641 -0.39 -7.56 -34.06
N THR A 642 -0.37 -8.30 -35.18
CA THR A 642 0.84 -8.98 -35.69
C THR A 642 1.79 -8.05 -36.45
N SER A 643 1.32 -6.89 -36.91
CA SER A 643 2.13 -5.85 -37.55
C SER A 643 2.56 -4.75 -36.58
N ALA A 644 2.08 -4.77 -35.34
CA ALA A 644 2.45 -3.79 -34.33
C ALA A 644 3.87 -4.04 -33.82
N ASP A 645 4.66 -2.98 -33.73
CA ASP A 645 5.95 -2.94 -33.03
C ASP A 645 5.76 -2.80 -31.52
N THR A 646 4.72 -2.11 -31.07
CA THR A 646 4.43 -1.89 -29.64
C THR A 646 2.95 -2.11 -29.30
N VAL A 647 2.70 -2.97 -28.32
CA VAL A 647 1.36 -3.26 -27.77
C VAL A 647 1.30 -2.87 -26.30
N LEU A 648 0.27 -2.12 -25.89
CA LEU A 648 -0.03 -1.86 -24.49
C LEU A 648 -1.04 -2.90 -23.98
N LEU A 649 -0.63 -3.71 -23.00
CA LEU A 649 -1.50 -4.64 -22.28
C LEU A 649 -1.81 -4.10 -20.89
N THR A 650 -3.10 -3.96 -20.58
CA THR A 650 -3.55 -3.68 -19.21
C THR A 650 -4.12 -4.95 -18.58
N GLY A 651 -4.03 -5.07 -17.25
CA GLY A 651 -4.63 -6.20 -16.52
C GLY A 651 -3.76 -7.45 -16.49
N VAL A 652 -2.48 -7.33 -16.85
CA VAL A 652 -1.48 -8.41 -16.91
C VAL A 652 -1.34 -9.23 -15.61
N THR A 653 -1.63 -8.63 -14.45
CA THR A 653 -1.60 -9.32 -13.15
C THR A 653 -2.90 -10.04 -12.80
N GLY A 654 -3.91 -10.00 -13.68
CA GLY A 654 -5.16 -10.74 -13.54
C GLY A 654 -5.12 -12.10 -14.24
N PHE A 655 -6.20 -12.87 -14.10
CA PHE A 655 -6.29 -14.23 -14.66
C PHE A 655 -6.17 -14.25 -16.19
N LEU A 656 -7.10 -13.63 -16.92
CA LEU A 656 -7.05 -13.55 -18.39
C LEU A 656 -5.80 -12.79 -18.89
N GLY A 657 -5.39 -11.73 -18.19
CA GLY A 657 -4.27 -10.88 -18.60
C GLY A 657 -2.93 -11.61 -18.67
N ALA A 658 -2.72 -12.63 -17.85
CA ALA A 658 -1.53 -13.47 -17.90
C ALA A 658 -1.45 -14.33 -19.17
N PHE A 659 -2.57 -14.94 -19.57
CA PHE A 659 -2.65 -15.71 -20.80
C PHE A 659 -2.60 -14.80 -22.04
N LEU A 660 -3.21 -13.61 -21.98
CA LEU A 660 -3.04 -12.59 -23.02
C LEU A 660 -1.56 -12.20 -23.19
N LEU A 661 -0.82 -11.97 -22.11
CA LEU A 661 0.62 -11.69 -22.20
C LEU A 661 1.37 -12.87 -22.85
N ASN A 662 1.10 -14.11 -22.42
CA ASN A 662 1.74 -15.28 -23.01
C ASN A 662 1.48 -15.36 -24.52
N ASP A 663 0.22 -15.25 -24.93
CA ASP A 663 -0.19 -15.38 -26.33
C ASP A 663 0.32 -14.22 -27.19
N LEU A 664 0.42 -13.00 -26.64
CA LEU A 664 1.06 -11.87 -27.31
C LEU A 664 2.55 -12.12 -27.55
N ILE A 665 3.26 -12.67 -26.57
CA ILE A 665 4.68 -13.00 -26.73
C ILE A 665 4.86 -14.14 -27.75
N GLU A 666 3.96 -15.12 -27.78
CA GLU A 666 4.07 -16.27 -28.70
C GLU A 666 3.68 -15.94 -30.15
N ASN A 667 2.70 -15.06 -30.36
CA ASN A 667 2.08 -14.87 -31.67
C ASN A 667 2.40 -13.53 -32.33
N THR A 668 3.15 -12.65 -31.67
CA THR A 668 3.58 -11.36 -32.23
C THR A 668 5.09 -11.19 -32.07
N THR A 669 5.69 -10.19 -32.74
CA THR A 669 7.07 -9.73 -32.50
C THR A 669 7.13 -8.42 -31.71
N ALA A 670 5.98 -7.85 -31.34
CA ALA A 670 5.86 -6.56 -30.66
C ALA A 670 6.58 -6.51 -29.30
N LYS A 671 7.05 -5.33 -28.92
CA LYS A 671 7.34 -5.00 -27.53
C LYS A 671 6.02 -4.81 -26.78
N ILE A 672 5.88 -5.45 -25.61
CA ILE A 672 4.66 -5.39 -24.80
C ILE A 672 4.88 -4.47 -23.61
N ILE A 673 4.19 -3.33 -23.61
CA ILE A 673 4.10 -2.44 -22.45
C ILE A 673 3.02 -3.00 -21.52
N CYS A 674 3.37 -3.33 -20.30
CA CYS A 674 2.52 -3.94 -19.30
C CYS A 674 2.16 -2.90 -18.23
N LEU A 675 0.92 -2.42 -18.23
CA LEU A 675 0.42 -1.55 -17.16
C LEU A 675 0.20 -2.37 -15.88
N VAL A 676 0.99 -2.10 -14.84
CA VAL A 676 0.87 -2.75 -13.53
C VAL A 676 0.32 -1.77 -12.51
N ARG A 677 -0.78 -2.15 -11.85
CA ARG A 677 -1.50 -1.26 -10.93
C ARG A 677 -0.73 -0.99 -9.64
N PHE A 678 -0.34 0.25 -9.37
CA PHE A 678 0.14 0.74 -8.06
C PHE A 678 -0.80 1.83 -7.56
N ASN A 679 -0.91 2.01 -6.23
CA ASN A 679 -1.82 3.04 -5.69
C ASN A 679 -1.31 4.44 -6.02
N ASP A 680 0.00 4.65 -5.86
CA ASP A 680 0.73 5.88 -6.15
C ASP A 680 1.97 5.48 -6.98
N PRO A 681 1.82 5.31 -8.32
CA PRO A 681 2.89 4.78 -9.16
C PRO A 681 4.08 5.75 -9.23
N GLU A 682 5.28 5.24 -8.98
CA GLU A 682 6.55 5.93 -9.20
C GLU A 682 7.44 5.14 -10.18
N ARG A 683 8.44 5.78 -10.78
CA ARG A 683 9.35 5.09 -11.73
C ARG A 683 10.11 3.93 -11.08
N ASP A 684 10.40 4.01 -9.79
CA ASP A 684 11.12 2.97 -9.04
C ASP A 684 10.26 1.71 -8.80
N ASP A 685 8.94 1.76 -9.04
CA ASP A 685 8.03 0.62 -8.88
C ASP A 685 8.17 -0.43 -9.99
N GLN A 686 8.95 -0.17 -11.05
CA GLN A 686 9.14 -1.11 -12.15
C GLN A 686 9.61 -2.49 -11.67
N ALA A 687 10.56 -2.54 -10.74
CA ALA A 687 11.07 -3.79 -10.17
C ALA A 687 9.99 -4.57 -9.42
N ALA A 688 9.15 -3.87 -8.63
CA ALA A 688 8.01 -4.48 -7.96
C ALA A 688 6.95 -4.97 -8.98
N GLY A 689 6.79 -4.25 -10.10
CA GLY A 689 5.92 -4.63 -11.20
C GLY A 689 6.37 -5.93 -11.88
N VAL A 690 7.67 -6.07 -12.16
CA VAL A 690 8.27 -7.32 -12.66
C VAL A 690 7.98 -8.45 -11.68
N ALA A 691 8.23 -8.25 -10.39
CA ALA A 691 8.04 -9.29 -9.37
C ALA A 691 6.58 -9.79 -9.30
N ARG A 692 5.60 -8.88 -9.49
CA ARG A 692 4.16 -9.23 -9.50
C ARG A 692 3.77 -10.02 -10.74
N ILE A 693 4.20 -9.59 -11.93
CA ILE A 693 3.96 -10.34 -13.17
C ILE A 693 4.62 -11.72 -13.09
N ARG A 694 5.87 -11.78 -12.63
CA ARG A 694 6.60 -13.04 -12.45
C ARG A 694 5.87 -13.99 -11.53
N ARG A 695 5.42 -13.52 -10.37
CA ARG A 695 4.65 -14.34 -9.43
C ARG A 695 3.36 -14.88 -10.05
N ASN A 696 2.61 -14.02 -10.74
CA ASN A 696 1.35 -14.41 -11.38
C ASN A 696 1.58 -15.46 -12.48
N LEU A 697 2.55 -15.23 -13.37
CA LEU A 697 2.89 -16.18 -14.43
C LEU A 697 3.47 -17.50 -13.89
N LEU A 698 4.23 -17.47 -12.80
CA LEU A 698 4.71 -18.69 -12.14
C LEU A 698 3.56 -19.52 -11.56
N ASP A 699 2.59 -18.88 -10.90
CA ASP A 699 1.41 -19.56 -10.35
C ASP A 699 0.58 -20.24 -11.45
N MET A 700 0.55 -19.64 -12.65
CA MET A 700 -0.15 -20.18 -13.82
C MET A 700 0.70 -21.15 -14.68
N GLY A 701 1.99 -21.30 -14.37
CA GLY A 701 2.90 -22.14 -15.16
C GLY A 701 3.28 -21.56 -16.53
N LEU A 702 3.26 -20.24 -16.68
CA LEU A 702 3.54 -19.50 -17.94
C LEU A 702 4.89 -18.78 -17.96
N TRP A 703 5.61 -18.68 -16.82
CA TRP A 703 6.84 -17.90 -16.76
C TRP A 703 7.99 -18.54 -17.56
N ARG A 704 8.64 -17.73 -18.41
CA ARG A 704 9.93 -18.01 -19.03
C ARG A 704 10.75 -16.72 -19.08
N ASP A 705 12.05 -16.79 -18.81
CA ASP A 705 12.89 -15.59 -18.69
C ASP A 705 12.93 -14.76 -19.99
N SER A 706 12.78 -15.41 -21.15
CA SER A 706 12.71 -14.74 -22.45
C SER A 706 11.51 -13.81 -22.63
N ILE A 707 10.48 -13.87 -21.77
CA ILE A 707 9.39 -12.86 -21.77
C ILE A 707 9.96 -11.46 -21.48
N LEU A 708 11.00 -11.36 -20.65
CA LEU A 708 11.58 -10.07 -20.25
C LEU A 708 12.24 -9.32 -21.41
N GLU A 709 12.72 -10.03 -22.43
CA GLU A 709 13.36 -9.43 -23.61
C GLU A 709 12.43 -8.49 -24.38
N ARG A 710 11.11 -8.72 -24.27
CA ARG A 710 10.08 -7.98 -25.01
C ARG A 710 9.13 -7.21 -24.11
N LEU A 711 9.39 -7.12 -22.81
CA LEU A 711 8.45 -6.57 -21.83
C LEU A 711 8.95 -5.24 -21.26
N GLU A 712 8.07 -4.24 -21.24
CA GLU A 712 8.29 -2.95 -20.60
C GLU A 712 7.25 -2.77 -19.49
N ILE A 713 7.69 -2.50 -18.27
CA ILE A 713 6.78 -2.29 -17.14
C ILE A 713 6.39 -0.83 -17.07
N LEU A 714 5.08 -0.58 -17.04
CA LEU A 714 4.51 0.73 -16.82
C LEU A 714 3.74 0.72 -15.49
N PRO A 715 4.35 1.17 -14.37
CA PRO A 715 3.62 1.39 -13.14
C PRO A 715 2.53 2.44 -13.38
N GLY A 716 1.28 2.13 -13.06
CA GLY A 716 0.16 3.04 -13.30
C GLY A 716 -1.03 2.76 -12.39
N ASN A 717 -2.07 3.59 -12.48
CA ASN A 717 -3.31 3.43 -11.74
C ASN A 717 -4.50 3.91 -12.58
N LEU A 718 -5.39 2.98 -12.96
CA LEU A 718 -6.57 3.27 -13.78
C LEU A 718 -7.56 4.22 -13.10
N SER A 719 -7.57 4.31 -11.77
CA SER A 719 -8.45 5.23 -11.05
C SER A 719 -7.93 6.67 -11.02
N ARG A 720 -6.74 6.94 -11.58
CA ARG A 720 -6.11 8.26 -11.61
C ARG A 720 -6.14 8.83 -13.04
N PRO A 721 -6.27 10.16 -13.21
CA PRO A 721 -6.09 10.81 -14.51
C PRO A 721 -4.73 10.44 -15.12
N ARG A 722 -4.66 10.31 -16.46
CA ARG A 722 -3.47 9.89 -17.21
C ARG A 722 -2.85 8.60 -16.69
N LEU A 723 -3.66 7.70 -16.13
CA LEU A 723 -3.21 6.44 -15.53
C LEU A 723 -2.24 6.65 -14.35
N GLY A 724 -2.27 7.82 -13.70
CA GLY A 724 -1.31 8.20 -12.65
C GLY A 724 0.07 8.61 -13.16
N LEU A 725 0.25 8.72 -14.48
CA LEU A 725 1.50 9.13 -15.11
C LEU A 725 1.62 10.65 -15.18
N GLY A 726 2.87 11.14 -15.21
CA GLY A 726 3.15 12.51 -15.61
C GLY A 726 2.74 12.77 -17.06
N GLU A 727 2.49 14.03 -17.41
CA GLU A 727 2.03 14.42 -18.75
C GLU A 727 2.98 13.97 -19.86
N GLU A 728 4.28 14.27 -19.72
CA GLU A 728 5.30 13.87 -20.68
C GLU A 728 5.39 12.35 -20.87
N GLU A 729 5.23 11.58 -19.79
CA GLU A 729 5.27 10.12 -19.84
C GLU A 729 4.03 9.54 -20.51
N PHE A 730 2.85 10.11 -20.22
CA PHE A 730 1.61 9.74 -20.90
C PHE A 730 1.69 10.01 -22.41
N GLU A 731 2.21 11.17 -22.83
CA GLU A 731 2.44 11.50 -24.25
C GLU A 731 3.47 10.55 -24.90
N ASN A 732 4.54 10.20 -24.18
CA ASN A 732 5.55 9.26 -24.68
C ASN A 732 4.95 7.86 -24.97
N VAL A 733 4.13 7.36 -24.04
CA VAL A 733 3.43 6.07 -24.25
C VAL A 733 2.45 6.20 -25.41
N ALA A 734 1.65 7.28 -25.46
CA ALA A 734 0.72 7.53 -26.55
C ALA A 734 1.41 7.52 -27.93
N ALA A 735 2.57 8.18 -28.06
CA ALA A 735 3.28 8.29 -29.33
C ALA A 735 3.85 6.97 -29.88
N ARG A 736 4.03 5.95 -29.02
CA ARG A 736 4.68 4.68 -29.39
C ARG A 736 3.71 3.52 -29.56
N VAL A 737 2.61 3.52 -28.82
CA VAL A 737 1.67 2.40 -28.78
C VAL A 737 0.81 2.37 -30.04
N GLN A 738 0.81 1.24 -30.77
CA GLN A 738 0.02 1.07 -31.99
C GLN A 738 -1.23 0.23 -31.77
N VAL A 739 -1.21 -0.68 -30.78
CA VAL A 739 -2.37 -1.50 -30.38
C VAL A 739 -2.47 -1.54 -28.86
N ILE A 740 -3.68 -1.38 -28.33
CA ILE A 740 -3.98 -1.50 -26.90
C ILE A 740 -4.89 -2.70 -26.69
N VAL A 741 -4.49 -3.64 -25.84
CA VAL A 741 -5.36 -4.69 -25.29
C VAL A 741 -5.79 -4.27 -23.89
N HIS A 742 -6.99 -3.71 -23.78
CA HIS A 742 -7.51 -3.21 -22.51
C HIS A 742 -8.30 -4.30 -21.76
N ALA A 743 -7.61 -5.07 -20.92
CA ALA A 743 -8.19 -6.16 -20.12
C ALA A 743 -8.25 -5.89 -18.61
N ALA A 744 -7.83 -4.71 -18.15
CA ALA A 744 -7.90 -4.36 -16.74
C ALA A 744 -9.31 -3.94 -16.31
N ALA A 745 -9.78 -4.51 -15.20
CA ALA A 745 -10.95 -4.05 -14.48
C ALA A 745 -10.83 -4.37 -12.99
N THR A 746 -11.54 -3.64 -12.15
CA THR A 746 -11.87 -4.07 -10.79
C THR A 746 -13.14 -4.90 -10.85
N VAL A 747 -13.03 -6.19 -10.52
CA VAL A 747 -14.13 -7.16 -10.61
C VAL A 747 -14.64 -7.46 -9.21
N ASN A 748 -15.88 -7.06 -8.92
CA ASN A 748 -16.60 -7.45 -7.71
C ASN A 748 -18.10 -7.40 -8.00
N LEU A 749 -18.74 -8.57 -8.03
CA LEU A 749 -20.15 -8.73 -8.40
C LEU A 749 -21.13 -8.32 -7.30
N VAL A 750 -20.63 -7.80 -6.17
CA VAL A 750 -21.45 -7.34 -5.04
C VAL A 750 -21.32 -5.82 -4.84
N TYR A 751 -20.25 -5.21 -5.36
CA TYR A 751 -19.99 -3.80 -5.14
C TYR A 751 -20.90 -2.93 -6.00
N PRO A 752 -21.37 -1.78 -5.47
CA PRO A 752 -22.18 -0.84 -6.23
C PRO A 752 -21.36 -0.14 -7.30
N TYR A 753 -22.04 0.44 -8.30
CA TYR A 753 -21.43 1.19 -9.40
C TYR A 753 -20.34 2.17 -8.95
N ALA A 754 -20.63 2.98 -7.93
CA ALA A 754 -19.75 4.03 -7.41
C ALA A 754 -18.35 3.51 -7.03
N ALA A 755 -18.29 2.35 -6.37
CA ALA A 755 -17.04 1.76 -5.87
C ALA A 755 -16.13 1.25 -7.00
N LEU A 756 -16.69 0.91 -8.15
CA LEU A 756 -15.97 0.34 -9.29
C LEU A 756 -15.73 1.36 -10.41
N ARG A 757 -16.50 2.46 -10.43
CA ARG A 757 -16.51 3.51 -11.46
C ARG A 757 -15.11 4.04 -11.76
N GLY A 758 -14.30 4.36 -10.76
CA GLY A 758 -12.99 5.00 -10.95
C GLY A 758 -12.07 4.19 -11.88
N ALA A 759 -11.90 2.90 -11.59
CA ALA A 759 -11.01 2.04 -12.38
C ALA A 759 -11.65 1.58 -13.70
N ASN A 760 -12.94 1.21 -13.68
CA ASN A 760 -13.59 0.58 -14.84
C ASN A 760 -14.05 1.61 -15.88
N VAL A 761 -14.55 2.75 -15.44
CA VAL A 761 -15.06 3.82 -16.32
C VAL A 761 -13.99 4.89 -16.54
N GLY A 762 -13.48 5.47 -15.45
CA GLY A 762 -12.43 6.49 -15.51
C GLY A 762 -11.18 5.98 -16.22
N GLY A 763 -10.71 4.79 -15.85
CA GLY A 763 -9.57 4.14 -16.51
C GLY A 763 -9.78 3.87 -17.99
N THR A 764 -10.97 3.40 -18.41
CA THR A 764 -11.29 3.21 -19.83
C THR A 764 -11.22 4.53 -20.59
N ARG A 765 -11.73 5.62 -20.00
CA ARG A 765 -11.67 6.96 -20.60
C ARG A 765 -10.22 7.42 -20.84
N GLU A 766 -9.34 7.22 -19.86
CA GLU A 766 -7.90 7.55 -20.01
C GLU A 766 -7.22 6.68 -21.08
N ILE A 767 -7.58 5.41 -21.20
CA ILE A 767 -7.08 4.52 -22.26
C ILE A 767 -7.53 5.00 -23.64
N LEU A 768 -8.79 5.41 -23.79
CA LEU A 768 -9.30 5.97 -25.05
C LEU A 768 -8.62 7.31 -25.39
N ARG A 769 -8.33 8.14 -24.38
CA ARG A 769 -7.54 9.38 -24.57
C ARG A 769 -6.13 9.07 -25.08
N LEU A 770 -5.46 8.09 -24.48
CA LEU A 770 -4.14 7.63 -24.93
C LEU A 770 -4.19 7.12 -26.37
N ALA A 771 -5.21 6.32 -26.71
CA ALA A 771 -5.41 5.79 -28.05
C ALA A 771 -5.70 6.88 -29.08
N ALA A 772 -6.54 7.86 -28.75
CA ALA A 772 -6.87 8.97 -29.65
C ALA A 772 -5.67 9.86 -29.97
N LYS A 773 -4.79 10.10 -28.99
CA LYS A 773 -3.54 10.84 -29.18
C LYS A 773 -2.54 10.10 -30.07
N GLY A 774 -2.37 8.79 -29.83
CA GLY A 774 -1.41 7.95 -30.56
C GLY A 774 -1.90 7.36 -31.88
N GLY A 775 -3.21 7.37 -32.11
CA GLY A 775 -3.86 6.64 -33.19
C GLY A 775 -3.87 5.11 -33.02
N ALA A 776 -3.81 4.63 -31.78
CA ALA A 776 -3.72 3.20 -31.49
C ALA A 776 -5.05 2.47 -31.71
N THR A 777 -4.99 1.23 -32.21
CA THR A 777 -6.15 0.34 -32.27
C THR A 777 -6.48 -0.25 -30.90
N VAL A 778 -7.72 -0.13 -30.45
CA VAL A 778 -8.14 -0.59 -29.11
C VAL A 778 -8.91 -1.90 -29.20
N GLN A 779 -8.36 -2.95 -28.60
CA GLN A 779 -9.01 -4.23 -28.33
C GLN A 779 -9.52 -4.19 -26.88
N TYR A 780 -10.77 -3.76 -26.69
CA TYR A 780 -11.40 -3.65 -25.39
C TYR A 780 -11.96 -5.00 -24.94
N VAL A 781 -11.54 -5.51 -23.79
CA VAL A 781 -12.07 -6.75 -23.23
C VAL A 781 -13.24 -6.42 -22.32
N SER A 782 -14.41 -6.92 -22.66
CA SER A 782 -15.66 -6.77 -21.92
C SER A 782 -16.11 -8.12 -21.30
N THR A 783 -17.34 -8.18 -20.81
CA THR A 783 -17.92 -9.33 -20.12
C THR A 783 -19.36 -9.55 -20.57
N ASN A 784 -19.85 -10.78 -20.50
CA ASN A 784 -21.27 -11.10 -20.63
C ASN A 784 -22.15 -10.34 -19.62
N GLY A 785 -21.63 -9.96 -18.45
CA GLY A 785 -22.36 -9.20 -17.42
C GLY A 785 -22.84 -7.79 -17.82
N VAL A 786 -22.51 -7.31 -19.02
CA VAL A 786 -23.12 -6.09 -19.59
C VAL A 786 -24.55 -6.31 -20.12
N LEU A 787 -25.00 -7.56 -20.11
CA LEU A 787 -26.33 -7.99 -20.53
C LEU A 787 -27.03 -8.71 -19.37
N PRO A 788 -28.37 -8.68 -19.32
CA PRO A 788 -29.11 -9.39 -18.29
C PRO A 788 -29.12 -10.89 -18.59
N PRO A 789 -29.52 -11.72 -17.62
CA PRO A 789 -29.73 -13.15 -17.82
C PRO A 789 -30.47 -13.45 -19.12
N SER A 790 -29.91 -14.34 -19.92
CA SER A 790 -30.53 -14.80 -21.16
C SER A 790 -31.36 -16.03 -20.85
N GLY A 791 -32.59 -16.12 -21.36
CA GLY A 791 -33.41 -17.32 -21.23
C GLY A 791 -32.82 -18.52 -21.99
N VAL A 792 -33.65 -19.21 -22.77
CA VAL A 792 -33.19 -20.39 -23.53
C VAL A 792 -32.19 -20.00 -24.63
N ASN A 793 -32.41 -18.85 -25.29
CA ASN A 793 -31.56 -18.35 -26.37
C ASN A 793 -30.56 -17.32 -25.85
N GLY A 794 -29.30 -17.41 -26.31
CA GLY A 794 -28.26 -16.43 -26.01
C GLY A 794 -28.49 -15.08 -26.71
N TRP A 795 -27.86 -14.03 -26.18
CA TRP A 795 -27.94 -12.69 -26.76
C TRP A 795 -27.05 -12.55 -28.01
N PRO A 796 -27.56 -12.03 -29.15
CA PRO A 796 -26.74 -11.78 -30.34
C PRO A 796 -25.76 -10.62 -30.12
N GLU A 797 -24.67 -10.57 -30.90
CA GLU A 797 -23.61 -9.55 -30.81
C GLU A 797 -24.11 -8.11 -30.98
N THR A 798 -25.26 -7.91 -31.62
CA THR A 798 -25.89 -6.60 -31.84
C THR A 798 -26.65 -6.08 -30.62
N THR A 799 -26.79 -6.87 -29.55
CA THR A 799 -27.57 -6.48 -28.36
C THR A 799 -26.84 -5.42 -27.54
N MET A 800 -27.55 -4.33 -27.24
CA MET A 800 -27.16 -3.28 -26.31
C MET A 800 -28.36 -2.93 -25.43
N LEU A 801 -28.14 -2.74 -24.13
CA LEU A 801 -29.18 -2.23 -23.22
C LEU A 801 -29.28 -0.70 -23.30
N ASP A 802 -30.48 -0.17 -23.17
CA ASP A 802 -30.72 1.25 -22.93
C ASP A 802 -30.28 1.66 -21.51
N VAL A 803 -29.81 2.91 -21.36
CA VAL A 803 -29.32 3.43 -20.06
C VAL A 803 -30.36 3.34 -18.94
N GLU A 804 -31.64 3.53 -19.28
CA GLU A 804 -32.77 3.47 -18.34
C GLU A 804 -33.06 2.05 -17.82
N ASP A 805 -32.59 1.04 -18.55
CA ASP A 805 -32.72 -0.36 -18.21
C ASP A 805 -31.53 -0.88 -17.40
N VAL A 806 -30.37 -0.22 -17.47
CA VAL A 806 -29.14 -0.66 -16.81
C VAL A 806 -29.29 -0.81 -15.30
N PRO A 807 -29.81 0.18 -14.54
CA PRO A 807 -30.04 0.02 -13.09
C PRO A 807 -31.06 -1.06 -12.73
N LYS A 808 -31.97 -1.39 -13.65
CA LYS A 808 -33.08 -2.32 -13.41
C LYS A 808 -32.75 -3.76 -13.78
N LYS A 809 -31.93 -3.94 -14.82
CA LYS A 809 -31.67 -5.24 -15.45
C LYS A 809 -30.27 -5.77 -15.18
N LEU A 810 -29.28 -4.92 -14.86
CA LEU A 810 -27.96 -5.35 -14.45
C LEU A 810 -27.87 -5.38 -12.92
N LEU A 811 -27.66 -6.58 -12.39
CA LEU A 811 -27.79 -6.91 -10.97
C LEU A 811 -26.64 -6.39 -10.10
N ASP A 812 -25.51 -6.01 -10.70
CA ASP A 812 -24.30 -5.63 -9.99
C ASP A 812 -23.58 -4.42 -10.61
N GLY A 813 -22.79 -3.72 -9.80
CA GLY A 813 -22.04 -2.54 -10.23
C GLY A 813 -20.91 -2.86 -11.23
N TYR A 814 -20.43 -4.10 -11.29
CA TYR A 814 -19.42 -4.49 -12.26
C TYR A 814 -20.01 -4.54 -13.68
N GLY A 815 -21.15 -5.19 -13.87
CA GLY A 815 -21.92 -5.18 -15.12
C GLY A 815 -22.28 -3.75 -15.56
N GLN A 816 -22.77 -2.93 -14.63
CA GLN A 816 -23.10 -1.52 -14.89
C GLN A 816 -21.88 -0.69 -15.34
N THR A 817 -20.73 -0.81 -14.64
CA THR A 817 -19.51 -0.08 -15.04
C THR A 817 -18.93 -0.57 -16.37
N LYS A 818 -19.02 -1.88 -16.67
CA LYS A 818 -18.59 -2.44 -17.95
C LYS A 818 -19.50 -2.01 -19.09
N TRP A 819 -20.81 -1.90 -18.87
CA TRP A 819 -21.74 -1.33 -19.85
C TRP A 819 -21.37 0.12 -20.18
N VAL A 820 -21.13 0.97 -19.17
CA VAL A 820 -20.71 2.37 -19.41
C VAL A 820 -19.40 2.44 -20.18
N ALA A 821 -18.43 1.59 -19.84
CA ALA A 821 -17.17 1.53 -20.54
C ALA A 821 -17.31 1.06 -22.00
N GLU A 822 -18.23 0.13 -22.31
CA GLU A 822 -18.59 -0.19 -23.70
C GLU A 822 -19.15 1.04 -24.44
N GLN A 823 -20.03 1.82 -23.80
CA GLN A 823 -20.56 3.05 -24.42
C GLN A 823 -19.46 4.06 -24.76
N LEU A 824 -18.47 4.23 -23.88
CA LEU A 824 -17.31 5.08 -24.15
C LEU A 824 -16.50 4.58 -25.35
N VAL A 825 -16.26 3.27 -25.43
CA VAL A 825 -15.51 2.66 -26.54
C VAL A 825 -16.26 2.81 -27.85
N LEU A 826 -17.58 2.57 -27.87
CA LEU A 826 -18.42 2.75 -29.06
C LEU A 826 -18.41 4.19 -29.56
N LYS A 827 -18.60 5.18 -28.66
CA LYS A 827 -18.53 6.60 -29.00
C LYS A 827 -17.16 7.02 -29.54
N ALA A 828 -16.09 6.44 -29.02
CA ALA A 828 -14.76 6.68 -29.56
C ALA A 828 -14.61 6.09 -30.98
N GLY A 829 -15.21 4.93 -31.22
CA GLY A 829 -15.34 4.32 -32.55
C GLY A 829 -16.13 5.18 -33.55
N GLU A 830 -17.26 5.75 -33.12
CA GLU A 830 -18.06 6.69 -33.92
C GLU A 830 -17.27 7.96 -34.29
N ARG A 831 -16.33 8.38 -33.43
CA ARG A 831 -15.38 9.48 -33.72
C ARG A 831 -14.21 9.07 -34.61
N GLY A 832 -14.16 7.83 -35.09
CA GLY A 832 -13.15 7.33 -36.03
C GLY A 832 -11.98 6.57 -35.40
N LEU A 833 -11.99 6.30 -34.08
CA LEU A 833 -10.94 5.52 -33.44
C LEU A 833 -11.13 4.02 -33.80
N PRO A 834 -10.11 3.28 -34.25
CA PRO A 834 -10.24 1.86 -34.53
C PRO A 834 -10.40 1.07 -33.23
N VAL A 835 -11.63 0.63 -32.93
CA VAL A 835 -11.97 -0.10 -31.70
C VAL A 835 -12.64 -1.43 -32.00
N LYS A 836 -12.39 -2.45 -31.17
CA LYS A 836 -13.10 -3.73 -31.13
C LYS A 836 -13.42 -4.08 -29.68
N ILE A 837 -14.60 -4.64 -29.43
CA ILE A 837 -15.11 -5.03 -28.11
C ILE A 837 -15.22 -6.56 -28.08
N HIS A 838 -14.59 -7.20 -27.11
CA HIS A 838 -14.60 -8.65 -26.91
C HIS A 838 -15.39 -8.99 -25.66
N ARG A 839 -16.65 -9.38 -25.78
CA ARG A 839 -17.48 -9.83 -24.64
C ARG A 839 -17.16 -11.27 -24.30
N CYS A 840 -16.46 -11.47 -23.19
CA CYS A 840 -16.11 -12.81 -22.72
C CYS A 840 -17.28 -13.44 -21.95
N GLY A 841 -17.48 -14.75 -22.13
CA GLY A 841 -18.33 -15.56 -21.27
C GLY A 841 -17.71 -15.79 -19.88
N THR A 842 -18.19 -16.79 -19.16
CA THR A 842 -17.65 -17.16 -17.84
C THR A 842 -16.34 -17.92 -18.04
N ILE A 843 -15.23 -17.24 -17.77
CA ILE A 843 -13.89 -17.77 -18.06
C ILE A 843 -13.54 -18.90 -17.09
N SER A 844 -13.31 -20.10 -17.61
CA SER A 844 -12.87 -21.29 -16.87
C SER A 844 -11.36 -21.53 -17.02
N GLY A 845 -10.87 -22.66 -16.52
CA GLY A 845 -9.45 -23.00 -16.54
C GLY A 845 -8.81 -23.10 -17.93
N HIS A 846 -7.49 -23.28 -17.96
CA HIS A 846 -6.74 -23.51 -19.19
C HIS A 846 -6.96 -24.95 -19.67
N SER A 847 -7.40 -25.13 -20.91
CA SER A 847 -7.84 -26.44 -21.42
C SER A 847 -6.73 -27.50 -21.55
N VAL A 848 -5.46 -27.10 -21.45
CA VAL A 848 -4.29 -28.01 -21.51
C VAL A 848 -3.62 -28.23 -20.14
N THR A 849 -3.37 -27.17 -19.37
CA THR A 849 -2.65 -27.24 -18.09
C THR A 849 -3.59 -27.37 -16.89
N GLY A 850 -4.88 -27.07 -17.09
CA GLY A 850 -5.88 -26.98 -16.04
C GLY A 850 -5.76 -25.75 -15.15
N SER A 851 -4.78 -24.85 -15.41
CA SER A 851 -4.57 -23.64 -14.61
C SER A 851 -5.86 -22.84 -14.50
N ALA A 852 -6.36 -22.68 -13.28
CA ALA A 852 -7.68 -22.12 -13.01
C ALA A 852 -7.59 -20.92 -12.06
N ASN A 853 -8.56 -20.02 -12.18
CA ASN A 853 -8.67 -18.89 -11.28
C ASN A 853 -9.07 -19.38 -9.89
N ALA A 854 -8.20 -19.16 -8.90
CA ALA A 854 -8.46 -19.47 -7.50
C ALA A 854 -9.51 -18.55 -6.85
N TRP A 855 -10.24 -17.75 -7.60
CA TRP A 855 -11.36 -16.94 -7.07
C TRP A 855 -12.63 -17.12 -7.90
N ASP A 856 -12.75 -18.26 -8.60
CA ASP A 856 -13.92 -18.60 -9.42
C ASP A 856 -15.02 -19.30 -8.61
N LEU A 857 -16.23 -18.75 -8.65
CA LEU A 857 -17.38 -19.25 -7.88
C LEU A 857 -17.87 -20.61 -8.36
N LEU A 858 -17.92 -20.84 -9.67
CA LEU A 858 -18.38 -22.12 -10.22
C LEU A 858 -17.43 -23.26 -9.87
N THR A 859 -16.12 -23.01 -9.97
CA THR A 859 -15.07 -23.92 -9.50
C THR A 859 -15.22 -24.20 -8.01
N ALA A 860 -15.50 -23.18 -7.19
CA ALA A 860 -15.72 -23.36 -5.75
C ALA A 860 -16.94 -24.24 -5.44
N LEU A 861 -18.07 -24.02 -6.12
CA LEU A 861 -19.27 -24.85 -5.98
C LEU A 861 -19.00 -26.31 -6.36
N ILE A 862 -18.29 -26.56 -7.46
CA ILE A 862 -17.93 -27.90 -7.89
C ILE A 862 -17.00 -28.57 -6.88
N VAL A 863 -15.91 -27.91 -6.49
CA VAL A 863 -14.92 -28.44 -5.55
C VAL A 863 -15.56 -28.74 -4.19
N GLU A 864 -16.35 -27.82 -3.65
CA GLU A 864 -17.00 -28.02 -2.35
C GLU A 864 -18.07 -29.11 -2.40
N SER A 865 -18.77 -29.26 -3.54
CA SER A 865 -19.70 -30.37 -3.74
C SER A 865 -18.98 -31.72 -3.73
N ILE A 866 -17.83 -31.81 -4.40
CA ILE A 866 -16.99 -33.01 -4.38
C ILE A 866 -16.49 -33.31 -2.96
N GLN A 867 -16.08 -32.28 -2.21
CA GLN A 867 -15.60 -32.46 -0.83
C GLN A 867 -16.73 -32.84 0.15
N LEU A 868 -17.96 -32.37 -0.08
CA LEU A 868 -19.14 -32.77 0.68
C LEU A 868 -19.63 -34.18 0.33
N GLY A 869 -19.39 -34.63 -0.89
CA GLY A 869 -20.03 -35.82 -1.47
C GLY A 869 -21.49 -35.59 -1.87
N TYR A 870 -21.92 -34.32 -1.94
CA TYR A 870 -23.27 -33.91 -2.32
C TYR A 870 -23.19 -32.76 -3.32
N ALA A 871 -24.01 -32.80 -4.36
CA ALA A 871 -24.08 -31.76 -5.39
C ALA A 871 -25.46 -31.08 -5.36
N PRO A 872 -25.55 -29.76 -5.57
CA PRO A 872 -26.82 -29.07 -5.62
C PRO A 872 -27.59 -29.45 -6.90
N ASP A 873 -28.83 -29.88 -6.73
CA ASP A 873 -29.76 -30.14 -7.82
C ASP A 873 -30.66 -28.92 -8.03
N VAL A 874 -30.24 -28.05 -8.95
CA VAL A 874 -30.97 -26.83 -9.33
C VAL A 874 -31.46 -26.97 -10.77
N GLU A 875 -32.78 -27.02 -10.94
CA GLU A 875 -33.38 -27.15 -12.26
C GLU A 875 -33.00 -25.99 -13.19
N GLY A 876 -32.43 -26.26 -14.36
CA GLY A 876 -32.06 -25.24 -15.34
C GLY A 876 -30.75 -24.50 -15.03
N TRP A 877 -29.97 -24.94 -14.04
CA TRP A 877 -28.62 -24.44 -13.83
C TRP A 877 -27.69 -24.94 -14.95
N ARG A 878 -27.16 -24.00 -15.73
CA ARG A 878 -26.25 -24.27 -16.85
C ARG A 878 -24.82 -23.84 -16.51
N ALA A 879 -23.85 -24.66 -16.90
CA ALA A 879 -22.43 -24.42 -16.68
C ALA A 879 -21.79 -23.74 -17.90
N GLU A 880 -21.76 -22.41 -17.92
CA GLU A 880 -20.90 -21.67 -18.84
C GLU A 880 -19.46 -21.75 -18.29
N MET A 881 -18.59 -22.47 -19.01
CA MET A 881 -17.21 -22.70 -18.62
C MET A 881 -16.26 -22.49 -19.80
N THR A 882 -16.15 -21.27 -20.31
CA THR A 882 -15.31 -20.97 -21.49
C THR A 882 -13.81 -20.97 -21.15
N PRO A 883 -12.97 -21.86 -21.72
CA PRO A 883 -11.55 -21.97 -21.34
C PRO A 883 -10.74 -20.70 -21.61
N VAL A 884 -9.88 -20.30 -20.66
CA VAL A 884 -9.14 -19.03 -20.75
C VAL A 884 -8.23 -18.93 -21.98
N ASN A 885 -7.58 -20.02 -22.38
CA ASN A 885 -6.73 -20.03 -23.58
C ASN A 885 -7.53 -19.93 -24.88
N PHE A 886 -8.79 -20.38 -24.89
CA PHE A 886 -9.65 -20.12 -26.03
C PHE A 886 -9.97 -18.61 -26.12
N VAL A 887 -10.26 -17.98 -24.98
CA VAL A 887 -10.55 -16.52 -24.92
C VAL A 887 -9.33 -15.70 -25.34
N SER A 888 -8.16 -15.94 -24.75
CA SER A 888 -6.94 -15.17 -25.04
C SER A 888 -6.48 -15.35 -26.49
N ASN A 889 -6.44 -16.58 -27.01
CA ASN A 889 -6.10 -16.83 -28.41
C ASN A 889 -7.11 -16.18 -29.36
N SER A 890 -8.42 -16.22 -29.02
CA SER A 890 -9.46 -15.57 -29.83
C SER A 890 -9.27 -14.05 -29.88
N ILE A 891 -8.96 -13.40 -28.76
CA ILE A 891 -8.72 -11.95 -28.72
C ILE A 891 -7.50 -11.60 -29.59
N VAL A 892 -6.38 -12.30 -29.44
CA VAL A 892 -5.16 -12.05 -30.23
C VAL A 892 -5.41 -12.31 -31.72
N HIS A 893 -6.13 -13.37 -32.07
CA HIS A 893 -6.45 -13.67 -33.45
C HIS A 893 -7.44 -12.67 -34.07
N LEU A 894 -8.52 -12.31 -33.38
CA LEU A 894 -9.48 -11.32 -33.86
C LEU A 894 -8.83 -9.93 -34.01
N ALA A 895 -7.80 -9.63 -33.21
CA ALA A 895 -7.00 -8.41 -33.39
C ALA A 895 -6.14 -8.41 -34.68
N THR A 896 -6.08 -9.52 -35.43
CA THR A 896 -5.51 -9.57 -36.79
C THR A 896 -6.55 -9.34 -37.89
N GLN A 897 -7.85 -9.41 -37.57
CA GLN A 897 -8.96 -9.30 -38.53
C GLN A 897 -9.31 -7.84 -38.80
N THR A 898 -8.37 -7.10 -39.40
CA THR A 898 -8.52 -5.66 -39.66
C THR A 898 -9.58 -5.30 -40.70
N GLN A 899 -9.98 -6.26 -41.54
CA GLN A 899 -11.00 -6.11 -42.58
C GLN A 899 -12.44 -6.34 -42.08
N ALA A 900 -12.62 -6.75 -40.82
CA ALA A 900 -13.94 -6.99 -40.26
C ALA A 900 -14.62 -5.68 -39.86
N ASP A 901 -15.78 -5.37 -40.43
CA ASP A 901 -16.59 -4.21 -40.02
C ASP A 901 -17.24 -4.41 -38.63
N GLN A 902 -17.32 -5.66 -38.17
CA GLN A 902 -17.90 -6.02 -36.88
C GLN A 902 -17.10 -5.41 -35.72
N THR A 903 -17.77 -4.69 -34.82
CA THR A 903 -17.14 -4.03 -33.67
C THR A 903 -17.19 -4.90 -32.41
N VAL A 904 -18.30 -5.62 -32.18
CA VAL A 904 -18.50 -6.45 -30.98
C VAL A 904 -18.36 -7.92 -31.32
N PHE A 905 -17.55 -8.65 -30.57
CA PHE A 905 -17.30 -10.09 -30.71
C PHE A 905 -17.68 -10.81 -29.41
N HIS A 906 -18.41 -11.92 -29.52
CA HIS A 906 -18.82 -12.75 -28.38
C HIS A 906 -17.90 -13.97 -28.24
N LEU A 907 -17.21 -14.04 -27.11
CA LEU A 907 -16.24 -15.08 -26.73
C LEU A 907 -16.75 -15.90 -25.54
N GLY A 908 -17.92 -16.52 -25.72
CA GLY A 908 -18.53 -17.43 -24.76
C GLY A 908 -19.07 -18.69 -25.42
N ASP A 909 -19.56 -19.60 -24.58
CA ASP A 909 -20.31 -20.78 -25.00
C ASP A 909 -21.76 -20.40 -25.34
N PRO A 910 -22.20 -20.50 -26.61
CA PRO A 910 -23.58 -20.21 -26.98
C PRO A 910 -24.55 -21.32 -26.56
N THR A 911 -24.02 -22.49 -26.15
CA THR A 911 -24.79 -23.67 -25.74
C THR A 911 -24.18 -24.29 -24.48
N PRO A 912 -24.20 -23.60 -23.32
CA PRO A 912 -23.63 -24.14 -22.09
C PRO A 912 -24.32 -25.44 -21.67
N VAL A 913 -23.54 -26.38 -21.11
CA VAL A 913 -24.06 -27.69 -20.70
C VAL A 913 -24.90 -27.59 -19.42
N ASP A 914 -25.80 -28.55 -19.21
CA ASP A 914 -26.50 -28.69 -17.94
C ASP A 914 -25.51 -29.08 -16.84
N ILE A 915 -25.59 -28.44 -15.67
CA ILE A 915 -24.64 -28.71 -14.57
C ILE A 915 -24.69 -30.17 -14.11
N ARG A 916 -25.83 -30.86 -14.25
CA ARG A 916 -25.94 -32.29 -13.91
C ARG A 916 -25.00 -33.11 -14.77
N SER A 917 -24.88 -32.80 -16.06
CA SER A 917 -23.92 -33.48 -16.95
C SER A 917 -22.47 -33.30 -16.49
N VAL A 918 -22.12 -32.15 -15.90
CA VAL A 918 -20.79 -31.90 -15.33
C VAL A 918 -20.53 -32.82 -14.13
N PHE A 919 -21.49 -32.95 -13.21
CA PHE A 919 -21.37 -33.87 -12.07
C PHE A 919 -21.36 -35.35 -12.48
N GLU A 920 -22.11 -35.72 -13.53
CA GLU A 920 -22.07 -37.05 -14.13
C GLU A 920 -20.68 -37.38 -14.70
N ASP A 921 -20.06 -36.45 -15.43
CA ASP A 921 -18.71 -36.61 -15.95
C ASP A 921 -17.66 -36.68 -14.81
N LEU A 922 -17.82 -35.86 -13.77
CA LEU A 922 -16.97 -35.91 -12.56
C LEU A 922 -17.10 -37.23 -11.81
N LYS A 923 -18.30 -37.83 -11.77
CA LYS A 923 -18.50 -39.17 -11.24
C LYS A 923 -17.67 -40.21 -12.00
N GLY A 924 -17.62 -40.12 -13.33
CA GLY A 924 -16.75 -40.96 -14.18
C GLY A 924 -15.25 -40.82 -13.88
N LEU A 925 -14.83 -39.65 -13.40
CA LEU A 925 -13.46 -39.36 -12.96
C LEU A 925 -13.18 -39.79 -11.51
N GLY A 926 -14.15 -40.42 -10.84
CA GLY A 926 -14.03 -40.83 -9.45
C GLY A 926 -14.32 -39.70 -8.47
N TYR A 927 -15.21 -38.77 -8.78
CA TYR A 927 -15.73 -37.78 -7.83
C TYR A 927 -17.24 -37.92 -7.71
N GLU A 928 -17.70 -38.96 -7.02
CA GLU A 928 -19.12 -39.24 -6.86
C GLU A 928 -19.78 -38.29 -5.86
N THR A 929 -20.90 -37.70 -6.27
CA THR A 929 -21.72 -36.81 -5.44
C THR A 929 -23.19 -37.20 -5.53
N GLN A 930 -23.93 -37.07 -4.43
CA GLN A 930 -25.39 -37.29 -4.41
C GLN A 930 -26.14 -35.96 -4.65
N PRO A 931 -27.13 -35.92 -5.56
CA PRO A 931 -27.92 -34.71 -5.79
C PRO A 931 -28.82 -34.41 -4.59
N VAL A 932 -28.89 -33.14 -4.19
CA VAL A 932 -29.74 -32.64 -3.10
C VAL A 932 -30.32 -31.26 -3.45
N PRO A 933 -31.50 -30.88 -2.91
CA PRO A 933 -32.01 -29.52 -3.07
C PRO A 933 -30.99 -28.45 -2.64
N TRP A 934 -31.04 -27.28 -3.27
CA TRP A 934 -30.09 -26.18 -3.00
C TRP A 934 -30.00 -25.83 -1.51
N ASP A 935 -31.15 -25.65 -0.84
CA ASP A 935 -31.19 -25.25 0.57
C ASP A 935 -30.58 -26.33 1.48
N ASP A 936 -30.80 -27.61 1.16
CA ASP A 936 -30.20 -28.73 1.87
C ASP A 936 -28.68 -28.78 1.65
N TRP A 937 -28.22 -28.52 0.43
CA TRP A 937 -26.80 -28.41 0.12
C TRP A 937 -26.13 -27.28 0.90
N VAL A 938 -26.74 -26.09 0.93
CA VAL A 938 -26.25 -24.91 1.66
C VAL A 938 -26.20 -25.20 3.16
N ALA A 939 -27.23 -25.82 3.73
CA ALA A 939 -27.27 -26.21 5.13
C ALA A 939 -26.14 -27.18 5.48
N MET A 940 -25.97 -28.24 4.67
CA MET A 940 -24.87 -29.20 4.85
C MET A 940 -23.49 -28.56 4.69
N TRP A 941 -23.34 -27.62 3.75
CA TRP A 941 -22.09 -26.90 3.56
C TRP A 941 -21.76 -26.07 4.80
N PHE A 942 -22.71 -25.30 5.35
CA PHE A 942 -22.48 -24.53 6.58
C PHE A 942 -22.14 -25.43 7.76
N GLU A 943 -22.82 -26.56 7.90
CA GLU A 943 -22.59 -27.54 8.98
C GLU A 943 -21.20 -28.19 8.89
N LYS A 944 -20.81 -28.68 7.71
CA LYS A 944 -19.65 -29.57 7.56
C LYS A 944 -18.38 -28.86 7.08
N ARG A 945 -18.52 -27.74 6.39
CA ARG A 945 -17.43 -27.05 5.67
C ARG A 945 -17.25 -25.61 6.10
N GLY A 946 -18.34 -24.90 6.40
CA GLY A 946 -18.35 -23.46 6.65
C GLY A 946 -17.46 -22.97 7.79
N SER A 947 -17.15 -23.83 8.76
CA SER A 947 -16.25 -23.54 9.90
C SER A 947 -14.77 -23.88 9.65
N SER A 948 -14.41 -24.44 8.49
CA SER A 948 -13.03 -24.84 8.15
C SER A 948 -12.10 -23.62 8.04
N LYS A 949 -10.83 -23.76 8.45
CA LYS A 949 -9.82 -22.70 8.28
C LYS A 949 -9.55 -22.47 6.79
N GLY A 950 -9.69 -21.21 6.34
CA GLY A 950 -9.38 -20.75 4.98
C GLY A 950 -7.87 -20.69 4.68
N GLY A 951 -7.52 -20.21 3.49
CA GLY A 951 -6.13 -20.04 3.02
C GLY A 951 -5.76 -20.84 1.77
N ASP A 952 -4.46 -20.93 1.45
CA ASP A 952 -3.94 -21.46 0.16
C ASP A 952 -4.38 -22.90 -0.18
N GLY A 953 -4.81 -23.70 0.81
CA GLY A 953 -5.36 -25.05 0.62
C GLY A 953 -6.90 -25.17 0.66
N SER A 954 -7.62 -24.10 1.04
CA SER A 954 -9.08 -24.13 1.28
C SER A 954 -9.80 -22.84 0.84
N PHE A 955 -9.25 -22.13 -0.15
CA PHE A 955 -9.78 -20.83 -0.62
C PHE A 955 -11.25 -20.91 -1.11
N THR A 956 -11.70 -22.07 -1.61
CA THR A 956 -13.08 -22.31 -2.04
C THR A 956 -14.07 -22.10 -0.90
N VAL A 957 -13.65 -22.40 0.34
CA VAL A 957 -14.44 -22.14 1.54
C VAL A 957 -14.58 -20.64 1.77
N ASP A 958 -13.51 -19.87 1.54
CA ASP A 958 -13.53 -18.42 1.71
C ASP A 958 -14.43 -17.73 0.67
N ILE A 959 -14.46 -18.22 -0.58
CA ILE A 959 -15.38 -17.75 -1.63
C ILE A 959 -16.84 -17.92 -1.19
N LEU A 960 -17.27 -19.14 -0.86
CA LEU A 960 -18.66 -19.41 -0.50
C LEU A 960 -19.06 -18.77 0.84
N ARG A 961 -18.11 -18.60 1.77
CA ARG A 961 -18.35 -17.87 3.02
C ARG A 961 -18.56 -16.38 2.77
N SER A 962 -17.80 -15.80 1.83
CA SER A 962 -17.89 -14.38 1.47
C SER A 962 -19.23 -14.04 0.79
N GLY A 963 -19.82 -14.98 0.05
CA GLY A 963 -21.14 -14.81 -0.57
C GLY A 963 -21.65 -16.11 -1.19
N MET A 964 -22.59 -16.77 -0.51
CA MET A 964 -23.32 -17.92 -1.06
C MET A 964 -24.33 -17.41 -2.10
N PRO A 965 -24.35 -17.94 -3.34
CA PRO A 965 -25.28 -17.49 -4.38
C PRO A 965 -26.73 -17.87 -4.07
N THR A 966 -27.69 -17.25 -4.75
CA THR A 966 -29.10 -17.68 -4.72
C THR A 966 -29.38 -18.68 -5.84
N VAL A 967 -30.52 -19.37 -5.78
CA VAL A 967 -30.97 -20.26 -6.86
C VAL A 967 -31.15 -19.50 -8.16
N GLU A 968 -31.71 -18.29 -8.11
CA GLU A 968 -31.89 -17.42 -9.26
C GLU A 968 -30.55 -17.10 -9.90
N PHE A 969 -29.53 -16.73 -9.12
CA PHE A 969 -28.18 -16.45 -9.64
C PHE A 969 -27.59 -17.64 -10.42
N LEU A 970 -27.85 -18.88 -9.99
CA LEU A 970 -27.35 -20.08 -10.67
C LEU A 970 -28.14 -20.39 -11.96
N ARG A 971 -29.44 -20.12 -11.99
CA ARG A 971 -30.30 -20.36 -13.17
C ARG A 971 -30.15 -19.28 -14.22
N ASP A 972 -30.08 -18.04 -13.77
CA ASP A 972 -30.17 -16.83 -14.57
C ASP A 972 -28.78 -16.42 -15.11
N ILE A 973 -28.12 -17.36 -15.82
CA ILE A 973 -26.84 -17.09 -16.45
C ILE A 973 -26.99 -16.25 -17.72
N VAL A 974 -25.95 -15.48 -18.06
CA VAL A 974 -25.87 -14.74 -19.32
C VAL A 974 -25.13 -15.56 -20.37
N VAL A 975 -25.87 -15.99 -21.39
CA VAL A 975 -25.37 -16.73 -22.55
C VAL A 975 -25.20 -15.78 -23.73
N LEU A 976 -24.04 -15.86 -24.37
CA LEU A 976 -23.70 -15.06 -25.54
C LEU A 976 -23.85 -15.92 -26.80
N ASP A 977 -24.76 -15.55 -27.70
CA ASP A 977 -24.74 -16.12 -29.06
C ASP A 977 -23.52 -15.57 -29.80
N ASN A 978 -22.93 -16.36 -30.69
CA ASN A 978 -21.69 -16.00 -31.38
C ASN A 978 -21.74 -16.21 -32.91
N ALA A 979 -22.94 -16.19 -33.49
CA ALA A 979 -23.18 -16.43 -34.90
C ALA A 979 -22.38 -15.49 -35.82
N LEU A 980 -22.25 -14.21 -35.45
CA LEU A 980 -21.49 -13.22 -36.23
C LEU A 980 -19.98 -13.32 -35.99
N THR A 981 -19.57 -13.71 -34.79
CA THR A 981 -18.16 -13.87 -34.40
C THR A 981 -17.53 -15.10 -35.04
N ARG A 982 -18.27 -16.21 -35.12
CA ARG A 982 -17.75 -17.54 -35.51
C ARG A 982 -16.98 -17.55 -36.85
N PRO A 983 -17.41 -16.86 -37.93
CA PRO A 983 -16.67 -16.79 -39.19
C PRO A 983 -15.25 -16.20 -39.06
N PHE A 984 -15.05 -15.21 -38.18
CA PHE A 984 -13.77 -14.50 -38.02
C PHE A 984 -12.76 -15.22 -37.12
N ARG A 985 -13.18 -16.25 -36.38
CA ARG A 985 -12.33 -17.06 -35.49
C ARG A 985 -12.35 -18.55 -35.84
N ALA A 986 -12.69 -18.91 -37.07
CA ALA A 986 -12.90 -20.30 -37.49
C ALA A 986 -11.68 -21.22 -37.28
N VAL A 987 -10.47 -20.66 -37.20
CA VAL A 987 -9.23 -21.40 -36.93
C VAL A 987 -9.00 -21.71 -35.44
N ILE A 988 -9.81 -21.12 -34.54
CA ILE A 988 -9.73 -21.33 -33.09
C ILE A 988 -11.01 -22.02 -32.64
N GLU A 989 -10.88 -23.32 -32.36
CA GLU A 989 -11.97 -24.14 -31.85
C GLU A 989 -12.05 -24.02 -30.32
N ARG A 990 -13.28 -23.88 -29.80
CA ARG A 990 -13.53 -23.88 -28.36
C ARG A 990 -13.55 -25.32 -27.85
N PRO A 991 -12.76 -25.67 -26.83
CA PRO A 991 -12.88 -26.97 -26.17
C PRO A 991 -14.29 -27.17 -25.60
N LYS A 992 -14.83 -28.37 -25.75
CA LYS A 992 -16.13 -28.73 -25.16
C LYS A 992 -15.99 -28.94 -23.66
N VAL A 993 -17.05 -28.64 -22.92
CA VAL A 993 -17.15 -29.01 -21.51
C VAL A 993 -17.57 -30.48 -21.46
N ASP A 994 -16.59 -31.35 -21.32
CA ASP A 994 -16.74 -32.80 -21.27
C ASP A 994 -15.78 -33.42 -20.24
N SER A 995 -15.89 -34.73 -20.04
CA SER A 995 -15.02 -35.49 -19.12
C SER A 995 -13.52 -35.30 -19.36
N LEU A 996 -13.07 -35.01 -20.59
CA LEU A 996 -11.65 -34.77 -20.88
C LEU A 996 -11.18 -33.40 -20.37
N LEU A 997 -11.98 -32.35 -20.60
CA LEU A 997 -11.69 -31.03 -20.05
C LEU A 997 -11.74 -31.05 -18.52
N LEU A 998 -12.72 -31.74 -17.94
CA LEU A 998 -12.86 -31.89 -16.49
C LEU A 998 -11.73 -32.73 -15.88
N GLU A 999 -11.20 -33.74 -16.58
CA GLU A 999 -10.00 -34.46 -16.14
C GLU A 999 -8.80 -33.51 -16.03
N THR A 1000 -8.63 -32.63 -17.02
CA THR A 1000 -7.56 -31.63 -17.03
C THR A 1000 -7.68 -30.66 -15.85
N TYR A 1001 -8.89 -30.18 -15.59
CA TYR A 1001 -9.16 -29.26 -14.48
C TYR A 1001 -8.97 -29.94 -13.13
N THR A 1002 -9.56 -31.12 -12.93
CA THR A 1002 -9.45 -31.86 -11.66
C THR A 1002 -8.02 -32.30 -11.35
N ARG A 1003 -7.18 -32.59 -12.36
CA ARG A 1003 -5.73 -32.79 -12.16
C ARG A 1003 -5.05 -31.55 -11.59
N HIS A 1004 -5.36 -30.38 -12.13
CA HIS A 1004 -4.82 -29.11 -11.62
C HIS A 1004 -5.36 -28.81 -10.22
N TRP A 1005 -6.67 -28.97 -9.99
CA TRP A 1005 -7.31 -28.78 -8.69
C TRP A 1005 -6.68 -29.72 -7.65
N PHE A 1006 -6.43 -30.99 -7.97
CA PHE A 1006 -5.70 -31.91 -7.11
C PHE A 1006 -4.26 -31.47 -6.86
N ALA A 1007 -3.51 -31.05 -7.89
CA ALA A 1007 -2.14 -30.57 -7.74
C ALA A 1007 -2.03 -29.32 -6.85
N ARG A 1008 -3.09 -28.50 -6.82
CA ARG A 1008 -3.22 -27.35 -5.92
C ARG A 1008 -3.74 -27.71 -4.53
N GLY A 1009 -4.04 -28.98 -4.26
CA GLY A 1009 -4.58 -29.46 -2.99
C GLY A 1009 -6.07 -29.23 -2.78
N TRP A 1010 -6.81 -28.80 -3.81
CA TRP A 1010 -8.24 -28.48 -3.72
C TRP A 1010 -9.13 -29.73 -3.70
N LEU A 1011 -8.61 -30.86 -4.17
CA LEU A 1011 -9.28 -32.14 -4.15
C LEU A 1011 -8.49 -33.16 -3.32
N PRO A 1012 -9.15 -34.10 -2.62
CA PRO A 1012 -8.49 -35.07 -1.76
C PRO A 1012 -7.78 -36.20 -2.54
N ARG A 1013 -8.11 -36.37 -3.83
CA ARG A 1013 -7.52 -37.40 -4.70
C ARG A 1013 -7.43 -36.93 -6.15
N ALA A 1014 -6.48 -37.49 -6.89
CA ALA A 1014 -6.38 -37.33 -8.34
C ALA A 1014 -7.55 -38.06 -9.05
N PRO A 1015 -7.93 -37.63 -10.26
CA PRO A 1015 -8.98 -38.32 -11.02
C PRO A 1015 -8.55 -39.75 -11.39
N CYS A 1016 -9.52 -40.68 -11.37
CA CYS A 1016 -9.30 -42.08 -11.71
C CYS A 1016 -8.95 -42.25 -13.20
N ARG A 1017 -7.89 -43.01 -13.51
CA ARG A 1017 -7.38 -43.23 -14.88
C ARG A 1017 -8.20 -44.21 -15.74
N GLN A 1018 -9.41 -44.61 -15.33
CA GLN A 1018 -10.14 -45.73 -15.96
C GLN A 1018 -10.53 -45.49 -17.43
N SER A 1019 -10.26 -44.31 -18.01
CA SER A 1019 -10.45 -44.06 -19.44
C SER A 1019 -9.37 -43.14 -20.03
N ALA A 1020 -8.09 -43.39 -19.70
CA ALA A 1020 -6.98 -42.81 -20.48
C ALA A 1020 -6.95 -43.46 -21.88
N LEU A 1021 -7.90 -43.09 -22.74
CA LEU A 1021 -7.86 -43.36 -24.17
C LEU A 1021 -6.57 -42.74 -24.70
N ASN A 1022 -5.63 -43.61 -25.03
CA ASN A 1022 -4.43 -43.38 -25.81
C ASN A 1022 -4.50 -42.12 -26.67
N ARG A 1023 -3.83 -41.01 -26.30
CA ARG A 1023 -3.08 -40.13 -27.22
C ARG A 1023 -2.31 -38.96 -26.56
N PRO A 1024 -1.39 -38.32 -27.32
CA PRO A 1024 -0.03 -38.02 -26.91
C PRO A 1024 0.03 -36.82 -25.96
N THR A 1025 0.92 -36.90 -24.98
CA THR A 1025 1.36 -35.75 -24.20
C THR A 1025 1.75 -34.61 -25.13
N ALA A 1026 1.03 -33.49 -25.07
CA ALA A 1026 1.55 -32.23 -25.56
C ALA A 1026 2.94 -32.05 -24.95
N VAL A 1027 3.96 -31.92 -25.81
CA VAL A 1027 5.36 -31.79 -25.40
C VAL A 1027 5.45 -30.52 -24.56
N VAL A 1028 5.60 -30.67 -23.24
CA VAL A 1028 5.92 -29.56 -22.34
C VAL A 1028 7.26 -29.00 -22.80
N LYS A 1029 7.27 -27.78 -23.32
CA LYS A 1029 8.51 -27.11 -23.74
C LYS A 1029 9.31 -26.76 -22.49
N GLY A 1030 10.30 -27.59 -22.16
CA GLY A 1030 11.24 -27.28 -21.08
C GLY A 1030 12.16 -26.08 -21.42
N PRO A 1031 12.93 -25.58 -20.45
CA PRO A 1031 13.79 -24.40 -20.59
C PRO A 1031 14.89 -24.51 -21.67
N LEU A 1032 15.20 -25.72 -22.14
CA LEU A 1032 16.16 -25.95 -23.23
C LEU A 1032 15.44 -26.20 -24.58
N SER A 1033 14.13 -25.94 -24.65
CA SER A 1033 13.35 -26.14 -25.87
C SER A 1033 13.85 -25.26 -27.00
N GLY A 1034 14.06 -25.89 -28.17
CA GLY A 1034 14.58 -25.22 -29.37
C GLY A 1034 16.11 -25.16 -29.45
N GLN A 1035 16.84 -25.61 -28.41
CA GLN A 1035 18.29 -25.76 -28.47
C GLN A 1035 18.70 -27.14 -29.01
N VAL A 1036 19.90 -27.21 -29.58
CA VAL A 1036 20.51 -28.46 -30.07
C VAL A 1036 21.74 -28.80 -29.25
N ALA A 1037 21.74 -30.00 -28.66
CA ALA A 1037 22.87 -30.54 -27.90
C ALA A 1037 23.56 -31.70 -28.63
N VAL A 1038 24.90 -31.68 -28.64
CA VAL A 1038 25.73 -32.83 -29.02
C VAL A 1038 26.25 -33.49 -27.76
N VAL A 1039 25.96 -34.78 -27.57
CA VAL A 1039 26.46 -35.57 -26.43
C VAL A 1039 27.46 -36.61 -26.94
N THR A 1040 28.74 -36.45 -26.63
CA THR A 1040 29.77 -37.46 -26.93
C THR A 1040 29.92 -38.43 -25.77
N GLY A 1041 30.19 -39.70 -26.08
CA GLY A 1041 30.15 -40.76 -25.07
C GLY A 1041 28.74 -41.10 -24.61
N ALA A 1042 27.71 -40.83 -25.43
CA ALA A 1042 26.30 -41.01 -25.10
C ALA A 1042 25.88 -42.44 -24.73
N SER A 1043 26.73 -43.44 -25.01
CA SER A 1043 26.50 -44.83 -24.58
C SER A 1043 27.01 -45.14 -23.16
N SER A 1044 27.65 -44.20 -22.45
CA SER A 1044 28.06 -44.39 -21.06
C SER A 1044 26.87 -44.19 -20.12
N GLY A 1045 26.96 -44.68 -18.88
CA GLY A 1045 25.90 -44.47 -17.87
C GLY A 1045 25.56 -42.98 -17.71
N ILE A 1046 26.59 -42.14 -17.55
CA ILE A 1046 26.43 -40.68 -17.44
C ILE A 1046 25.91 -40.09 -18.76
N GLY A 1047 26.49 -40.45 -19.92
CA GLY A 1047 26.08 -39.90 -21.21
C GLY A 1047 24.63 -40.20 -21.57
N ALA A 1048 24.15 -41.42 -21.26
CA ALA A 1048 22.76 -41.81 -21.49
C ALA A 1048 21.79 -41.08 -20.55
N ALA A 1049 22.18 -40.91 -19.27
CA ALA A 1049 21.40 -40.13 -18.31
C ALA A 1049 21.30 -38.64 -18.70
N VAL A 1050 22.41 -38.05 -19.16
CA VAL A 1050 22.44 -36.67 -19.66
C VAL A 1050 21.55 -36.52 -20.88
N ALA A 1051 21.65 -37.41 -21.87
CA ALA A 1051 20.80 -37.35 -23.06
C ALA A 1051 19.30 -37.35 -22.71
N ALA A 1052 18.88 -38.24 -21.80
CA ALA A 1052 17.50 -38.27 -21.32
C ALA A 1052 17.11 -37.01 -20.54
N ALA A 1053 18.00 -36.49 -19.68
CA ALA A 1053 17.75 -35.29 -18.92
C ALA A 1053 17.60 -34.04 -19.82
N LEU A 1054 18.43 -33.89 -20.84
CA LEU A 1054 18.33 -32.81 -21.84
C LEU A 1054 17.04 -32.91 -22.65
N ALA A 1055 16.66 -34.12 -23.05
CA ALA A 1055 15.42 -34.39 -23.78
C ALA A 1055 14.19 -34.00 -22.95
N LYS A 1056 14.20 -34.31 -21.65
CA LYS A 1056 13.16 -33.91 -20.70
C LYS A 1056 13.02 -32.38 -20.57
N GLN A 1057 14.10 -31.63 -20.82
CA GLN A 1057 14.08 -30.16 -20.87
C GLN A 1057 13.72 -29.60 -22.27
N GLY A 1058 13.31 -30.44 -23.23
CA GLY A 1058 12.89 -30.02 -24.57
C GLY A 1058 14.01 -29.85 -25.60
N CYS A 1059 15.25 -30.20 -25.27
CA CYS A 1059 16.41 -30.06 -26.14
C CYS A 1059 16.45 -31.15 -27.22
N ALA A 1060 16.75 -30.80 -28.47
CA ALA A 1060 17.04 -31.78 -29.52
C ALA A 1060 18.47 -32.31 -29.33
N VAL A 1061 18.68 -33.62 -29.49
CA VAL A 1061 19.95 -34.26 -29.08
C VAL A 1061 20.58 -35.08 -30.21
N ALA A 1062 21.86 -34.84 -30.48
CA ALA A 1062 22.70 -35.68 -31.33
C ALA A 1062 23.63 -36.54 -30.46
N LEU A 1063 23.52 -37.86 -30.58
CA LEU A 1063 24.23 -38.82 -29.75
C LEU A 1063 25.41 -39.47 -30.50
N GLY A 1064 26.61 -39.35 -29.92
CA GLY A 1064 27.84 -39.92 -30.48
C GLY A 1064 28.49 -40.95 -29.57
N ALA A 1065 28.61 -42.19 -30.05
CA ALA A 1065 29.41 -43.26 -29.42
C ALA A 1065 29.70 -44.41 -30.38
N ARG A 1066 30.66 -45.29 -30.07
CA ARG A 1066 31.00 -46.46 -30.89
C ARG A 1066 29.91 -47.55 -30.89
N ARG A 1067 29.24 -47.74 -29.75
CA ARG A 1067 28.29 -48.85 -29.51
C ARG A 1067 26.90 -48.49 -30.04
N LEU A 1068 26.61 -48.90 -31.28
CA LEU A 1068 25.33 -48.60 -31.95
C LEU A 1068 24.10 -49.12 -31.18
N ASP A 1069 24.14 -50.36 -30.65
CA ASP A 1069 22.99 -50.93 -29.92
C ASP A 1069 22.64 -50.12 -28.66
N ALA A 1070 23.66 -49.61 -27.96
CA ALA A 1070 23.46 -48.76 -26.78
C ALA A 1070 22.98 -47.35 -27.15
N LEU A 1071 23.39 -46.83 -28.31
CA LEU A 1071 22.86 -45.57 -28.84
C LEU A 1071 21.39 -45.70 -29.22
N GLU A 1072 20.99 -46.80 -29.86
CA GLU A 1072 19.57 -47.07 -30.18
C GLU A 1072 18.72 -47.16 -28.92
N ALA A 1073 19.21 -47.83 -27.87
CA ALA A 1073 18.52 -47.87 -26.58
C ALA A 1073 18.38 -46.48 -25.95
N THR A 1074 19.40 -45.63 -26.07
CA THR A 1074 19.37 -44.25 -25.54
C THR A 1074 18.47 -43.35 -26.38
N LYS A 1075 18.50 -43.47 -27.71
CA LYS A 1075 17.64 -42.77 -28.65
C LYS A 1075 16.16 -43.01 -28.33
N ARG A 1076 15.76 -44.25 -28.09
CA ARG A 1076 14.37 -44.58 -27.68
C ARG A 1076 13.94 -43.85 -26.41
N LYS A 1077 14.85 -43.70 -25.43
CA LYS A 1077 14.56 -42.95 -24.19
C LYS A 1077 14.43 -41.45 -24.46
N VAL A 1078 15.26 -40.90 -25.34
CA VAL A 1078 15.21 -39.49 -25.74
C VAL A 1078 13.94 -39.17 -26.54
N GLU A 1079 13.62 -39.99 -27.56
CA GLU A 1079 12.45 -39.79 -28.42
C GLU A 1079 11.13 -39.97 -27.66
N ALA A 1080 11.12 -40.74 -26.57
CA ALA A 1080 9.98 -40.85 -25.66
C ALA A 1080 9.59 -39.50 -25.01
N HIS A 1081 10.48 -38.51 -25.01
CA HIS A 1081 10.21 -37.15 -24.54
C HIS A 1081 9.72 -36.19 -25.64
N GLY A 1082 9.50 -36.67 -26.87
CA GLY A 1082 8.92 -35.87 -27.96
C GLY A 1082 9.88 -34.85 -28.60
N VAL A 1083 11.18 -35.02 -28.40
CA VAL A 1083 12.24 -34.21 -29.03
C VAL A 1083 12.90 -34.97 -30.17
N LYS A 1084 13.48 -34.24 -31.14
CA LYS A 1084 14.25 -34.86 -32.22
C LYS A 1084 15.56 -35.43 -31.68
N CYS A 1085 15.91 -36.65 -32.09
CA CYS A 1085 17.14 -37.32 -31.73
C CYS A 1085 17.82 -37.95 -32.95
N ILE A 1086 19.12 -37.69 -33.14
CA ILE A 1086 19.93 -38.41 -34.13
C ILE A 1086 21.05 -39.19 -33.44
N ILE A 1087 21.50 -40.26 -34.08
CA ILE A 1087 22.63 -41.06 -33.62
C ILE A 1087 23.69 -41.14 -34.72
N ARG A 1088 24.96 -41.05 -34.36
CA ARG A 1088 26.09 -41.34 -35.27
C ARG A 1088 27.10 -42.22 -34.55
N SER A 1089 27.50 -43.32 -35.20
CA SER A 1089 28.63 -44.10 -34.68
C SER A 1089 29.87 -43.21 -34.70
N THR A 1090 30.39 -42.92 -33.52
CA THR A 1090 31.43 -41.91 -33.33
C THR A 1090 32.49 -42.46 -32.39
N ASP A 1091 33.68 -42.69 -32.91
CA ASP A 1091 34.89 -42.80 -32.13
C ASP A 1091 35.46 -41.40 -31.88
N VAL A 1092 35.44 -40.97 -30.62
CA VAL A 1092 35.93 -39.64 -30.22
C VAL A 1092 37.42 -39.46 -30.49
N THR A 1093 38.18 -40.54 -30.70
CA THR A 1093 39.61 -40.48 -31.09
C THR A 1093 39.81 -40.19 -32.57
N SER A 1094 38.74 -40.22 -33.38
CA SER A 1094 38.76 -39.88 -34.79
C SER A 1094 38.15 -38.51 -35.04
N LYS A 1095 39.01 -37.53 -35.38
CA LYS A 1095 38.58 -36.14 -35.66
C LYS A 1095 37.47 -36.08 -36.70
N SER A 1096 37.62 -36.81 -37.82
CA SER A 1096 36.64 -36.79 -38.91
C SER A 1096 35.27 -37.35 -38.50
N GLN A 1097 35.21 -38.30 -37.57
CA GLN A 1097 33.93 -38.81 -37.07
C GLN A 1097 33.25 -37.84 -36.11
N VAL A 1098 34.01 -37.12 -35.28
CA VAL A 1098 33.47 -36.06 -34.41
C VAL A 1098 32.94 -34.89 -35.23
N GLU A 1099 33.68 -34.47 -36.26
CA GLU A 1099 33.22 -33.44 -37.22
C GLU A 1099 31.94 -33.87 -37.93
N ALA A 1100 31.87 -35.11 -38.42
CA ALA A 1100 30.68 -35.65 -39.05
C ALA A 1100 29.46 -35.70 -38.11
N LEU A 1101 29.64 -35.98 -36.81
CA LEU A 1101 28.57 -35.91 -35.81
C LEU A 1101 28.04 -34.48 -35.64
N VAL A 1102 28.94 -33.50 -35.47
CA VAL A 1102 28.56 -32.09 -35.27
C VAL A 1102 27.93 -31.49 -36.52
N GLN A 1103 28.43 -31.86 -37.70
CA GLN A 1103 27.84 -31.48 -38.99
C GLN A 1103 26.44 -32.06 -39.15
N ALA A 1104 26.26 -33.36 -38.91
CA ALA A 1104 24.93 -33.99 -38.96
C ALA A 1104 23.95 -33.35 -37.97
N ALA A 1105 24.40 -33.01 -36.76
CA ALA A 1105 23.58 -32.27 -35.79
C ALA A 1105 23.15 -30.91 -36.34
N SER A 1106 24.09 -30.15 -36.92
CA SER A 1106 23.84 -28.83 -37.49
C SER A 1106 22.86 -28.86 -38.66
N GLU A 1107 22.98 -29.88 -39.52
CA GLU A 1107 22.15 -30.04 -40.72
C GLU A 1107 20.74 -30.58 -40.41
N GLU A 1108 20.62 -31.54 -39.49
CA GLU A 1108 19.36 -32.27 -39.25
C GLU A 1108 18.55 -31.70 -38.08
N LEU A 1109 19.21 -31.10 -37.08
CA LEU A 1109 18.58 -30.57 -35.87
C LEU A 1109 18.64 -29.05 -35.77
N GLY A 1110 19.66 -28.41 -36.33
CA GLY A 1110 19.93 -26.97 -36.25
C GLY A 1110 21.27 -26.66 -35.58
N PRO A 1111 21.68 -25.38 -35.50
CA PRO A 1111 23.00 -24.99 -34.98
C PRO A 1111 23.27 -25.56 -33.59
N VAL A 1112 24.44 -26.18 -33.39
CA VAL A 1112 24.80 -26.80 -32.11
C VAL A 1112 25.02 -25.73 -31.03
N ASP A 1113 24.09 -25.62 -30.09
CA ASP A 1113 24.12 -24.66 -28.98
C ASP A 1113 24.82 -25.23 -27.74
N ILE A 1114 24.76 -26.55 -27.53
CA ILE A 1114 25.33 -27.22 -26.37
C ILE A 1114 26.25 -28.36 -26.81
N LEU A 1115 27.44 -28.43 -26.23
CA LEU A 1115 28.31 -29.62 -26.28
C LEU A 1115 28.37 -30.22 -24.87
N VAL A 1116 28.01 -31.49 -24.70
CA VAL A 1116 28.32 -32.25 -23.49
C VAL A 1116 29.27 -33.39 -23.81
N ALA A 1117 30.51 -33.27 -23.34
CA ALA A 1117 31.55 -34.28 -23.52
C ALA A 1117 31.61 -35.24 -22.33
N CYS A 1118 30.94 -36.39 -22.47
CA CYS A 1118 30.93 -37.48 -21.48
C CYS A 1118 31.84 -38.65 -21.86
N ALA A 1119 32.52 -38.58 -23.02
CA ALA A 1119 33.44 -39.63 -23.42
C ALA A 1119 34.65 -39.67 -22.49
N GLY A 1120 34.90 -40.85 -21.92
CA GLY A 1120 36.06 -41.08 -21.09
C GLY A 1120 36.26 -42.57 -20.82
N VAL A 1121 37.51 -42.94 -20.58
CA VAL A 1121 37.88 -44.25 -20.03
C VAL A 1121 38.73 -44.04 -18.79
N MET A 1122 38.63 -45.00 -17.88
CA MET A 1122 39.37 -45.04 -16.62
C MET A 1122 39.90 -46.45 -16.47
N TYR A 1123 41.18 -46.57 -16.15
CA TYR A 1123 41.81 -47.84 -15.84
C TYR A 1123 42.59 -47.70 -14.53
N PHE A 1124 42.36 -48.63 -13.59
CA PHE A 1124 43.26 -48.92 -12.49
C PHE A 1124 44.53 -49.58 -13.03
N THR A 1125 45.65 -48.88 -12.89
CA THR A 1125 46.97 -49.36 -13.28
C THR A 1125 47.99 -48.95 -12.23
N MET A 1126 48.81 -49.88 -11.78
CA MET A 1126 50.01 -49.54 -11.02
C MET A 1126 51.01 -48.87 -11.97
N MET A 1127 51.56 -47.72 -11.58
CA MET A 1127 52.62 -47.07 -12.38
C MET A 1127 53.82 -48.02 -12.60
N ALA A 1128 54.09 -48.91 -11.65
CA ALA A 1128 55.14 -49.92 -11.74
C ALA A 1128 54.86 -51.04 -12.76
N ASN A 1129 53.59 -51.30 -13.10
CA ASN A 1129 53.18 -52.38 -14.00
C ASN A 1129 53.15 -51.95 -15.48
N THR A 1130 53.36 -50.65 -15.75
CA THR A 1130 53.58 -50.09 -17.10
C THR A 1130 52.57 -50.57 -18.16
N GLN A 1131 51.28 -50.41 -17.88
CA GLN A 1131 50.18 -50.78 -18.80
C GLN A 1131 50.01 -49.74 -19.92
N MET A 1132 51.00 -49.67 -20.82
CA MET A 1132 51.10 -48.64 -21.85
C MET A 1132 49.86 -48.55 -22.75
N ASP A 1133 49.28 -49.68 -23.16
CA ASP A 1133 48.10 -49.69 -24.04
C ASP A 1133 46.87 -49.04 -23.37
N GLU A 1134 46.65 -49.27 -22.08
CA GLU A 1134 45.57 -48.65 -21.30
C GLU A 1134 45.84 -47.16 -21.07
N TRP A 1135 47.10 -46.78 -20.89
CA TRP A 1135 47.54 -45.38 -20.73
C TRP A 1135 47.35 -44.57 -22.01
N GLU A 1136 47.81 -45.09 -23.15
CA GLU A 1136 47.63 -44.46 -24.47
C GLU A 1136 46.15 -44.30 -24.77
N ARG A 1137 45.35 -45.34 -24.52
CA ARG A 1137 43.89 -45.27 -24.71
C ARG A 1137 43.22 -44.26 -23.79
N THR A 1138 43.70 -44.09 -22.55
CA THR A 1138 43.22 -43.06 -21.63
C THR A 1138 43.49 -41.66 -22.18
N VAL A 1139 44.71 -41.41 -22.65
CA VAL A 1139 45.09 -40.10 -23.23
C VAL A 1139 44.31 -39.84 -24.52
N ASP A 1140 44.18 -40.84 -25.39
CA ASP A 1140 43.48 -40.68 -26.66
C ASP A 1140 42.00 -40.37 -26.47
N VAL A 1141 41.31 -41.11 -25.60
CA VAL A 1141 39.88 -40.88 -25.37
C VAL A 1141 39.64 -39.61 -24.56
N ASN A 1142 40.35 -39.42 -23.43
CA ASN A 1142 40.05 -38.33 -22.49
C ASN A 1142 40.60 -36.99 -22.97
N CYS A 1143 41.79 -36.96 -23.59
CA CYS A 1143 42.46 -35.72 -24.01
C CYS A 1143 42.21 -35.41 -25.49
N LYS A 1144 42.51 -36.34 -26.43
CA LYS A 1144 42.26 -36.05 -27.86
C LYS A 1144 40.77 -35.92 -28.14
N GLY A 1145 39.95 -36.76 -27.50
CA GLY A 1145 38.49 -36.72 -27.67
C GLY A 1145 37.84 -35.39 -27.32
N ILE A 1146 38.25 -34.75 -26.22
CA ILE A 1146 37.74 -33.42 -25.88
C ILE A 1146 38.23 -32.37 -26.88
N LEU A 1147 39.50 -32.40 -27.31
CA LEU A 1147 40.05 -31.44 -28.28
C LEU A 1147 39.33 -31.51 -29.63
N TYR A 1148 39.01 -32.70 -30.13
CA TYR A 1148 38.23 -32.85 -31.36
C TYR A 1148 36.79 -32.36 -31.20
N SER A 1149 36.18 -32.58 -30.03
CA SER A 1149 34.84 -32.06 -29.72
C SER A 1149 34.83 -30.53 -29.68
N LEU A 1150 35.82 -29.92 -29.02
CA LEU A 1150 35.95 -28.46 -28.92
C LEU A 1150 36.23 -27.83 -30.28
N SER A 1151 37.20 -28.34 -31.03
CA SER A 1151 37.55 -27.79 -32.35
C SER A 1151 36.41 -27.87 -33.36
N SER A 1152 35.49 -28.84 -33.21
CA SER A 1152 34.33 -28.98 -34.08
C SER A 1152 33.15 -28.08 -33.70
N THR A 1153 33.06 -27.60 -32.46
CA THR A 1153 31.87 -26.89 -31.93
C THR A 1153 32.12 -25.42 -31.60
N VAL A 1154 33.26 -25.10 -30.99
CA VAL A 1154 33.60 -23.75 -30.50
C VAL A 1154 33.58 -22.68 -31.59
N PRO A 1155 34.17 -22.89 -32.80
CA PRO A 1155 34.13 -21.87 -33.84
C PRO A 1155 32.70 -21.46 -34.23
N GLY A 1156 31.80 -22.45 -34.33
CA GLY A 1156 30.39 -22.21 -34.61
C GLY A 1156 29.70 -21.41 -33.51
N MET A 1157 29.93 -21.78 -32.25
CA MET A 1157 29.37 -21.07 -31.08
C MET A 1157 29.85 -19.62 -30.99
N LEU A 1158 31.16 -19.40 -31.13
CA LEU A 1158 31.76 -18.06 -31.09
C LEU A 1158 31.23 -17.17 -32.22
N SER A 1159 31.07 -17.70 -33.43
CA SER A 1159 30.52 -16.93 -34.57
C SER A 1159 29.09 -16.43 -34.33
N ARG A 1160 28.36 -17.08 -33.43
CA ARG A 1160 26.97 -16.74 -33.06
C ARG A 1160 26.88 -15.96 -31.75
N GLY A 1161 28.00 -15.71 -31.07
CA GLY A 1161 28.01 -15.07 -29.76
C GLY A 1161 27.26 -15.85 -28.67
N ARG A 1162 27.04 -17.16 -28.86
CA ARG A 1162 26.29 -18.02 -27.92
C ARG A 1162 26.74 -19.47 -28.00
N GLY A 1163 26.82 -20.12 -26.86
CA GLY A 1163 27.01 -21.57 -26.76
C GLY A 1163 27.41 -22.02 -25.36
N HIS A 1164 27.27 -23.31 -25.09
CA HIS A 1164 27.64 -23.88 -23.80
C HIS A 1164 28.41 -25.18 -23.97
N VAL A 1165 29.66 -25.20 -23.52
CA VAL A 1165 30.50 -26.39 -23.44
C VAL A 1165 30.45 -26.95 -22.04
N VAL A 1166 30.17 -28.25 -21.91
CA VAL A 1166 30.19 -28.96 -20.64
C VAL A 1166 31.05 -30.21 -20.82
N ALA A 1167 32.02 -30.47 -19.94
CA ALA A 1167 32.78 -31.72 -19.98
C ALA A 1167 33.00 -32.35 -18.60
N ILE A 1168 33.13 -33.67 -18.58
CA ILE A 1168 33.38 -34.44 -17.36
C ILE A 1168 34.88 -34.46 -17.05
N SER A 1169 35.28 -33.71 -16.02
CA SER A 1169 36.65 -33.60 -15.54
C SER A 1169 36.96 -34.56 -14.37
N SER A 1170 35.97 -35.08 -13.64
CA SER A 1170 36.19 -35.95 -12.45
C SER A 1170 36.86 -35.22 -11.27
N ASP A 1171 36.61 -35.70 -10.04
CA ASP A 1171 37.38 -35.31 -8.85
C ASP A 1171 38.91 -35.56 -9.01
N ALA A 1172 39.30 -36.59 -9.76
CA ALA A 1172 40.68 -36.89 -10.17
C ALA A 1172 41.34 -35.80 -11.04
N GLY A 1173 40.59 -34.82 -11.53
CA GLY A 1173 41.13 -33.63 -12.20
C GLY A 1173 41.74 -32.60 -11.25
N ARG A 1174 41.55 -32.76 -9.92
CA ARG A 1174 42.10 -31.86 -8.89
C ARG A 1174 43.21 -32.47 -8.06
N LYS A 1175 43.30 -33.79 -8.03
CA LYS A 1175 44.33 -34.50 -7.27
C LYS A 1175 44.59 -35.87 -7.87
N VAL A 1176 45.78 -36.39 -7.59
CA VAL A 1176 46.23 -37.68 -8.09
C VAL A 1176 45.87 -38.76 -7.09
N PHE A 1177 45.29 -39.86 -7.59
CA PHE A 1177 45.01 -41.05 -6.80
C PHE A 1177 45.98 -42.19 -7.16
N PRO A 1178 46.51 -42.92 -6.16
CA PRO A 1178 47.23 -44.18 -6.40
C PRO A 1178 46.37 -45.16 -7.21
N GLY A 1179 46.97 -45.82 -8.20
CA GLY A 1179 46.25 -46.69 -9.13
C GLY A 1179 45.54 -45.97 -10.28
N LEU A 1180 45.35 -44.64 -10.24
CA LEU A 1180 44.71 -43.85 -11.29
C LEU A 1180 45.62 -42.74 -11.83
N GLY A 1181 46.94 -42.96 -11.85
CA GLY A 1181 47.93 -41.91 -12.17
C GLY A 1181 47.70 -41.25 -13.54
N VAL A 1182 47.64 -42.06 -14.61
CA VAL A 1182 47.41 -41.55 -15.98
C VAL A 1182 46.00 -41.02 -16.17
N TYR A 1183 45.00 -41.63 -15.53
CA TYR A 1183 43.63 -41.11 -15.53
C TYR A 1183 43.56 -39.72 -14.89
N SER A 1184 44.13 -39.55 -13.70
CA SER A 1184 44.21 -38.26 -13.00
C SER A 1184 44.90 -37.22 -13.88
N ALA A 1185 46.07 -37.55 -14.47
CA ALA A 1185 46.77 -36.65 -15.39
C ALA A 1185 45.92 -36.25 -16.61
N SER A 1186 45.17 -37.19 -17.20
CA SER A 1186 44.25 -36.90 -18.31
C SER A 1186 43.11 -35.95 -17.91
N LYS A 1187 42.66 -36.04 -16.66
CA LYS A 1187 41.60 -35.19 -16.11
C LYS A 1187 42.11 -33.79 -15.74
N PHE A 1188 43.31 -33.68 -15.21
CA PHE A 1188 44.00 -32.38 -15.10
C PHE A 1188 44.14 -31.69 -16.47
N PHE A 1189 44.46 -32.44 -17.52
CA PHE A 1189 44.51 -31.90 -18.88
C PHE A 1189 43.14 -31.36 -19.33
N VAL A 1190 42.05 -32.11 -19.11
CA VAL A 1190 40.68 -31.65 -19.42
C VAL A 1190 40.35 -30.38 -18.65
N GLU A 1191 40.61 -30.35 -17.34
CA GLU A 1191 40.34 -29.18 -16.51
C GLU A 1191 41.10 -27.93 -17.00
N ALA A 1192 42.41 -28.06 -17.20
CA ALA A 1192 43.26 -26.98 -17.67
C ALA A 1192 42.80 -26.47 -19.05
N THR A 1193 42.39 -27.37 -19.94
CA THR A 1193 41.86 -27.01 -21.27
C THR A 1193 40.56 -26.20 -21.16
N LEU A 1194 39.63 -26.60 -20.28
CA LEU A 1194 38.38 -25.86 -20.06
C LEU A 1194 38.62 -24.52 -19.36
N GLN A 1195 39.58 -24.43 -18.44
CA GLN A 1195 39.97 -23.18 -17.79
C GLN A 1195 40.57 -22.19 -18.80
N ALA A 1196 41.47 -22.66 -19.66
CA ALA A 1196 42.03 -21.85 -20.75
C ALA A 1196 40.92 -21.35 -21.68
N LEU A 1197 40.03 -22.23 -22.14
CA LEU A 1197 38.91 -21.85 -23.01
C LEU A 1197 38.01 -20.80 -22.35
N ARG A 1198 37.68 -20.95 -21.06
CA ARG A 1198 36.91 -19.94 -20.29
C ARG A 1198 37.57 -18.57 -20.33
N LEU A 1199 38.87 -18.52 -20.05
CA LEU A 1199 39.62 -17.27 -19.96
C LEU A 1199 39.75 -16.60 -21.33
N GLU A 1200 40.05 -17.37 -22.37
CA GLU A 1200 40.24 -16.87 -23.73
C GLU A 1200 38.94 -16.39 -24.39
N THR A 1201 37.79 -16.91 -23.97
CA THR A 1201 36.48 -16.60 -24.57
C THR A 1201 35.57 -15.79 -23.63
N ALA A 1202 36.11 -15.25 -22.55
CA ALA A 1202 35.36 -14.39 -21.63
C ALA A 1202 34.74 -13.19 -22.38
N GLY A 1203 33.43 -12.97 -22.16
CA GLY A 1203 32.69 -11.88 -22.82
C GLY A 1203 32.24 -12.16 -24.25
N THR A 1204 32.55 -13.32 -24.83
CA THR A 1204 32.10 -13.70 -26.18
C THR A 1204 30.72 -14.37 -26.22
N GLY A 1205 30.11 -14.62 -25.05
CA GLY A 1205 28.85 -15.37 -24.92
C GLY A 1205 29.03 -16.90 -24.90
N LEU A 1206 30.26 -17.42 -25.03
CA LEU A 1206 30.56 -18.83 -24.80
C LEU A 1206 30.66 -19.13 -23.30
N ARG A 1207 29.79 -20.02 -22.81
CA ARG A 1207 29.85 -20.56 -21.45
C ARG A 1207 30.56 -21.90 -21.45
N VAL A 1208 31.36 -22.16 -20.42
CA VAL A 1208 32.15 -23.39 -20.32
C VAL A 1208 32.13 -23.89 -18.88
N THR A 1209 31.65 -25.12 -18.69
CA THR A 1209 31.44 -25.76 -17.40
C THR A 1209 32.23 -27.06 -17.29
N SER A 1210 32.95 -27.21 -16.20
CA SER A 1210 33.55 -28.49 -15.81
C SER A 1210 32.70 -29.20 -14.76
N ILE A 1211 32.43 -30.49 -14.95
CA ILE A 1211 31.71 -31.34 -13.99
C ILE A 1211 32.67 -32.36 -13.40
N GLN A 1212 32.79 -32.36 -12.08
CA GLN A 1212 33.77 -33.15 -11.33
C GLN A 1212 33.03 -34.08 -10.36
N PRO A 1213 32.47 -35.19 -10.85
CA PRO A 1213 31.82 -36.17 -9.99
C PRO A 1213 32.85 -37.05 -9.29
N GLY A 1214 32.48 -37.52 -8.09
CA GLY A 1214 33.10 -38.66 -7.42
C GLY A 1214 32.65 -40.00 -8.00
N ASN A 1215 32.66 -41.06 -7.19
CA ASN A 1215 32.23 -42.40 -7.61
C ASN A 1215 30.84 -42.39 -8.20
N THR A 1216 30.71 -42.78 -9.46
CA THR A 1216 29.41 -42.87 -10.14
C THR A 1216 29.19 -44.31 -10.60
N SER A 1217 27.98 -44.83 -10.38
CA SER A 1217 27.58 -46.19 -10.74
C SER A 1217 27.65 -46.39 -12.27
N THR A 1218 28.81 -46.83 -12.75
CA THR A 1218 29.10 -47.04 -14.17
C THR A 1218 30.00 -48.26 -14.36
N ASP A 1219 29.96 -48.86 -15.54
CA ASP A 1219 30.75 -50.06 -15.88
C ASP A 1219 32.27 -49.80 -16.01
N LEU A 1220 32.74 -48.57 -15.78
CA LEU A 1220 34.15 -48.19 -15.93
C LEU A 1220 35.09 -48.99 -15.01
N LEU A 1221 34.58 -49.41 -13.84
CA LEU A 1221 35.34 -50.20 -12.86
C LEU A 1221 35.80 -51.57 -13.39
N GLY A 1222 35.05 -52.17 -14.31
CA GLY A 1222 35.35 -53.50 -14.84
C GLY A 1222 36.31 -53.52 -16.03
N MET A 1223 36.87 -52.37 -16.43
CA MET A 1223 37.64 -52.25 -17.69
C MET A 1223 39.13 -52.53 -17.56
N SER A 1224 39.68 -52.58 -16.35
CA SER A 1224 41.11 -52.76 -16.11
C SER A 1224 41.59 -54.20 -16.21
N THR A 1225 42.79 -54.37 -16.75
CA THR A 1225 43.48 -55.66 -16.84
C THR A 1225 44.56 -55.86 -15.78
N ASP A 1226 44.96 -54.79 -15.07
CA ASP A 1226 45.93 -54.86 -13.97
C ASP A 1226 45.30 -55.40 -12.68
N ALA A 1227 45.30 -56.72 -12.53
CA ALA A 1227 44.71 -57.42 -11.39
C ALA A 1227 45.30 -56.97 -10.03
N GLU A 1228 46.56 -56.53 -10.00
CA GLU A 1228 47.20 -56.03 -8.78
C GLU A 1228 46.65 -54.65 -8.40
N ALA A 1229 46.51 -53.74 -9.38
CA ALA A 1229 45.91 -52.43 -9.17
C ALA A 1229 44.44 -52.54 -8.74
N ILE A 1230 43.68 -53.42 -9.38
CA ILE A 1230 42.26 -53.67 -9.03
C ILE A 1230 42.13 -54.20 -7.61
N LYS A 1231 42.95 -55.20 -7.23
CA LYS A 1231 42.93 -55.73 -5.87
C LYS A 1231 43.31 -54.67 -4.82
N LYS A 1232 44.25 -53.78 -5.16
CA LYS A 1232 44.79 -52.80 -4.21
C LYS A 1232 43.95 -51.54 -4.06
N PHE A 1233 43.30 -51.09 -5.15
CA PHE A 1233 42.65 -49.78 -5.22
C PHE A 1233 41.24 -49.80 -5.84
N GLY A 1234 40.80 -50.95 -6.37
CA GLY A 1234 39.48 -51.12 -6.98
C GLY A 1234 38.44 -51.79 -6.06
N GLU A 1235 38.82 -52.14 -4.83
CA GLU A 1235 37.89 -52.65 -3.81
C GLU A 1235 37.11 -51.48 -3.18
N PRO A 1236 35.84 -51.64 -2.78
CA PRO A 1236 35.00 -50.53 -2.30
C PRO A 1236 35.55 -49.84 -1.04
N SER A 1237 35.82 -48.53 -1.10
CA SER A 1237 36.21 -47.71 0.05
C SER A 1237 35.09 -47.43 1.06
N GLY A 1238 33.82 -47.71 0.71
CA GLY A 1238 32.65 -47.29 1.48
C GLY A 1238 32.14 -45.88 1.14
N ALA A 1239 32.77 -45.18 0.19
CA ALA A 1239 32.29 -43.90 -0.32
C ALA A 1239 30.93 -44.02 -1.02
N LYS A 1240 30.12 -42.94 -0.95
CA LYS A 1240 28.82 -42.85 -1.62
C LYS A 1240 28.98 -43.03 -3.13
N ILE A 1241 28.20 -43.94 -3.71
CA ILE A 1241 28.13 -44.16 -5.15
C ILE A 1241 26.96 -43.33 -5.70
N LEU A 1242 27.27 -42.38 -6.58
CA LEU A 1242 26.30 -41.51 -7.25
C LEU A 1242 25.55 -42.28 -8.33
N ASP A 1243 24.27 -41.94 -8.51
CA ASP A 1243 23.54 -42.38 -9.69
C ASP A 1243 23.96 -41.50 -10.89
N PRO A 1244 24.08 -42.05 -12.11
CA PRO A 1244 24.36 -41.24 -13.30
C PRO A 1244 23.38 -40.07 -13.50
N SER A 1245 22.15 -40.16 -13.01
CA SER A 1245 21.17 -39.07 -13.03
C SER A 1245 21.54 -37.91 -12.09
N ASP A 1246 22.28 -38.13 -11.01
CA ASP A 1246 22.77 -37.04 -10.15
C ASP A 1246 23.74 -36.13 -10.92
N VAL A 1247 24.63 -36.74 -11.72
CA VAL A 1247 25.56 -36.02 -12.60
C VAL A 1247 24.79 -35.35 -13.75
N ALA A 1248 23.78 -36.00 -14.30
CA ALA A 1248 22.94 -35.41 -15.35
C ALA A 1248 22.16 -34.19 -14.86
N ASN A 1249 21.62 -34.25 -13.63
CA ASN A 1249 20.87 -33.15 -13.04
C ASN A 1249 21.76 -31.94 -12.74
N SER A 1250 23.03 -32.15 -12.36
CA SER A 1250 23.96 -31.04 -12.17
C SER A 1250 24.35 -30.37 -13.49
N ILE A 1251 24.45 -31.13 -14.58
CA ILE A 1251 24.62 -30.60 -15.94
C ILE A 1251 23.40 -29.78 -16.35
N VAL A 1252 22.18 -30.29 -16.15
CA VAL A 1252 20.96 -29.53 -16.44
C VAL A 1252 20.90 -28.26 -15.60
N TYR A 1253 21.28 -28.31 -14.33
CA TYR A 1253 21.37 -27.13 -13.48
C TYR A 1253 22.30 -26.06 -14.09
N ALA A 1254 23.51 -26.44 -14.52
CA ALA A 1254 24.44 -25.50 -15.16
C ALA A 1254 23.87 -24.90 -16.46
N LEU A 1255 23.25 -25.74 -17.31
CA LEU A 1255 22.73 -25.33 -18.62
C LEU A 1255 21.49 -24.42 -18.51
N THR A 1256 20.71 -24.57 -17.44
CA THR A 1256 19.46 -23.81 -17.21
C THR A 1256 19.67 -22.53 -16.41
N GLN A 1257 20.90 -22.20 -16.02
CA GLN A 1257 21.17 -20.89 -15.43
C GLN A 1257 20.96 -19.78 -16.47
N PRO A 1258 20.52 -18.58 -16.04
CA PRO A 1258 20.39 -17.42 -16.93
C PRO A 1258 21.66 -17.16 -17.73
N GLU A 1259 21.54 -16.59 -18.95
CA GLU A 1259 22.70 -16.42 -19.85
C GLU A 1259 23.83 -15.56 -19.26
N HIS A 1260 23.50 -14.62 -18.35
CA HIS A 1260 24.48 -13.79 -17.63
C HIS A 1260 25.15 -14.51 -16.44
N VAL A 1261 24.76 -15.75 -16.14
CA VAL A 1261 25.33 -16.58 -15.08
C VAL A 1261 26.13 -17.71 -15.72
N SER A 1262 27.44 -17.73 -15.46
CA SER A 1262 28.32 -18.84 -15.85
C SER A 1262 28.62 -19.72 -14.65
N VAL A 1263 28.20 -21.00 -14.73
CA VAL A 1263 28.63 -22.02 -13.77
C VAL A 1263 29.92 -22.62 -14.29
N ASN A 1264 31.05 -22.18 -13.76
CA ASN A 1264 32.36 -22.59 -14.29
C ASN A 1264 32.72 -24.03 -13.90
N GLU A 1265 32.42 -24.43 -12.67
CA GLU A 1265 32.79 -25.73 -12.11
C GLU A 1265 31.70 -26.24 -11.17
N ILE A 1266 31.37 -27.54 -11.24
CA ILE A 1266 30.50 -28.22 -10.28
C ILE A 1266 31.23 -29.45 -9.75
N LEU A 1267 31.36 -29.52 -8.42
CA LEU A 1267 31.80 -30.74 -7.73
C LEU A 1267 30.58 -31.50 -7.24
N VAL A 1268 30.51 -32.78 -7.57
CA VAL A 1268 29.44 -33.67 -7.12
C VAL A 1268 30.08 -34.73 -6.23
N GLU A 1269 29.91 -34.59 -4.91
CA GLU A 1269 30.49 -35.47 -3.89
C GLU A 1269 32.02 -35.64 -4.01
N PRO A 1270 32.84 -34.58 -3.82
CA PRO A 1270 34.30 -34.69 -3.85
C PRO A 1270 34.83 -35.49 -2.65
N ARG A 1271 35.88 -36.29 -2.85
CA ARG A 1271 36.37 -37.27 -1.84
C ARG A 1271 37.83 -37.10 -1.48
N ASP A 1272 38.24 -37.70 -0.36
CA ASP A 1272 39.63 -37.76 0.12
C ASP A 1272 40.42 -39.01 -0.35
N GLU A 1273 39.75 -40.13 -0.61
CA GLU A 1273 40.35 -41.44 -0.96
C GLU A 1273 39.84 -41.99 -2.32
N PRO A 1274 40.60 -42.89 -3.00
CA PRO A 1274 40.10 -43.57 -4.21
C PRO A 1274 38.90 -44.49 -3.92
N ILE A 1275 38.30 -45.01 -4.99
CA ILE A 1275 36.99 -45.69 -5.10
C ILE A 1275 36.52 -46.44 -3.86
#